data_AF-A0A2C9CFT6-F1
#
_entry.id   AF-A0A2C9CFT6-F1
#
_cell.length_a   1.000
_cell.length_b   1.000
_cell.length_c   1.000
_cell.angle_alpha   90.00
_cell.angle_beta   90.00
_cell.angle_gamma   90.00
#
_symmetry.space_group_name_H-M   'P 1'
#
loop_
_entity.id
_entity.type
_entity.pdbx_description
1 polymer ?
#
loop_
_entity_poly.entity_id
_entity_poly.type
_entity_poly.pdbx_seq_one_letter_code
_entity_poly.pdbx_strand_id
1 'polypeptide(L)'
;MAKDLRQKIKEAIQQFGAGNLSENALNLFQTLGYITERRAPLEKPAYIAFRDSFIDSQSMFNEDKALVKDWKYVDLLFQLSKEEVTRQLSLFDTKQVDRTVIETYLFFAIELAKEHYSRTELSHITREVNRLFPMPVMILFKHGFSLTLSVINRRLHKRDESKDVLQKVTLIKNIRISPAGGGDVEIPLKKGGKGVVLGKEIVSGGDGAVTHRAHIEILFDLSFNELKNKHGFTNFVELHNAWQKALDTSELNKRFFRELANWYFWATQKVVFPDDAGKDKDVRNATSVIRLITRLMFVWFLKEKGLVPDALFDEKQLKKLLKYTDNKKSAYYKAILQNLFFATLNTEMGKRGFRTKNDSGRDGHYFIHNVFRYENEFVKPKETLEQYFSPIPFLNGGLFECLDKELDDDGKRKRIRIDSFSDREDNVLEVPDELFFNEKGVDVDLSRIYSSSKKNKEKVYGIIDILNSYKFTVAENTPIEEEIALDPELLGKVFENLLANYNPETQTTARKQTGSFYTPREIVNYMVDESLLAYLKQSLSSCHDVPSRSSVSAGHSVPFCHSERSEESNNTDKNEERLRDLLSYSENPNPFNTEEAGVLVKAIDTCKILDPACGSGAFPMGILHRMVHILHKLDPNNARWKQRQLDKVDKLIEDAEGISDTRVREKVIEDLHNTRRDIEEAFDNNEFDYGRKLYLIENCIYGIDIQSIAVQIAKLRFFISLIVDQKVNHRRDNLGVRPLPNLETKFVAANTLIGLEKEKAHLFTNPDIEKKKAELKKVRHDYFEARTPRRKETCRIKDKQLRDELAELLIENHDFQPATAKKIAAWDPYDQNNSATFFDTEWMFGIKEGFDVVIGNPPYIRAEDLGDLKTYLKATYTVFAPSGDIFYYFYERSFNILTNQGVFCFINNAFDKTTAGKTLRKYVSDNFSLNKYVDFKSVGVFEGTTTYPIILLAIKSKHQEAFAYLKVTEDLFGNFNSGRAISYTLLPSSALKQFSWSFDHQGQVELSEKISIHKKLKDVFGKCYYGIKTALNEAFITEKDLGNSKHLKPVFEGKDIKKWQTPAIDKKMIVFENKSTRTYFNGQDEAKAFEAMRAAFPSIMNHLKPFAEAARKRYDKGEFWWELRNCAYYDLFAKPKIIFPNLQNSNKFAYDISGTYLNAPAVFLPTDAKWLLGILNSKVVWYFLKTICVVRSGGFIEVKPQYFEQIPIPILKNTDKKQLDSLVDQILTEKQKDPNADTSPLERQIDQLVYKLYGLTGVEITIIEGGK
;
A
#
# COMPACT_ATOMS: atom_id res chain seq x y z
N MET A 1 39.90 -0.34 5.05
CA MET A 1 39.33 -1.70 5.03
C MET A 1 38.11 -1.81 4.11
N ALA A 2 37.00 -1.08 4.32
CA ALA A 2 35.78 -1.22 3.49
C ALA A 2 35.93 -0.87 1.99
N LYS A 3 36.78 0.13 1.65
CA LYS A 3 37.09 0.50 0.25
C LYS A 3 37.94 -0.57 -0.45
N ASP A 4 38.80 -1.27 0.30
CA ASP A 4 39.68 -2.33 -0.20
C ASP A 4 38.88 -3.60 -0.55
N LEU A 5 37.91 -3.97 0.28
CA LEU A 5 37.05 -5.13 0.01
C LEU A 5 36.15 -4.95 -1.22
N ARG A 6 35.52 -3.77 -1.40
CA ARG A 6 34.71 -3.47 -2.60
C ARG A 6 35.51 -3.61 -3.90
N GLN A 7 36.77 -3.19 -3.86
CA GLN A 7 37.68 -3.31 -4.99
C GLN A 7 38.02 -4.78 -5.27
N LYS A 8 38.33 -5.57 -4.24
CA LYS A 8 38.55 -7.03 -4.37
C LYS A 8 37.34 -7.77 -4.92
N ILE A 9 36.13 -7.44 -4.46
CA ILE A 9 34.88 -8.00 -5.00
C ILE A 9 34.75 -7.70 -6.49
N LYS A 10 35.00 -6.44 -6.89
CA LYS A 10 34.99 -6.04 -8.30
C LYS A 10 35.99 -6.87 -9.11
N GLU A 11 37.22 -7.02 -8.63
CA GLU A 11 38.27 -7.80 -9.29
C GLU A 11 37.88 -9.28 -9.44
N ALA A 12 37.33 -9.89 -8.39
CA ALA A 12 36.87 -11.28 -8.42
C ALA A 12 35.75 -11.51 -9.45
N ILE A 13 34.80 -10.58 -9.58
CA ILE A 13 33.73 -10.65 -10.59
C ILE A 13 34.31 -10.58 -12.00
N GLN A 14 35.30 -9.72 -12.22
CA GLN A 14 35.89 -9.52 -13.54
C GLN A 14 36.69 -10.75 -14.03
N GLN A 15 37.18 -11.59 -13.12
CA GLN A 15 37.87 -12.82 -13.49
C GLN A 15 36.96 -13.80 -14.25
N PHE A 16 35.64 -13.81 -14.04
CA PHE A 16 34.72 -14.70 -14.77
C PHE A 16 34.69 -14.48 -16.29
N GLY A 17 35.25 -13.36 -16.77
CA GLY A 17 35.48 -13.12 -18.19
C GLY A 17 36.40 -14.15 -18.85
N ALA A 18 37.31 -14.76 -18.08
CA ALA A 18 38.30 -15.74 -18.53
C ALA A 18 38.53 -16.84 -17.47
N GLY A 19 38.91 -18.06 -17.87
CA GLY A 19 39.25 -19.13 -16.92
C GLY A 19 38.09 -20.02 -16.48
N ASN A 20 38.32 -20.85 -15.46
CA ASN A 20 37.41 -21.91 -15.04
C ASN A 20 36.27 -21.39 -14.15
N LEU A 21 35.03 -21.76 -14.45
CA LEU A 21 33.83 -21.29 -13.72
C LEU A 21 33.88 -21.67 -12.23
N SER A 22 34.23 -22.92 -11.89
CA SER A 22 34.30 -23.37 -10.50
C SER A 22 35.39 -22.64 -9.73
N GLU A 23 36.58 -22.45 -10.31
CA GLU A 23 37.69 -21.72 -9.67
C GLU A 23 37.34 -20.26 -9.41
N ASN A 24 36.78 -19.57 -10.41
CA ASN A 24 36.36 -18.18 -10.28
C ASN A 24 35.22 -18.02 -9.26
N ALA A 25 34.26 -18.96 -9.23
CA ALA A 25 33.19 -18.99 -8.23
C ALA A 25 33.75 -19.18 -6.81
N LEU A 26 34.68 -20.10 -6.64
CA LEU A 26 35.38 -20.32 -5.36
C LEU A 26 36.12 -19.06 -4.92
N ASN A 27 36.87 -18.41 -5.81
CA ASN A 27 37.59 -17.17 -5.47
C ASN A 27 36.64 -16.03 -5.07
N LEU A 28 35.49 -15.90 -5.74
CA LEU A 28 34.47 -14.92 -5.37
C LEU A 28 33.94 -15.19 -3.95
N PHE A 29 33.50 -16.41 -3.64
CA PHE A 29 32.99 -16.74 -2.31
C PHE A 29 34.06 -16.62 -1.21
N GLN A 30 35.32 -16.96 -1.51
CA GLN A 30 36.45 -16.72 -0.60
C GLN A 30 36.69 -15.22 -0.35
N THR A 31 36.60 -14.39 -1.39
CA THR A 31 36.68 -12.92 -1.26
C THR A 31 35.57 -12.37 -0.37
N LEU A 32 34.38 -12.97 -0.43
CA LEU A 32 33.25 -12.65 0.45
C LEU A 32 33.41 -13.20 1.87
N GLY A 33 34.45 -13.99 2.16
CA GLY A 33 34.74 -14.55 3.48
C GLY A 33 34.17 -15.94 3.73
N TYR A 34 33.64 -16.62 2.72
CA TYR A 34 33.16 -18.00 2.81
C TYR A 34 34.28 -18.98 2.44
N ILE A 35 35.05 -19.37 3.44
CA ILE A 35 36.17 -20.32 3.29
C ILE A 35 35.75 -21.69 3.82
N THR A 36 35.93 -22.74 3.04
CA THR A 36 35.66 -24.13 3.45
C THR A 36 36.65 -25.10 2.80
N GLU A 37 36.95 -26.16 3.54
CA GLU A 37 37.81 -27.28 3.11
C GLU A 37 36.96 -28.45 2.55
N ARG A 38 35.64 -28.47 2.81
CA ARG A 38 34.70 -29.50 2.35
C ARG A 38 34.22 -29.22 0.92
N ARG A 39 35.02 -29.68 -0.05
CA ARG A 39 34.69 -29.66 -1.47
C ARG A 39 34.30 -31.06 -1.94
N ALA A 40 33.25 -31.14 -2.76
CA ALA A 40 32.79 -32.37 -3.40
C ALA A 40 32.40 -32.08 -4.86
N PRO A 41 33.36 -31.65 -5.71
CA PRO A 41 33.08 -31.37 -7.11
C PRO A 41 32.62 -32.64 -7.82
N LEU A 42 31.80 -32.46 -8.86
CA LEU A 42 31.36 -33.57 -9.69
C LEU A 42 32.54 -34.14 -10.48
N GLU A 43 32.60 -35.47 -10.61
CA GLU A 43 33.67 -36.15 -11.39
C GLU A 43 33.78 -35.60 -12.81
N LYS A 44 32.64 -35.26 -13.41
CA LYS A 44 32.53 -34.52 -14.67
C LYS A 44 31.51 -33.40 -14.47
N PRO A 45 31.90 -32.12 -14.58
CA PRO A 45 31.01 -30.97 -14.40
C PRO A 45 29.92 -30.79 -15.48
N ALA A 46 29.04 -31.78 -15.64
CA ALA A 46 28.02 -31.86 -16.66
C ALA A 46 26.72 -32.43 -16.10
N TYR A 47 25.61 -32.14 -16.76
CA TYR A 47 24.28 -32.57 -16.32
C TYR A 47 24.17 -34.10 -16.13
N ILE A 48 24.85 -34.89 -16.95
CA ILE A 48 24.84 -36.36 -16.81
C ILE A 48 25.36 -36.79 -15.44
N ALA A 49 26.50 -36.24 -14.99
CA ALA A 49 27.06 -36.58 -13.68
C ALA A 49 26.19 -36.03 -12.54
N PHE A 50 25.59 -34.84 -12.72
CA PHE A 50 24.63 -34.29 -11.76
C PHE A 50 23.40 -35.19 -11.61
N ARG A 51 22.82 -35.65 -12.73
CA ARG A 51 21.69 -36.57 -12.76
C ARG A 51 22.05 -37.89 -12.08
N ASP A 52 23.16 -38.50 -12.47
CA ASP A 52 23.58 -39.79 -11.94
C ASP A 52 23.94 -39.71 -10.44
N SER A 53 24.33 -38.53 -9.94
CA SER A 53 24.66 -38.31 -8.52
C SER A 53 23.47 -37.94 -7.63
N PHE A 54 22.45 -37.25 -8.17
CA PHE A 54 21.41 -36.61 -7.35
C PHE A 54 19.96 -36.89 -7.78
N ILE A 55 19.71 -37.42 -8.97
CA ILE A 55 18.36 -37.69 -9.49
C ILE A 55 18.13 -39.21 -9.49
N ASP A 56 17.31 -39.69 -8.56
CA ASP A 56 16.87 -41.09 -8.51
C ASP A 56 15.45 -41.27 -9.06
N SER A 57 14.98 -42.52 -9.17
CA SER A 57 13.64 -42.85 -9.67
C SER A 57 12.47 -42.35 -8.80
N GLN A 58 12.75 -41.85 -7.58
CA GLN A 58 11.75 -41.29 -6.66
C GLN A 58 11.79 -39.75 -6.61
N SER A 59 12.80 -39.12 -7.24
CA SER A 59 12.98 -37.67 -7.23
C SER A 59 11.95 -36.93 -8.10
N MET A 60 11.36 -35.87 -7.56
CA MET A 60 10.35 -35.01 -8.23
C MET A 60 11.01 -33.88 -9.04
N PHE A 61 12.01 -34.20 -9.86
CA PHE A 61 12.75 -33.22 -10.68
C PHE A 61 12.16 -33.12 -12.10
N ASN A 62 11.78 -31.91 -12.52
CA ASN A 62 11.25 -31.68 -13.86
C ASN A 62 12.33 -31.10 -14.80
N GLU A 63 12.83 -31.93 -15.72
CA GLU A 63 13.91 -31.55 -16.66
C GLU A 63 13.54 -30.38 -17.60
N ASP A 64 12.31 -30.34 -18.10
CA ASP A 64 11.87 -29.26 -19.01
C ASP A 64 11.81 -27.92 -18.28
N LYS A 65 11.31 -27.89 -17.04
CA LYS A 65 11.27 -26.67 -16.20
C LYS A 65 12.67 -26.24 -15.74
N ALA A 66 13.53 -27.19 -15.45
CA ALA A 66 14.94 -26.92 -15.13
C ALA A 66 15.76 -26.52 -16.36
N LEU A 67 15.16 -26.49 -17.56
CA LEU A 67 15.82 -26.14 -18.81
C LEU A 67 17.14 -26.89 -18.99
N VAL A 68 17.19 -28.19 -18.64
CA VAL A 68 18.46 -28.95 -18.60
C VAL A 68 19.16 -29.00 -19.96
N LYS A 69 18.41 -28.87 -21.05
CA LYS A 69 18.93 -28.77 -22.43
C LYS A 69 19.84 -27.55 -22.63
N ASP A 70 19.67 -26.52 -21.81
CA ASP A 70 20.49 -25.32 -21.83
C ASP A 70 21.72 -25.40 -20.92
N TRP A 71 21.89 -26.46 -20.10
CA TRP A 71 23.02 -26.55 -19.17
C TRP A 71 24.30 -26.96 -19.90
N LYS A 72 25.25 -26.02 -19.99
CA LYS A 72 26.59 -26.25 -20.53
C LYS A 72 27.54 -26.83 -19.49
N TYR A 73 27.36 -26.43 -18.23
CA TYR A 73 28.21 -26.80 -17.12
C TYR A 73 27.39 -26.83 -15.83
N VAL A 74 27.67 -27.78 -14.94
CA VAL A 74 27.16 -27.77 -13.57
C VAL A 74 28.18 -28.40 -12.65
N ASP A 75 28.42 -27.78 -11.50
CA ASP A 75 29.33 -28.32 -10.49
C ASP A 75 28.89 -27.94 -9.07
N LEU A 76 29.22 -28.81 -8.11
CA LEU A 76 29.06 -28.56 -6.68
C LEU A 76 30.37 -27.96 -6.14
N LEU A 77 30.35 -26.68 -5.79
CA LEU A 77 31.56 -25.95 -5.39
C LEU A 77 32.04 -26.39 -4.00
N PHE A 78 31.15 -26.31 -3.01
CA PHE A 78 31.44 -26.64 -1.63
C PHE A 78 30.17 -26.74 -0.77
N GLN A 79 30.36 -27.30 0.41
CA GLN A 79 29.37 -27.37 1.47
C GLN A 79 29.81 -26.49 2.65
N LEU A 80 28.95 -25.58 3.11
CA LEU A 80 29.21 -24.79 4.32
C LEU A 80 28.44 -25.37 5.50
N SER A 81 29.15 -25.93 6.48
CA SER A 81 28.57 -26.60 7.65
C SER A 81 28.70 -25.78 8.95
N LYS A 82 27.85 -26.09 9.94
CA LYS A 82 27.89 -25.49 11.29
C LYS A 82 29.30 -25.57 11.92
N GLU A 83 29.98 -26.71 11.84
CA GLU A 83 31.30 -26.91 12.46
C GLU A 83 32.38 -25.98 11.90
N GLU A 84 32.32 -25.66 10.61
CA GLU A 84 33.32 -24.80 9.95
C GLU A 84 33.12 -23.32 10.28
N VAL A 85 31.86 -22.88 10.30
CA VAL A 85 31.51 -21.54 10.80
C VAL A 85 31.98 -21.41 12.25
N THR A 86 31.82 -22.46 13.07
CA THR A 86 32.32 -22.52 14.44
C THR A 86 33.84 -22.47 14.57
N ARG A 87 34.60 -23.09 13.68
CA ARG A 87 36.08 -23.03 13.70
C ARG A 87 36.64 -21.66 13.31
N GLN A 88 35.94 -20.90 12.45
CA GLN A 88 36.37 -19.57 12.03
C GLN A 88 36.23 -18.48 13.11
N LEU A 89 35.45 -18.75 14.16
CA LEU A 89 35.23 -17.84 15.28
C LEU A 89 35.45 -18.63 16.56
N SER A 90 36.58 -18.43 17.24
CA SER A 90 36.96 -19.12 18.49
C SER A 90 36.04 -18.84 19.71
N LEU A 91 34.73 -18.61 19.49
CA LEU A 91 33.75 -18.01 20.41
C LEU A 91 32.29 -18.46 20.16
N PHE A 92 32.00 -19.63 19.58
CA PHE A 92 30.63 -20.17 19.58
C PHE A 92 30.33 -20.87 20.91
N ASP A 93 29.33 -20.38 21.66
CA ASP A 93 28.82 -21.03 22.87
C ASP A 93 27.90 -22.19 22.47
N THR A 94 28.33 -23.42 22.75
CA THR A 94 27.64 -24.66 22.36
C THR A 94 26.48 -25.04 23.29
N LYS A 95 26.09 -24.16 24.22
CA LYS A 95 25.14 -24.48 25.30
C LYS A 95 23.65 -24.28 24.98
N GLN A 96 23.27 -23.76 23.81
CA GLN A 96 21.86 -23.67 23.41
C GLN A 96 21.49 -24.80 22.44
N VAL A 97 20.49 -25.60 22.82
CA VAL A 97 19.89 -26.63 21.97
C VAL A 97 18.98 -25.93 20.95
N ASP A 98 19.51 -25.70 19.76
CA ASP A 98 18.77 -25.13 18.63
C ASP A 98 17.79 -26.15 18.03
N ARG A 99 16.49 -25.83 18.07
CA ARG A 99 15.43 -26.61 17.42
C ARG A 99 15.25 -26.19 15.95
N THR A 100 16.31 -26.18 15.15
CA THR A 100 16.19 -25.86 13.70
C THR A 100 16.95 -26.86 12.83
N VAL A 101 16.41 -27.13 11.64
CA VAL A 101 16.82 -28.22 10.73
C VAL A 101 17.91 -27.81 9.72
N ILE A 102 18.25 -26.52 9.65
CA ILE A 102 19.20 -26.00 8.65
C ILE A 102 20.58 -25.85 9.29
N GLU A 103 21.44 -26.86 9.13
CA GLU A 103 22.82 -26.87 9.65
C GLU A 103 23.88 -26.87 8.52
N THR A 104 23.46 -26.74 7.26
CA THR A 104 24.32 -26.81 6.08
C THR A 104 23.77 -25.99 4.91
N TYR A 105 24.65 -25.41 4.09
CA TYR A 105 24.36 -24.86 2.75
C TYR A 105 25.17 -25.55 1.67
N LEU A 106 24.56 -25.77 0.50
CA LEU A 106 25.27 -26.20 -0.71
C LEU A 106 25.41 -25.04 -1.69
N PHE A 107 26.55 -24.97 -2.38
CA PHE A 107 26.84 -23.95 -3.37
C PHE A 107 27.11 -24.60 -4.72
N PHE A 108 26.26 -24.33 -5.71
CA PHE A 108 26.44 -24.81 -7.09
C PHE A 108 26.83 -23.67 -8.03
N ALA A 109 27.57 -24.02 -9.09
CA ALA A 109 27.74 -23.16 -10.26
C ALA A 109 27.12 -23.84 -11.49
N ILE A 110 26.33 -23.09 -12.27
CA ILE A 110 25.69 -23.58 -13.50
C ILE A 110 25.98 -22.62 -14.65
N GLU A 111 26.51 -23.10 -15.77
CA GLU A 111 26.62 -22.32 -17.01
C GLU A 111 25.47 -22.66 -17.95
N LEU A 112 24.78 -21.62 -18.43
CA LEU A 112 23.62 -21.75 -19.31
C LEU A 112 23.93 -21.32 -20.75
N ALA A 113 23.18 -21.87 -21.70
CA ALA A 113 23.48 -21.76 -23.11
C ALA A 113 23.18 -20.38 -23.72
N LYS A 114 22.04 -19.78 -23.37
CA LYS A 114 21.59 -18.48 -23.90
C LYS A 114 22.34 -17.34 -23.22
N GLU A 115 22.38 -16.18 -23.88
CA GLU A 115 22.96 -14.97 -23.29
C GLU A 115 22.07 -14.36 -22.20
N HIS A 116 20.76 -14.49 -22.37
CA HIS A 116 19.75 -13.88 -21.49
C HIS A 116 18.72 -14.90 -21.04
N TYR A 117 18.40 -14.87 -19.75
CA TYR A 117 17.32 -15.62 -19.12
C TYR A 117 16.41 -14.68 -18.34
N SER A 118 15.11 -14.97 -18.35
CA SER A 118 14.10 -14.27 -17.56
C SER A 118 14.26 -14.57 -16.06
N ARG A 119 13.62 -13.75 -15.21
CA ARG A 119 13.61 -13.97 -13.75
C ARG A 119 12.95 -15.31 -13.40
N THR A 120 11.89 -15.63 -14.13
CA THR A 120 11.07 -16.83 -13.96
C THR A 120 11.81 -18.10 -14.37
N GLU A 121 12.49 -18.10 -15.51
CA GLU A 121 13.33 -19.25 -15.93
C GLU A 121 14.40 -19.60 -14.88
N LEU A 122 15.17 -18.61 -14.41
CA LEU A 122 16.19 -18.85 -13.38
C LEU A 122 15.60 -19.33 -12.05
N SER A 123 14.43 -18.80 -11.68
CA SER A 123 13.72 -19.21 -10.46
C SER A 123 13.20 -20.65 -10.54
N HIS A 124 12.72 -21.10 -11.70
CA HIS A 124 12.34 -22.50 -11.91
C HIS A 124 13.55 -23.42 -11.77
N ILE A 125 14.69 -23.09 -12.39
CA ILE A 125 15.92 -23.88 -12.25
C ILE A 125 16.32 -24.01 -10.77
N THR A 126 16.34 -22.89 -10.04
CA THR A 126 16.67 -22.89 -8.61
C THR A 126 15.72 -23.75 -7.79
N ARG A 127 14.42 -23.71 -8.07
CA ARG A 127 13.42 -24.52 -7.38
C ARG A 127 13.61 -26.01 -7.64
N GLU A 128 13.77 -26.41 -8.90
CA GLU A 128 13.96 -27.83 -9.27
C GLU A 128 15.23 -28.40 -8.63
N VAL A 129 16.35 -27.67 -8.67
CA VAL A 129 17.59 -28.09 -7.99
C VAL A 129 17.38 -28.20 -6.48
N ASN A 130 16.73 -27.22 -5.85
CA ASN A 130 16.51 -27.24 -4.40
C ASN A 130 15.55 -28.35 -3.93
N ARG A 131 14.66 -28.88 -4.80
CA ARG A 131 13.80 -30.02 -4.47
C ARG A 131 14.57 -31.31 -4.24
N LEU A 132 15.77 -31.44 -4.81
CA LEU A 132 16.60 -32.64 -4.69
C LEU A 132 17.29 -32.75 -3.32
N PHE A 133 17.41 -31.66 -2.58
CA PHE A 133 18.18 -31.61 -1.34
C PHE A 133 17.29 -31.28 -0.15
N PRO A 134 17.57 -31.80 1.05
CA PRO A 134 16.89 -31.36 2.29
C PRO A 134 17.46 -30.04 2.85
N MET A 135 18.65 -29.64 2.42
CA MET A 135 19.31 -28.37 2.81
C MET A 135 19.22 -27.32 1.70
N PRO A 136 19.23 -26.01 2.01
CA PRO A 136 19.16 -24.97 1.00
C PRO A 136 20.39 -24.96 0.07
N VAL A 137 20.13 -24.71 -1.21
CA VAL A 137 21.14 -24.62 -2.26
C VAL A 137 21.18 -23.19 -2.81
N MET A 138 22.36 -22.58 -2.74
CA MET A 138 22.69 -21.34 -3.45
C MET A 138 23.28 -21.68 -4.82
N ILE A 139 22.81 -21.00 -5.86
CA ILE A 139 23.25 -21.27 -7.23
C ILE A 139 23.83 -20.00 -7.84
N LEU A 140 25.05 -20.07 -8.33
CA LEU A 140 25.67 -19.06 -9.18
C LEU A 140 25.52 -19.47 -10.65
N PHE A 141 24.65 -18.77 -11.37
CA PHE A 141 24.48 -18.92 -12.81
C PHE A 141 25.51 -18.08 -13.57
N LYS A 142 26.10 -18.64 -14.62
CA LYS A 142 26.81 -17.90 -15.67
C LYS A 142 26.03 -18.03 -16.98
N HIS A 143 25.68 -16.90 -17.60
CA HIS A 143 25.00 -16.88 -18.90
C HIS A 143 25.47 -15.65 -19.69
N GLY A 144 25.92 -15.86 -20.93
CA GLY A 144 26.59 -14.82 -21.72
C GLY A 144 27.72 -14.13 -20.93
N PHE A 145 27.68 -12.80 -20.88
CA PHE A 145 28.59 -11.95 -20.09
C PHE A 145 27.94 -11.47 -18.77
N SER A 146 27.23 -12.37 -18.08
CA SER A 146 26.57 -12.05 -16.82
C SER A 146 26.60 -13.22 -15.84
N LEU A 147 26.62 -12.88 -14.55
CA LEU A 147 26.42 -13.80 -13.44
C LEU A 147 25.09 -13.51 -12.76
N THR A 148 24.43 -14.53 -12.24
CA THR A 148 23.25 -14.36 -11.39
C THR A 148 23.37 -15.26 -10.16
N LEU A 149 23.31 -14.67 -8.96
CA LEU A 149 23.27 -15.45 -7.71
C LEU A 149 21.82 -15.67 -7.29
N SER A 150 21.45 -16.91 -7.02
CA SER A 150 20.10 -17.30 -6.61
C SER A 150 20.12 -17.98 -5.25
N VAL A 151 19.16 -17.60 -4.41
CA VAL A 151 18.93 -18.17 -3.08
C VAL A 151 17.44 -18.48 -2.93
N ILE A 152 17.11 -19.62 -2.31
CA ILE A 152 15.72 -19.95 -1.96
C ILE A 152 15.54 -19.97 -0.46
N ASN A 153 14.42 -19.42 0.01
CA ASN A 153 14.03 -19.51 1.41
C ASN A 153 13.37 -20.87 1.67
N ARG A 154 13.74 -21.53 2.77
CA ARG A 154 13.16 -22.82 3.20
C ARG A 154 12.62 -22.71 4.61
N ARG A 155 11.55 -23.45 4.90
CA ARG A 155 11.02 -23.60 6.25
C ARG A 155 10.44 -24.99 6.45
N LEU A 156 10.39 -25.46 7.70
CA LEU A 156 9.74 -26.72 8.04
C LEU A 156 8.25 -26.71 7.69
N HIS A 157 7.75 -27.86 7.26
CA HIS A 157 6.36 -28.07 6.95
C HIS A 157 5.56 -28.13 8.26
N LYS A 158 4.75 -27.10 8.51
CA LYS A 158 4.02 -26.85 9.78
C LYS A 158 3.05 -27.97 10.24
N ARG A 159 2.85 -29.06 9.50
CA ARG A 159 2.00 -30.21 9.88
C ARG A 159 2.72 -31.55 9.87
N ASP A 160 3.88 -31.59 9.23
CA ASP A 160 4.68 -32.79 9.04
C ASP A 160 6.12 -32.36 9.23
N GLU A 161 6.63 -32.50 10.45
CA GLU A 161 7.96 -32.02 10.81
C GLU A 161 9.08 -32.77 10.04
N SER A 162 8.74 -33.85 9.34
CA SER A 162 9.64 -34.58 8.43
C SER A 162 9.77 -33.96 7.04
N LYS A 163 8.93 -32.97 6.70
CA LYS A 163 8.91 -32.29 5.39
C LYS A 163 9.28 -30.82 5.52
N ASP A 164 9.69 -30.22 4.42
CA ASP A 164 9.94 -28.79 4.33
C ASP A 164 9.21 -28.16 3.13
N VAL A 165 9.20 -26.82 3.09
CA VAL A 165 8.52 -26.05 2.03
C VAL A 165 9.49 -25.01 1.47
N LEU A 166 9.73 -25.10 0.16
CA LEU A 166 10.43 -24.08 -0.60
C LEU A 166 9.54 -22.83 -0.75
N GLN A 167 10.07 -21.67 -0.35
CA GLN A 167 9.36 -20.40 -0.40
C GLN A 167 9.83 -19.56 -1.60
N LYS A 168 9.96 -18.25 -1.42
CA LYS A 168 10.36 -17.28 -2.45
C LYS A 168 11.79 -17.54 -2.92
N VAL A 169 12.04 -17.36 -4.22
CA VAL A 169 13.39 -17.32 -4.79
C VAL A 169 13.83 -15.86 -4.89
N THR A 170 15.01 -15.57 -4.36
CA THR A 170 15.63 -14.24 -4.39
C THR A 170 16.86 -14.27 -5.30
N LEU A 171 16.94 -13.29 -6.20
CA LEU A 171 17.97 -13.21 -7.24
C LEU A 171 18.76 -11.90 -7.15
N ILE A 172 20.09 -12.01 -7.23
CA ILE A 172 20.98 -10.91 -7.63
C ILE A 172 21.30 -11.16 -9.11
N LYS A 173 20.50 -10.57 -9.98
CA LYS A 173 20.47 -10.91 -11.40
C LYS A 173 21.42 -10.03 -12.23
N ASN A 174 21.99 -10.60 -13.30
CA ASN A 174 22.70 -9.87 -14.36
C ASN A 174 23.91 -9.04 -13.88
N ILE A 175 24.74 -9.61 -13.02
CA ILE A 175 26.03 -9.06 -12.63
C ILE A 175 26.96 -9.11 -13.85
N ARG A 176 27.16 -7.98 -14.52
CA ARG A 176 28.02 -7.89 -15.73
C ARG A 176 29.48 -8.22 -15.43
N ILE A 177 30.08 -8.98 -16.35
CA ILE A 177 31.50 -9.37 -16.37
C ILE A 177 32.15 -8.88 -17.68
N SER A 178 33.46 -8.60 -17.66
CA SER A 178 34.18 -8.21 -18.88
C SER A 178 34.47 -9.42 -19.79
N PRO A 179 34.60 -9.23 -21.11
CA PRO A 179 35.05 -10.29 -22.02
C PRO A 179 36.54 -10.64 -21.79
N ALA A 180 36.92 -11.90 -22.04
CA ALA A 180 38.34 -12.30 -22.10
C ALA A 180 39.07 -11.55 -23.22
N GLY A 181 40.17 -10.85 -22.86
CA GLY A 181 41.14 -10.35 -23.84
C GLY A 181 41.19 -8.83 -24.07
N GLY A 182 40.38 -8.02 -23.40
CA GLY A 182 40.51 -6.54 -23.44
C GLY A 182 40.40 -5.90 -24.84
N GLY A 183 39.92 -6.64 -25.84
CA GLY A 183 39.66 -6.11 -27.17
C GLY A 183 38.34 -5.33 -27.18
N ASP A 184 38.30 -4.26 -27.98
CA ASP A 184 37.06 -3.55 -28.30
C ASP A 184 36.00 -4.59 -28.70
N VAL A 185 34.93 -4.70 -27.91
CA VAL A 185 33.77 -5.48 -28.34
C VAL A 185 33.04 -4.61 -29.34
N GLU A 186 33.20 -4.91 -30.63
CA GLU A 186 32.26 -4.45 -31.63
C GLU A 186 30.89 -5.06 -31.28
N ILE A 187 30.04 -4.32 -30.58
CA ILE A 187 28.64 -4.67 -30.45
C ILE A 187 28.01 -4.33 -31.80
N PRO A 188 27.60 -5.31 -32.62
CA PRO A 188 26.88 -5.00 -33.83
C PRO A 188 25.50 -4.53 -33.38
N LEU A 189 25.12 -3.29 -33.68
CA LEU A 189 23.71 -3.00 -33.90
C LEU A 189 23.24 -4.01 -34.97
N LYS A 190 22.37 -4.96 -34.58
CA LYS A 190 21.94 -6.10 -35.41
C LYS A 190 21.80 -5.67 -36.88
N LYS A 191 22.61 -6.27 -37.76
CA LYS A 191 22.67 -5.97 -39.20
C LYS A 191 21.27 -5.88 -39.79
N GLY A 192 20.86 -4.67 -40.17
CA GLY A 192 19.80 -4.37 -41.13
C GLY A 192 20.19 -4.77 -42.53
N GLY A 193 19.37 -5.59 -43.20
CA GLY A 193 19.61 -5.94 -44.59
C GLY A 193 19.71 -4.68 -45.46
N LYS A 194 20.76 -4.63 -46.29
CA LYS A 194 21.13 -3.61 -47.29
C LYS A 194 21.77 -2.31 -46.75
N GLY A 195 23.06 -2.40 -46.41
CA GLY A 195 24.08 -1.55 -47.03
C GLY A 195 24.24 -0.09 -46.56
N VAL A 196 23.66 0.33 -45.45
CA VAL A 196 23.98 1.64 -44.83
C VAL A 196 24.58 1.42 -43.44
N VAL A 197 25.85 1.80 -43.27
CA VAL A 197 26.57 1.78 -41.99
C VAL A 197 26.25 3.07 -41.25
N LEU A 198 25.41 3.00 -40.21
CA LEU A 198 25.10 4.10 -39.31
C LEU A 198 25.66 3.77 -37.92
N GLY A 199 26.75 4.45 -37.54
CA GLY A 199 27.28 4.51 -36.17
C GLY A 199 28.02 3.25 -35.68
N LYS A 200 29.29 3.42 -35.33
CA LYS A 200 30.06 2.44 -34.55
C LYS A 200 30.01 2.85 -33.10
N GLU A 201 29.54 1.98 -32.20
CA GLU A 201 29.88 2.12 -30.80
C GLU A 201 31.30 1.57 -30.64
N ILE A 202 32.30 2.46 -30.69
CA ILE A 202 33.63 2.14 -30.21
C ILE A 202 33.53 2.31 -28.70
N VAL A 203 33.34 1.20 -27.98
CA VAL A 203 33.73 1.14 -26.57
C VAL A 203 35.25 1.17 -26.60
N SER A 204 35.83 2.37 -26.54
CA SER A 204 37.29 2.51 -26.45
C SER A 204 37.74 1.75 -25.21
N GLY A 205 38.79 0.93 -25.35
CA GLY A 205 39.37 0.03 -24.36
C GLY A 205 39.80 0.60 -22.99
N GLY A 206 39.22 1.71 -22.53
CA GLY A 206 39.28 2.21 -21.15
C GLY A 206 38.02 1.94 -20.30
N ASP A 207 36.85 1.66 -20.90
CA ASP A 207 35.58 1.43 -20.18
C ASP A 207 34.97 0.05 -20.53
N GLY A 208 35.74 -1.02 -20.31
CA GLY A 208 35.24 -2.40 -20.38
C GLY A 208 34.04 -2.61 -19.45
N ALA A 209 33.05 -3.40 -19.89
CA ALA A 209 31.75 -3.64 -19.23
C ALA A 209 31.80 -3.56 -17.69
N VAL A 210 31.50 -2.38 -17.15
CA VAL A 210 31.70 -2.09 -15.73
C VAL A 210 30.60 -2.78 -14.93
N THR A 211 30.99 -3.67 -14.02
CA THR A 211 30.06 -4.23 -13.02
C THR A 211 29.36 -3.09 -12.28
N HIS A 212 28.03 -3.12 -12.27
CA HIS A 212 27.22 -2.09 -11.64
C HIS A 212 27.58 -1.94 -10.14
N ARG A 213 27.71 -0.70 -9.66
CA ARG A 213 28.10 -0.39 -8.26
C ARG A 213 27.18 -1.07 -7.25
N ALA A 214 25.87 -1.04 -7.49
CA ALA A 214 24.90 -1.70 -6.60
C ALA A 214 25.15 -3.20 -6.39
N HIS A 215 25.60 -3.95 -7.42
CA HIS A 215 25.92 -5.37 -7.24
C HIS A 215 27.13 -5.56 -6.32
N ILE A 216 28.12 -4.66 -6.41
CA ILE A 216 29.28 -4.67 -5.52
C ILE A 216 28.84 -4.34 -4.08
N GLU A 217 27.93 -3.38 -3.89
CA GLU A 217 27.39 -3.05 -2.56
C GLU A 217 26.56 -4.21 -1.96
N ILE A 218 25.70 -4.85 -2.75
CA ILE A 218 24.91 -6.02 -2.29
C ILE A 218 25.86 -7.16 -1.90
N LEU A 219 26.86 -7.48 -2.73
CA LEU A 219 27.85 -8.51 -2.41
C LEU A 219 28.73 -8.12 -1.21
N PHE A 220 29.07 -6.85 -1.04
CA PHE A 220 29.78 -6.35 0.14
C PHE A 220 28.95 -6.54 1.42
N ASP A 221 27.66 -6.19 1.38
CA ASP A 221 26.72 -6.39 2.49
C ASP A 221 26.51 -7.88 2.79
N LEU A 222 26.69 -8.76 1.80
CA LEU A 222 26.71 -10.21 1.96
C LEU A 222 28.06 -10.79 2.35
N SER A 223 29.12 -10.00 2.50
CA SER A 223 30.40 -10.53 2.96
C SER A 223 30.30 -10.93 4.42
N PHE A 224 30.91 -12.06 4.79
CA PHE A 224 30.79 -12.67 6.11
C PHE A 224 31.14 -11.69 7.24
N ASN A 225 32.22 -10.92 7.06
CA ASN A 225 32.67 -9.93 8.04
C ASN A 225 31.68 -8.76 8.20
N GLU A 226 31.10 -8.27 7.10
CA GLU A 226 30.15 -7.15 7.16
C GLU A 226 28.83 -7.59 7.82
N LEU A 227 28.33 -8.77 7.45
CA LEU A 227 27.17 -9.36 8.11
C LEU A 227 27.41 -9.53 9.62
N LYS A 228 28.59 -10.01 10.00
CA LYS A 228 28.94 -10.20 11.41
C LYS A 228 29.01 -8.87 12.15
N ASN A 229 29.59 -7.83 11.55
CA ASN A 229 29.65 -6.49 12.13
C ASN A 229 28.26 -5.88 12.32
N LYS A 230 27.34 -6.10 11.37
CA LYS A 230 26.01 -5.50 11.35
C LYS A 230 24.98 -6.24 12.20
N HIS A 231 25.06 -7.58 12.24
CA HIS A 231 24.05 -8.44 12.87
C HIS A 231 24.53 -9.18 14.11
N GLY A 232 25.85 -9.27 14.33
CA GLY A 232 26.42 -9.84 15.55
C GLY A 232 26.11 -11.33 15.76
N PHE A 233 25.94 -12.10 14.68
CA PHE A 233 25.50 -13.49 14.78
C PHE A 233 26.53 -14.40 15.47
N THR A 234 26.00 -15.37 16.23
CA THR A 234 26.72 -16.30 17.11
C THR A 234 26.31 -17.75 16.90
N ASN A 235 25.44 -18.05 15.93
CA ASN A 235 25.07 -19.41 15.48
C ASN A 235 24.72 -19.38 13.97
N PHE A 236 24.54 -20.56 13.38
CA PHE A 236 24.25 -20.71 11.95
C PHE A 236 22.87 -20.16 11.54
N VAL A 237 21.90 -20.22 12.46
CA VAL A 237 20.55 -19.68 12.26
C VAL A 237 20.60 -18.15 12.16
N GLU A 238 21.36 -17.51 13.05
CA GLU A 238 21.57 -16.06 13.03
C GLU A 238 22.34 -15.59 11.80
N LEU A 239 23.32 -16.39 11.30
CA LEU A 239 23.97 -16.13 10.00
C LEU A 239 22.96 -16.21 8.86
N HIS A 240 22.12 -17.25 8.83
CA HIS A 240 21.07 -17.38 7.83
C HIS A 240 20.08 -16.20 7.88
N ASN A 241 19.64 -15.81 9.08
CA ASN A 241 18.75 -14.66 9.26
C ASN A 241 19.43 -13.35 8.83
N ALA A 242 20.73 -13.21 9.06
CA ALA A 242 21.52 -12.07 8.58
C ALA A 242 21.57 -12.03 7.04
N TRP A 243 21.78 -13.17 6.38
CA TRP A 243 21.65 -13.27 4.91
C TRP A 243 20.27 -12.89 4.42
N GLN A 244 19.22 -13.47 5.00
CA GLN A 244 17.85 -13.16 4.62
C GLN A 244 17.56 -11.67 4.74
N LYS A 245 18.06 -11.02 5.81
CA LYS A 245 17.90 -9.59 6.02
C LYS A 245 18.74 -8.74 5.04
N ALA A 246 19.92 -9.18 4.65
CA ALA A 246 20.73 -8.50 3.63
C ALA A 246 20.15 -8.65 2.21
N LEU A 247 19.45 -9.76 1.96
CA LEU A 247 18.76 -10.06 0.70
C LEU A 247 17.31 -9.55 0.68
N ASP A 248 16.85 -8.89 1.75
CA ASP A 248 15.48 -8.40 1.89
C ASP A 248 15.27 -7.07 1.13
N THR A 249 14.43 -7.09 0.10
CA THR A 249 14.11 -5.88 -0.66
C THR A 249 13.41 -4.82 0.17
N SER A 250 12.69 -5.20 1.23
CA SER A 250 12.02 -4.25 2.12
C SER A 250 13.03 -3.38 2.87
N GLU A 251 14.17 -3.94 3.28
CA GLU A 251 15.26 -3.20 3.92
C GLU A 251 15.98 -2.29 2.92
N LEU A 252 16.23 -2.78 1.70
CA LEU A 252 16.78 -1.99 0.59
C LEU A 252 15.89 -0.77 0.29
N ASN A 253 14.58 -1.01 0.20
CA ASN A 253 13.56 0.02 -0.05
C ASN A 253 13.53 1.06 1.08
N LYS A 254 13.60 0.64 2.35
CA LYS A 254 13.65 1.54 3.52
C LYS A 254 14.88 2.44 3.49
N ARG A 255 16.05 1.88 3.12
CA ARG A 255 17.29 2.64 2.99
C ARG A 255 17.22 3.67 1.87
N PHE A 256 16.81 3.26 0.67
CA PHE A 256 16.64 4.15 -0.48
C PHE A 256 15.67 5.29 -0.16
N PHE A 257 14.52 4.95 0.45
CA PHE A 257 13.53 5.95 0.86
C PHE A 257 14.12 7.01 1.79
N ARG A 258 14.89 6.59 2.81
CA ARG A 258 15.51 7.55 3.74
C ARG A 258 16.50 8.46 3.03
N GLU A 259 17.34 7.92 2.15
CA GLU A 259 18.31 8.70 1.39
C GLU A 259 17.62 9.68 0.43
N LEU A 260 16.58 9.24 -0.28
CA LEU A 260 15.79 10.11 -1.17
C LEU A 260 15.00 11.17 -0.38
N ALA A 261 14.45 10.83 0.78
CA ALA A 261 13.76 11.79 1.65
C ALA A 261 14.72 12.87 2.15
N ASN A 262 15.90 12.48 2.62
CA ASN A 262 16.94 13.41 3.03
C ASN A 262 17.37 14.32 1.86
N TRP A 263 17.51 13.75 0.65
CA TRP A 263 17.76 14.52 -0.57
C TRP A 263 16.64 15.51 -0.89
N TYR A 264 15.38 15.07 -0.81
CA TYR A 264 14.21 15.91 -1.07
C TYR A 264 14.19 17.14 -0.17
N PHE A 265 14.33 16.95 1.16
CA PHE A 265 14.34 18.07 2.10
C PHE A 265 15.53 19.02 1.86
N TRP A 266 16.69 18.48 1.49
CA TRP A 266 17.83 19.30 1.09
C TRP A 266 17.57 20.11 -0.20
N ALA A 267 17.01 19.46 -1.22
CA ALA A 267 16.72 20.09 -2.51
C ALA A 267 15.70 21.22 -2.40
N THR A 268 14.62 21.04 -1.64
CA THR A 268 13.58 22.07 -1.46
C THR A 268 14.12 23.39 -0.88
N GLN A 269 15.20 23.34 -0.09
CA GLN A 269 15.87 24.52 0.48
C GLN A 269 16.81 25.22 -0.51
N LYS A 270 17.20 24.55 -1.59
CA LYS A 270 18.24 24.99 -2.53
C LYS A 270 17.72 25.47 -3.88
N VAL A 271 16.54 25.02 -4.28
CA VAL A 271 15.96 25.35 -5.58
C VAL A 271 15.21 26.70 -5.56
N VAL A 272 15.12 27.33 -6.74
CA VAL A 272 14.27 28.49 -7.00
C VAL A 272 13.46 28.21 -8.25
N PHE A 273 12.14 28.11 -8.10
CA PHE A 273 11.18 28.05 -9.21
C PHE A 273 10.42 29.39 -9.36
N PRO A 274 9.91 29.73 -10.56
CA PRO A 274 9.25 31.03 -10.82
C PRO A 274 7.96 31.22 -10.02
N ASP A 275 7.62 32.47 -9.69
CA ASP A 275 6.49 32.80 -8.81
C ASP A 275 5.12 32.35 -9.32
N ASP A 276 4.98 32.14 -10.63
CA ASP A 276 3.75 31.63 -11.25
C ASP A 276 3.43 30.17 -10.87
N ALA A 277 4.38 29.44 -10.25
CA ALA A 277 4.15 28.09 -9.72
C ALA A 277 3.50 28.07 -8.32
N GLY A 278 3.17 29.23 -7.74
CA GLY A 278 2.45 29.36 -6.47
C GLY A 278 2.93 30.53 -5.62
N LYS A 279 2.01 31.15 -4.85
CA LYS A 279 2.30 32.32 -4.01
C LYS A 279 3.19 31.99 -2.80
N ASP A 280 3.06 30.79 -2.24
CA ASP A 280 3.91 30.31 -1.14
C ASP A 280 5.18 29.64 -1.72
N LYS A 281 6.34 30.17 -1.36
CA LYS A 281 7.65 29.72 -1.86
C LYS A 281 7.94 28.26 -1.46
N ASP A 282 7.64 27.89 -0.23
CA ASP A 282 7.97 26.55 0.29
C ASP A 282 7.10 25.49 -0.39
N VAL A 283 5.80 25.77 -0.52
CA VAL A 283 4.84 24.91 -1.23
C VAL A 283 5.21 24.76 -2.70
N ARG A 284 5.54 25.87 -3.35
CA ARG A 284 5.92 25.91 -4.75
C ARG A 284 7.17 25.07 -5.03
N ASN A 285 8.22 25.27 -4.24
CA ASN A 285 9.48 24.55 -4.38
C ASN A 285 9.28 23.06 -4.09
N ALA A 286 8.57 22.72 -3.01
CA ALA A 286 8.23 21.34 -2.68
C ALA A 286 7.51 20.62 -3.84
N THR A 287 6.45 21.22 -4.36
CA THR A 287 5.66 20.66 -5.47
C THR A 287 6.51 20.47 -6.74
N SER A 288 7.36 21.44 -7.06
CA SER A 288 8.21 21.39 -8.24
C SER A 288 9.34 20.36 -8.12
N VAL A 289 9.92 20.19 -6.91
CA VAL A 289 10.92 19.14 -6.64
C VAL A 289 10.28 17.74 -6.73
N ILE A 290 9.07 17.55 -6.22
CA ILE A 290 8.35 16.28 -6.37
C ILE A 290 8.16 15.94 -7.86
N ARG A 291 7.71 16.91 -8.67
CA ARG A 291 7.56 16.73 -10.12
C ARG A 291 8.90 16.39 -10.81
N LEU A 292 9.99 17.05 -10.39
CA LEU A 292 11.34 16.74 -10.86
C LEU A 292 11.76 15.31 -10.55
N ILE A 293 11.63 14.87 -9.29
CA ILE A 293 11.95 13.49 -8.88
C ILE A 293 11.11 12.50 -9.70
N THR A 294 9.81 12.77 -9.86
CA THR A 294 8.89 11.89 -10.60
C THR A 294 9.33 11.69 -12.05
N ARG A 295 9.66 12.77 -12.76
CA ARG A 295 10.18 12.72 -14.14
C ARG A 295 11.54 12.04 -14.21
N LEU A 296 12.45 12.37 -13.29
CA LEU A 296 13.80 11.79 -13.25
C LEU A 296 13.76 10.29 -12.98
N MET A 297 12.94 9.82 -12.03
CA MET A 297 12.77 8.41 -11.72
C MET A 297 12.26 7.63 -12.94
N PHE A 298 11.28 8.17 -13.67
CA PHE A 298 10.82 7.53 -14.90
C PHE A 298 11.93 7.39 -15.94
N VAL A 299 12.65 8.49 -16.18
CA VAL A 299 13.77 8.50 -17.11
C VAL A 299 14.87 7.54 -16.67
N TRP A 300 15.07 7.37 -15.37
CA TRP A 300 15.98 6.36 -14.83
C TRP A 300 15.54 4.94 -15.22
N PHE A 301 14.25 4.59 -15.12
CA PHE A 301 13.76 3.29 -15.62
C PHE A 301 13.93 3.14 -17.15
N LEU A 302 13.79 4.22 -17.93
CA LEU A 302 14.06 4.20 -19.38
C LEU A 302 15.54 3.99 -19.69
N LYS A 303 16.44 4.62 -18.93
CA LYS A 303 17.89 4.40 -18.98
C LYS A 303 18.22 2.94 -18.69
N GLU A 304 17.63 2.36 -17.63
CA GLU A 304 17.85 0.96 -17.28
C GLU A 304 17.31 -0.02 -18.33
N LYS A 305 16.29 0.39 -19.10
CA LYS A 305 15.80 -0.34 -20.28
C LYS A 305 16.71 -0.15 -21.52
N GLY A 306 17.64 0.80 -21.49
CA GLY A 306 18.51 1.14 -22.63
C GLY A 306 17.85 2.04 -23.68
N LEU A 307 16.74 2.71 -23.33
CA LEU A 307 16.06 3.67 -24.22
C LEU A 307 16.63 5.09 -24.10
N VAL A 308 17.33 5.38 -23.01
CA VAL A 308 18.03 6.67 -22.77
C VAL A 308 19.50 6.37 -22.52
N PRO A 309 20.46 7.08 -23.15
CA PRO A 309 21.88 6.82 -22.97
C PRO A 309 22.39 7.09 -21.56
N ASP A 310 23.24 6.19 -21.04
CA ASP A 310 23.91 6.33 -19.74
C ASP A 310 24.78 7.60 -19.64
N ALA A 311 25.36 8.04 -20.75
CA ALA A 311 26.23 9.22 -20.82
C ALA A 311 25.55 10.51 -20.36
N LEU A 312 24.22 10.60 -20.41
CA LEU A 312 23.46 11.75 -19.92
C LEU A 312 23.40 11.80 -18.38
N PHE A 313 23.83 10.75 -17.67
CA PHE A 313 23.81 10.65 -16.20
C PHE A 313 25.20 10.40 -15.60
N ASP A 314 26.26 10.46 -16.40
CA ASP A 314 27.64 10.29 -15.95
C ASP A 314 28.37 11.64 -15.91
N GLU A 315 28.83 12.05 -14.73
CA GLU A 315 29.47 13.36 -14.53
C GLU A 315 30.74 13.55 -15.39
N LYS A 316 31.49 12.48 -15.66
CA LYS A 316 32.72 12.56 -16.47
C LYS A 316 32.40 12.73 -17.95
N GLN A 317 31.36 12.08 -18.46
CA GLN A 317 30.89 12.27 -19.83
C GLN A 317 30.23 13.65 -20.00
N LEU A 318 29.42 14.09 -19.04
CA LEU A 318 28.78 15.41 -19.06
C LEU A 318 29.79 16.57 -19.15
N LYS A 319 30.95 16.46 -18.49
CA LYS A 319 32.05 17.44 -18.60
C LYS A 319 32.62 17.56 -20.02
N LYS A 320 32.41 16.56 -20.89
CA LYS A 320 32.77 16.61 -22.31
C LYS A 320 31.64 17.20 -23.18
N LEU A 321 30.38 17.07 -22.74
CA LEU A 321 29.20 17.51 -23.48
C LEU A 321 28.85 18.99 -23.21
N LEU A 322 29.07 19.46 -21.98
CA LEU A 322 28.69 20.80 -21.51
C LEU A 322 29.92 21.69 -21.29
N LYS A 323 29.77 23.00 -21.49
CA LYS A 323 30.76 24.03 -21.16
C LYS A 323 30.78 24.25 -19.64
N TYR A 324 31.22 23.23 -18.93
CA TYR A 324 31.10 23.08 -17.48
C TYR A 324 32.15 23.93 -16.75
N THR A 325 31.74 24.91 -15.93
CA THR A 325 32.69 25.80 -15.22
C THR A 325 32.63 25.71 -13.69
N ASP A 326 31.49 25.33 -13.08
CA ASP A 326 31.31 25.14 -11.62
C ASP A 326 30.01 24.37 -11.30
N ASN A 327 29.98 23.59 -10.22
CA ASN A 327 28.85 22.75 -9.75
C ASN A 327 27.67 23.53 -9.15
N LYS A 328 27.75 24.87 -9.10
CA LYS A 328 26.72 25.74 -8.51
C LYS A 328 25.70 26.28 -9.52
N LYS A 329 25.95 26.12 -10.82
CA LYS A 329 25.01 26.54 -11.88
C LYS A 329 23.92 25.48 -12.05
N SER A 330 22.92 25.78 -12.88
CA SER A 330 21.83 24.84 -13.23
C SER A 330 22.02 24.24 -14.62
N ALA A 331 23.27 24.04 -15.03
CA ALA A 331 23.60 23.68 -16.41
C ALA A 331 23.04 22.30 -16.75
N TYR A 332 23.15 21.34 -15.83
CA TYR A 332 22.63 20.00 -16.03
C TYR A 332 21.10 19.99 -16.13
N TYR A 333 20.40 20.64 -15.20
CA TYR A 333 18.94 20.67 -15.24
C TYR A 333 18.41 21.38 -16.49
N LYS A 334 18.97 22.55 -16.82
CA LYS A 334 18.52 23.38 -17.97
C LYS A 334 18.88 22.73 -19.31
N ALA A 335 20.15 22.37 -19.52
CA ALA A 335 20.61 21.89 -20.82
C ALA A 335 20.30 20.41 -21.08
N ILE A 336 20.33 19.55 -20.06
CA ILE A 336 20.09 18.11 -20.24
C ILE A 336 18.65 17.74 -19.90
N LEU A 337 18.23 17.92 -18.64
CA LEU A 337 16.96 17.35 -18.16
C LEU A 337 15.73 18.04 -18.78
N GLN A 338 15.68 19.37 -18.86
CA GLN A 338 14.53 20.04 -19.50
C GLN A 338 14.41 19.69 -21.00
N ASN A 339 15.52 19.64 -21.74
CA ASN A 339 15.51 19.23 -23.15
C ASN A 339 15.12 17.74 -23.31
N LEU A 340 15.57 16.88 -22.39
CA LEU A 340 15.19 15.47 -22.38
C LEU A 340 13.67 15.30 -22.15
N PHE A 341 13.12 16.01 -21.17
CA PHE A 341 11.69 15.96 -20.86
C PHE A 341 10.87 16.54 -22.02
N PHE A 342 11.07 17.82 -22.35
CA PHE A 342 10.11 18.57 -23.17
C PHE A 342 10.41 18.50 -24.68
N ALA A 343 11.68 18.48 -25.06
CA ALA A 343 12.11 18.56 -26.45
C ALA A 343 12.52 17.20 -27.06
N THR A 344 12.54 16.12 -26.25
CA THR A 344 12.96 14.78 -26.69
C THR A 344 11.86 13.74 -26.46
N LEU A 345 11.52 13.44 -25.21
CA LEU A 345 10.52 12.41 -24.88
C LEU A 345 9.11 12.80 -25.32
N ASN A 346 8.84 14.10 -25.45
CA ASN A 346 7.61 14.68 -25.98
C ASN A 346 7.71 15.19 -27.44
N THR A 347 8.78 14.84 -28.16
CA THR A 347 8.96 15.21 -29.58
C THR A 347 9.27 13.99 -30.43
N GLU A 348 8.53 13.81 -31.53
CA GLU A 348 8.75 12.74 -32.50
C GLU A 348 10.20 12.69 -33.00
N MET A 349 10.71 11.47 -33.23
CA MET A 349 12.04 11.27 -33.81
C MET A 349 12.13 11.96 -35.20
N GLY A 350 13.27 12.57 -35.50
CA GLY A 350 13.50 13.31 -36.74
C GLY A 350 12.96 14.75 -36.77
N LYS A 351 12.10 15.14 -35.81
CA LYS A 351 11.60 16.54 -35.68
C LYS A 351 12.35 17.37 -34.63
N ARG A 352 13.44 16.84 -34.08
CA ARG A 352 14.21 17.46 -33.00
C ARG A 352 15.23 18.42 -33.56
N GLY A 353 15.29 19.63 -33.01
CA GLY A 353 16.26 20.65 -33.40
C GLY A 353 16.33 21.77 -32.40
N PHE A 354 17.47 22.47 -32.39
CA PHE A 354 17.63 23.70 -31.61
C PHE A 354 16.72 24.80 -32.15
N ARG A 355 16.27 25.65 -31.23
CA ARG A 355 15.53 26.86 -31.55
C ARG A 355 16.26 27.70 -32.59
N THR A 356 15.56 28.08 -33.66
CA THR A 356 16.05 29.05 -34.66
C THR A 356 15.27 30.38 -34.61
N LYS A 357 15.89 31.45 -35.11
CA LYS A 357 15.23 32.74 -35.37
C LYS A 357 14.69 32.76 -36.80
N ASN A 358 13.57 33.43 -37.04
CA ASN A 358 13.04 33.62 -38.38
C ASN A 358 13.81 34.70 -39.18
N ASP A 359 13.51 34.85 -40.47
CA ASP A 359 14.20 35.78 -41.40
C ASP A 359 14.15 37.25 -40.95
N SER A 360 13.19 37.62 -40.10
CA SER A 360 13.07 38.95 -39.49
C SER A 360 13.84 39.14 -38.19
N GLY A 361 14.64 38.13 -37.78
CA GLY A 361 15.39 38.11 -36.52
C GLY A 361 14.51 37.89 -35.28
N ARG A 362 13.20 37.66 -35.43
CA ARG A 362 12.25 37.37 -34.35
C ARG A 362 12.25 35.88 -34.01
N ASP A 363 12.07 35.56 -32.73
CA ASP A 363 11.99 34.17 -32.27
C ASP A 363 10.61 33.59 -32.65
N GLY A 364 10.58 32.75 -33.69
CA GLY A 364 9.38 32.04 -34.13
C GLY A 364 8.96 30.89 -33.20
N HIS A 365 9.80 30.55 -32.21
CA HIS A 365 9.57 29.47 -31.25
C HIS A 365 9.20 29.99 -29.85
N TYR A 366 8.65 31.20 -29.79
CA TYR A 366 8.15 31.77 -28.55
C TYR A 366 7.02 30.91 -27.96
N PHE A 367 7.18 30.46 -26.71
CA PHE A 367 6.28 29.49 -26.03
C PHE A 367 6.10 28.13 -26.75
N ILE A 368 6.99 27.80 -27.68
CA ILE A 368 7.07 26.45 -28.25
C ILE A 368 7.98 25.60 -27.37
N HIS A 369 7.44 24.47 -26.88
CA HIS A 369 8.10 23.65 -25.84
C HIS A 369 8.74 22.37 -26.38
N ASN A 370 8.54 22.04 -27.65
CA ASN A 370 9.06 20.82 -28.28
C ASN A 370 10.37 21.06 -29.07
N VAL A 371 11.06 22.18 -28.81
CA VAL A 371 12.33 22.57 -29.44
C VAL A 371 13.46 22.64 -28.41
N PHE A 372 14.68 22.31 -28.83
CA PHE A 372 15.84 22.33 -27.95
C PHE A 372 16.25 23.77 -27.59
N ARG A 373 16.60 23.96 -26.32
CA ARG A 373 17.06 25.22 -25.73
C ARG A 373 18.49 25.09 -25.19
N TYR A 374 19.08 26.22 -24.82
CA TYR A 374 20.42 26.29 -24.20
C TYR A 374 21.55 25.78 -25.11
N GLU A 375 21.47 26.07 -26.42
CA GLU A 375 22.49 25.68 -27.41
C GLU A 375 23.90 26.10 -26.95
N ASN A 376 24.03 27.29 -26.37
CA ASN A 376 25.31 27.83 -25.91
C ASN A 376 25.95 27.05 -24.74
N GLU A 377 25.18 26.26 -23.98
CA GLU A 377 25.70 25.45 -22.87
C GLU A 377 26.44 24.20 -23.36
N PHE A 378 26.19 23.76 -24.59
CA PHE A 378 26.86 22.59 -25.17
C PHE A 378 28.21 22.94 -25.79
N VAL A 379 29.20 22.06 -25.65
CA VAL A 379 30.49 22.17 -26.34
C VAL A 379 30.29 21.99 -27.84
N LYS A 380 29.54 20.94 -28.22
CA LYS A 380 29.22 20.59 -29.61
C LYS A 380 27.72 20.31 -29.77
N PRO A 381 26.87 21.35 -29.88
CA PRO A 381 25.43 21.20 -29.75
C PRO A 381 24.81 20.21 -30.74
N LYS A 382 25.15 20.32 -32.03
CA LYS A 382 24.60 19.45 -33.09
C LYS A 382 25.02 17.99 -32.93
N GLU A 383 26.32 17.74 -32.73
CA GLU A 383 26.84 16.39 -32.49
C GLU A 383 26.18 15.76 -31.25
N THR A 384 26.02 16.54 -30.16
CA THR A 384 25.35 16.06 -28.95
C THR A 384 23.89 15.69 -29.19
N LEU A 385 23.14 16.53 -29.91
CA LEU A 385 21.74 16.24 -30.26
C LEU A 385 21.61 14.99 -31.14
N GLU A 386 22.45 14.85 -32.16
CA GLU A 386 22.45 13.70 -33.07
C GLU A 386 22.84 12.40 -32.36
N GLN A 387 23.87 12.43 -31.52
CA GLN A 387 24.42 11.23 -30.88
C GLN A 387 23.61 10.76 -29.67
N TYR A 388 23.15 11.68 -28.82
CA TYR A 388 22.58 11.31 -27.51
C TYR A 388 21.07 11.50 -27.40
N PHE A 389 20.49 12.46 -28.11
CA PHE A 389 19.06 12.76 -27.99
C PHE A 389 18.22 12.23 -29.14
N SER A 390 18.72 12.28 -30.38
CA SER A 390 18.00 11.83 -31.57
C SER A 390 17.63 10.33 -31.56
N PRO A 391 18.44 9.42 -30.98
CA PRO A 391 18.09 8.00 -30.90
C PRO A 391 17.04 7.66 -29.84
N ILE A 392 16.67 8.58 -28.95
CA ILE A 392 15.71 8.31 -27.86
C ILE A 392 14.29 8.20 -28.44
N PRO A 393 13.48 7.18 -28.12
CA PRO A 393 12.12 7.09 -28.64
C PRO A 393 11.22 8.18 -28.06
N PHE A 394 10.24 8.58 -28.84
CA PHE A 394 9.12 9.41 -28.40
C PHE A 394 8.14 8.57 -27.58
N LEU A 395 7.76 9.04 -26.38
CA LEU A 395 6.92 8.29 -25.45
C LEU A 395 5.54 8.90 -25.21
N ASN A 396 5.22 10.00 -25.88
CA ASN A 396 4.05 10.82 -25.65
C ASN A 396 4.16 11.81 -24.47
N GLY A 397 3.41 12.90 -24.58
CA GLY A 397 3.57 14.08 -23.74
C GLY A 397 3.14 14.03 -22.29
N GLY A 398 2.27 13.11 -21.82
CA GLY A 398 1.63 13.19 -20.50
C GLY A 398 2.51 13.73 -19.34
N LEU A 399 3.42 12.91 -18.81
CA LEU A 399 4.35 13.29 -17.72
C LEU A 399 5.39 14.35 -18.14
N PHE A 400 5.70 14.39 -19.44
CA PHE A 400 6.77 15.16 -20.06
C PHE A 400 6.27 16.42 -20.78
N GLU A 401 5.04 16.83 -20.51
CA GLU A 401 4.43 18.04 -21.06
C GLU A 401 4.93 19.22 -20.23
N CYS A 402 5.37 20.27 -20.92
CA CYS A 402 5.78 21.51 -20.29
C CYS A 402 4.52 22.23 -19.78
N LEU A 403 4.53 22.60 -18.50
CA LEU A 403 3.39 23.25 -17.86
C LEU A 403 3.36 24.77 -18.06
N ASP A 404 4.31 25.34 -18.80
CA ASP A 404 4.31 26.76 -19.15
C ASP A 404 3.17 27.06 -20.15
N LYS A 405 2.32 28.04 -19.84
CA LYS A 405 1.14 28.40 -20.66
C LYS A 405 1.08 29.91 -20.92
N GLU A 406 0.57 30.29 -22.07
CA GLU A 406 0.15 31.67 -22.37
C GLU A 406 -1.39 31.66 -22.45
N LEU A 407 -2.04 32.42 -21.57
CA LEU A 407 -3.49 32.59 -21.51
C LEU A 407 -3.83 33.97 -22.06
N ASP A 408 -4.94 34.06 -22.80
CA ASP A 408 -5.51 35.33 -23.19
C ASP A 408 -6.59 35.71 -22.17
N ASP A 409 -6.41 36.84 -21.50
CA ASP A 409 -7.28 37.34 -20.42
C ASP A 409 -7.67 38.78 -20.76
N ASP A 410 -8.88 38.96 -21.31
CA ASP A 410 -9.42 40.25 -21.79
C ASP A 410 -8.47 41.04 -22.72
N GLY A 411 -7.84 40.35 -23.68
CA GLY A 411 -6.91 40.94 -24.66
C GLY A 411 -5.52 41.24 -24.10
N LYS A 412 -5.23 40.86 -22.85
CA LYS A 412 -3.88 40.84 -22.26
C LYS A 412 -3.38 39.41 -22.17
N ARG A 413 -2.23 39.15 -22.78
CA ARG A 413 -1.53 37.88 -22.68
C ARG A 413 -0.94 37.70 -21.28
N LYS A 414 -1.57 36.86 -20.47
CA LYS A 414 -1.06 36.43 -19.16
C LYS A 414 -0.19 35.19 -19.35
N ARG A 415 1.05 35.25 -18.88
CA ARG A 415 2.01 34.16 -18.99
C ARG A 415 2.14 33.46 -17.65
N ILE A 416 2.12 32.13 -17.67
CA ILE A 416 2.30 31.29 -16.50
C ILE A 416 3.54 30.44 -16.75
N ARG A 417 4.58 30.60 -15.91
CA ARG A 417 5.83 29.84 -15.97
C ARG A 417 5.95 28.88 -14.78
N ILE A 418 5.66 27.60 -15.02
CA ILE A 418 5.73 26.55 -13.98
C ILE A 418 7.03 25.77 -14.08
N ASP A 419 7.37 25.29 -15.28
CA ASP A 419 8.61 24.55 -15.54
C ASP A 419 9.75 25.49 -16.00
N SER A 420 9.40 26.71 -16.44
CA SER A 420 10.32 27.76 -16.89
C SER A 420 11.28 27.28 -17.98
N PHE A 421 10.74 26.60 -18.99
CA PHE A 421 11.54 26.12 -20.12
C PHE A 421 11.82 27.28 -21.09
N SER A 422 12.83 28.06 -20.75
CA SER A 422 13.19 29.32 -21.41
C SER A 422 14.68 29.62 -21.23
N ASP A 423 15.36 29.96 -22.31
CA ASP A 423 16.77 30.36 -22.34
C ASP A 423 16.96 31.88 -22.32
N ARG A 424 15.93 32.63 -21.94
CA ARG A 424 16.03 34.08 -21.73
C ARG A 424 16.84 34.39 -20.48
N GLU A 425 17.55 35.51 -20.50
CA GLU A 425 18.39 35.98 -19.38
C GLU A 425 17.57 36.31 -18.12
N ASP A 426 16.28 36.66 -18.27
CA ASP A 426 15.35 36.93 -17.17
C ASP A 426 14.75 35.65 -16.54
N ASN A 427 15.21 34.46 -16.91
CA ASN A 427 14.74 33.21 -16.32
C ASN A 427 15.32 32.99 -14.91
N VAL A 428 14.48 33.19 -13.89
CA VAL A 428 14.78 33.05 -12.46
C VAL A 428 14.97 31.61 -11.96
N LEU A 429 14.80 30.61 -12.82
CA LEU A 429 14.93 29.20 -12.45
C LEU A 429 16.36 28.86 -12.01
N GLU A 430 16.51 28.35 -10.79
CA GLU A 430 17.77 27.85 -10.22
C GLU A 430 17.57 26.44 -9.63
N VAL A 431 18.23 25.45 -10.23
CA VAL A 431 18.32 24.07 -9.72
C VAL A 431 19.79 23.67 -9.76
N PRO A 432 20.54 23.82 -8.65
CA PRO A 432 22.00 23.62 -8.63
C PRO A 432 22.44 22.21 -9.03
N ASP A 433 23.54 22.11 -9.78
CA ASP A 433 24.08 20.83 -10.26
C ASP A 433 24.57 19.92 -9.11
N GLU A 434 24.95 20.50 -7.95
CA GLU A 434 25.29 19.75 -6.72
C GLU A 434 24.16 18.84 -6.22
N LEU A 435 22.90 19.17 -6.54
CA LEU A 435 21.75 18.34 -6.19
C LEU A 435 21.77 17.02 -6.97
N PHE A 436 22.40 16.97 -8.14
CA PHE A 436 22.48 15.77 -8.98
C PHE A 436 23.76 15.00 -8.75
N PHE A 437 24.90 15.71 -8.66
CA PHE A 437 26.23 15.13 -8.55
C PHE A 437 26.98 15.68 -7.33
N ASN A 438 27.06 14.85 -6.28
CA ASN A 438 27.84 15.10 -5.08
C ASN A 438 28.18 13.78 -4.36
N GLU A 439 29.10 13.00 -4.94
CA GLU A 439 29.51 11.69 -4.40
C GLU A 439 30.14 11.78 -2.99
N LYS A 440 30.72 12.93 -2.62
CA LYS A 440 31.31 13.13 -1.28
C LYS A 440 30.24 13.26 -0.19
N GLY A 441 29.03 13.65 -0.58
CA GLY A 441 27.93 14.00 0.29
C GLY A 441 28.15 15.30 1.07
N VAL A 442 27.07 15.86 1.59
CA VAL A 442 27.03 17.07 2.42
C VAL A 442 26.28 16.77 3.72
N ASP A 443 26.77 17.31 4.83
CA ASP A 443 26.05 17.21 6.11
C ASP A 443 24.92 18.25 6.14
N VAL A 444 23.68 17.77 6.22
CA VAL A 444 22.46 18.59 6.25
C VAL A 444 21.79 18.44 7.61
N ASP A 445 21.42 19.57 8.22
CA ASP A 445 20.67 19.56 9.47
C ASP A 445 19.18 19.32 9.20
N LEU A 446 18.70 18.12 9.51
CA LEU A 446 17.30 17.72 9.33
C LEU A 446 16.56 17.60 10.67
N SER A 447 17.10 18.17 11.75
CA SER A 447 16.53 18.06 13.11
C SER A 447 15.10 18.59 13.20
N ARG A 448 14.79 19.68 12.47
CA ARG A 448 13.44 20.26 12.41
C ARG A 448 12.41 19.34 11.73
N ILE A 449 12.85 18.49 10.81
CA ILE A 449 11.98 17.60 10.03
C ILE A 449 11.65 16.35 10.85
N TYR A 450 12.65 15.76 11.51
CA TYR A 450 12.49 14.51 12.26
C TYR A 450 11.97 14.69 13.71
N SER A 451 11.66 15.92 14.13
CA SER A 451 11.13 16.22 15.48
C SER A 451 11.93 15.57 16.63
N SER A 452 13.26 15.49 16.47
CA SER A 452 14.18 14.88 17.43
C SER A 452 14.78 15.94 18.35
N SER A 453 14.88 15.66 19.65
CA SER A 453 15.59 16.50 20.62
C SER A 453 17.12 16.47 20.45
N LYS A 454 17.64 15.58 19.58
CA LYS A 454 19.06 15.49 19.21
C LYS A 454 19.29 16.15 17.85
N LYS A 455 20.46 16.79 17.67
CA LYS A 455 20.92 17.29 16.35
C LYS A 455 21.05 16.11 15.39
N ASN A 456 20.15 16.00 14.42
CA ASN A 456 20.22 15.01 13.35
C ASN A 456 20.91 15.65 12.14
N LYS A 457 22.25 15.61 12.13
CA LYS A 457 23.02 15.88 10.92
C LYS A 457 23.06 14.61 10.09
N GLU A 458 22.34 14.63 8.98
CA GLU A 458 22.31 13.51 8.03
C GLU A 458 23.25 13.83 6.87
N LYS A 459 24.01 12.83 6.43
CA LYS A 459 24.86 12.94 5.25
C LYS A 459 24.03 12.68 3.99
N VAL A 460 23.97 13.65 3.08
CA VAL A 460 23.12 13.64 1.89
C VAL A 460 23.97 13.69 0.62
N TYR A 461 23.67 12.83 -0.35
CA TYR A 461 24.41 12.70 -1.63
C TYR A 461 23.60 13.28 -2.79
N GLY A 462 24.23 13.53 -3.95
CA GLY A 462 23.49 13.91 -5.17
C GLY A 462 22.52 12.82 -5.62
N ILE A 463 21.38 13.18 -6.20
CA ILE A 463 20.35 12.17 -6.54
C ILE A 463 20.86 11.15 -7.56
N ILE A 464 21.71 11.54 -8.51
CA ILE A 464 22.26 10.59 -9.48
C ILE A 464 23.23 9.62 -8.81
N ASP A 465 23.99 10.06 -7.80
CA ASP A 465 24.83 9.19 -6.98
C ASP A 465 24.01 8.21 -6.15
N ILE A 466 22.89 8.68 -5.56
CA ILE A 466 21.93 7.83 -4.86
C ILE A 466 21.41 6.78 -5.84
N LEU A 467 20.84 7.17 -6.98
CA LEU A 467 20.28 6.23 -7.95
C LEU A 467 21.31 5.20 -8.44
N ASN A 468 22.56 5.60 -8.71
CA ASN A 468 23.65 4.69 -9.10
C ASN A 468 24.04 3.68 -8.01
N SER A 469 23.77 3.98 -6.74
CA SER A 469 24.06 3.07 -5.63
C SER A 469 23.05 1.93 -5.50
N TYR A 470 21.92 1.99 -6.20
CA TYR A 470 20.89 0.96 -6.22
C TYR A 470 20.72 0.36 -7.61
N LYS A 471 20.38 -0.94 -7.67
CA LYS A 471 19.96 -1.55 -8.92
C LYS A 471 18.47 -1.32 -9.08
N PHE A 472 18.03 -0.99 -10.29
CA PHE A 472 16.63 -0.84 -10.63
C PHE A 472 16.20 -2.01 -11.52
N THR A 473 14.99 -2.49 -11.31
CA THR A 473 14.35 -3.49 -12.17
C THR A 473 13.07 -2.90 -12.73
N VAL A 474 12.82 -3.12 -14.01
CA VAL A 474 11.62 -2.59 -14.67
C VAL A 474 10.39 -3.45 -14.35
N ALA A 475 10.58 -4.69 -13.89
CA ALA A 475 9.49 -5.61 -13.54
C ALA A 475 9.20 -5.59 -12.03
N GLU A 476 7.93 -5.42 -11.65
CA GLU A 476 7.52 -5.54 -10.24
C GLU A 476 7.77 -6.96 -9.71
N ASN A 477 8.15 -7.06 -8.44
CA ASN A 477 8.35 -8.34 -7.76
C ASN A 477 7.01 -9.08 -7.58
N THR A 478 7.01 -10.41 -7.64
CA THR A 478 5.81 -11.24 -7.43
C THR A 478 5.86 -11.93 -6.06
N PRO A 479 4.78 -12.58 -5.59
CA PRO A 479 4.82 -13.35 -4.33
C PRO A 479 5.80 -14.54 -4.36
N ILE A 480 6.13 -15.05 -5.54
CA ILE A 480 6.94 -16.27 -5.72
C ILE A 480 8.41 -15.97 -6.08
N GLU A 481 8.70 -14.78 -6.62
CA GLU A 481 10.00 -14.38 -7.16
C GLU A 481 10.35 -12.94 -6.80
N GLU A 482 11.61 -12.73 -6.44
CA GLU A 482 12.16 -11.43 -6.10
C GLU A 482 13.50 -11.18 -6.73
N GLU A 483 13.68 -9.98 -7.25
CA GLU A 483 14.97 -9.43 -7.61
C GLU A 483 15.39 -8.40 -6.55
N ILE A 484 16.66 -8.44 -6.11
CA ILE A 484 17.23 -7.45 -5.20
C ILE A 484 17.53 -6.17 -5.97
N ALA A 485 16.46 -5.48 -6.33
CA ALA A 485 16.46 -4.24 -7.09
C ALA A 485 15.23 -3.41 -6.72
N LEU A 486 15.33 -2.10 -6.92
CA LEU A 486 14.23 -1.16 -6.78
C LEU A 486 13.27 -1.34 -7.96
N ASP A 487 12.04 -1.73 -7.64
CA ASP A 487 10.97 -1.93 -8.62
C ASP A 487 10.02 -0.70 -8.67
N PRO A 488 9.11 -0.61 -9.67
CA PRO A 488 8.19 0.52 -9.78
C PRO A 488 7.21 0.67 -8.61
N GLU A 489 6.94 -0.38 -7.82
CA GLU A 489 6.09 -0.30 -6.62
C GLU A 489 6.71 0.61 -5.55
N LEU A 490 8.04 0.64 -5.47
CA LEU A 490 8.77 1.51 -4.56
C LEU A 490 8.39 2.99 -4.73
N LEU A 491 8.12 3.43 -5.95
CA LEU A 491 7.71 4.82 -6.22
C LEU A 491 6.47 5.17 -5.40
N GLY A 492 5.46 4.28 -5.39
CA GLY A 492 4.26 4.47 -4.60
C GLY A 492 4.56 4.61 -3.10
N LYS A 493 5.34 3.68 -2.54
CA LYS A 493 5.76 3.69 -1.13
C LYS A 493 6.53 4.96 -0.76
N VAL A 494 7.46 5.37 -1.62
CA VAL A 494 8.34 6.51 -1.39
C VAL A 494 7.53 7.79 -1.40
N PHE A 495 6.77 8.02 -2.47
CA PHE A 495 6.04 9.28 -2.62
C PHE A 495 4.90 9.40 -1.62
N GLU A 496 4.15 8.34 -1.32
CA GLU A 496 3.11 8.39 -0.27
C GLU A 496 3.72 8.74 1.09
N ASN A 497 4.89 8.19 1.43
CA ASN A 497 5.56 8.52 2.68
C ASN A 497 6.15 9.95 2.70
N LEU A 498 6.68 10.43 1.57
CA LEU A 498 7.15 11.82 1.43
C LEU A 498 5.99 12.81 1.59
N LEU A 499 4.86 12.53 0.93
CA LEU A 499 3.63 13.33 1.02
C LEU A 499 3.02 13.26 2.43
N ALA A 500 3.07 12.10 3.09
CA ALA A 500 2.63 11.95 4.47
C ALA A 500 3.49 12.76 5.47
N ASN A 501 4.68 13.20 5.08
CA ASN A 501 5.54 14.07 5.90
C ASN A 501 5.35 15.56 5.61
N TYR A 502 4.58 15.93 4.57
CA TYR A 502 4.47 17.33 4.12
C TYR A 502 3.05 17.66 3.65
N ASN A 503 2.30 18.41 4.48
CA ASN A 503 1.09 19.09 4.03
C ASN A 503 1.46 20.48 3.49
N PRO A 504 1.20 20.79 2.20
CA PRO A 504 1.54 22.08 1.63
C PRO A 504 0.85 23.25 2.34
N GLU A 505 -0.38 23.08 2.83
CA GLU A 505 -1.13 24.18 3.45
C GLU A 505 -0.73 24.46 4.90
N THR A 506 -0.25 23.46 5.63
CA THR A 506 -0.01 23.57 7.08
C THR A 506 1.44 23.39 7.50
N GLN A 507 2.36 23.12 6.56
CA GLN A 507 3.80 22.88 6.80
C GLN A 507 4.10 21.86 7.93
N THR A 508 3.16 20.95 8.21
CA THR A 508 3.25 19.96 9.30
C THR A 508 3.19 18.53 8.76
N THR A 509 3.63 17.57 9.57
CA THR A 509 3.66 16.13 9.22
C THR A 509 2.24 15.61 9.01
N ALA A 510 1.88 15.39 7.74
CA ALA A 510 0.53 15.08 7.25
C ALA A 510 -0.04 13.71 7.68
N ARG A 511 0.77 12.79 8.24
CA ARG A 511 0.35 11.42 8.64
C ARG A 511 -0.92 11.37 9.48
N LYS A 512 -1.19 12.38 10.33
CA LYS A 512 -2.42 12.43 11.14
C LYS A 512 -3.61 13.10 10.44
N GLN A 513 -3.37 13.93 9.42
CA GLN A 513 -4.41 14.74 8.78
C GLN A 513 -5.00 14.09 7.53
N THR A 514 -4.19 13.40 6.71
CA THR A 514 -4.69 12.77 5.46
C THR A 514 -5.23 11.36 5.71
N GLY A 515 -4.77 10.67 6.77
CA GLY A 515 -5.16 9.30 7.07
C GLY A 515 -4.78 8.29 5.97
N SER A 516 -3.89 8.66 5.04
CA SER A 516 -3.45 7.85 3.92
C SER A 516 -2.30 6.92 4.34
N PHE A 517 -2.49 5.61 4.15
CA PHE A 517 -1.48 4.60 4.44
C PHE A 517 -1.27 3.71 3.22
N TYR A 518 0.00 3.45 2.89
CA TYR A 518 0.35 2.45 1.91
C TYR A 518 -0.18 1.09 2.35
N THR A 519 -0.88 0.38 1.45
CA THR A 519 -1.45 -0.94 1.74
C THR A 519 -0.42 -2.02 1.43
N PRO A 520 -0.05 -2.89 2.40
CA PRO A 520 0.89 -3.99 2.15
C PRO A 520 0.47 -4.87 0.97
N ARG A 521 1.45 -5.34 0.19
CA ARG A 521 1.23 -6.13 -1.04
C ARG A 521 0.43 -7.40 -0.77
N GLU A 522 0.67 -8.06 0.35
CA GLU A 522 -0.04 -9.23 0.86
C GLU A 522 -1.55 -9.00 0.90
N ILE A 523 -1.93 -7.83 1.44
CA ILE A 523 -3.32 -7.43 1.63
C ILE A 523 -3.94 -7.03 0.29
N VAL A 524 -3.20 -6.27 -0.53
CA VAL A 524 -3.64 -5.91 -1.89
C VAL A 524 -3.95 -7.18 -2.69
N ASN A 525 -3.02 -8.14 -2.73
CA ASN A 525 -3.20 -9.40 -3.45
C ASN A 525 -4.42 -10.18 -2.93
N TYR A 526 -4.56 -10.32 -1.62
CA TYR A 526 -5.71 -11.02 -1.03
C TYR A 526 -7.04 -10.36 -1.41
N MET A 527 -7.16 -9.04 -1.26
CA MET A 527 -8.40 -8.33 -1.58
C MET A 527 -8.72 -8.39 -3.09
N VAL A 528 -7.71 -8.28 -3.93
CA VAL A 528 -7.83 -8.44 -5.39
C VAL A 528 -8.33 -9.84 -5.74
N ASP A 529 -7.71 -10.87 -5.15
CA ASP A 529 -8.05 -12.27 -5.43
C ASP A 529 -9.48 -12.57 -5.02
N GLU A 530 -9.90 -12.17 -3.81
CA GLU A 530 -11.25 -12.39 -3.32
C GLU A 530 -12.30 -11.59 -4.10
N SER A 531 -11.97 -10.39 -4.56
CA SER A 531 -12.89 -9.56 -5.35
C SER A 531 -13.12 -10.15 -6.75
N LEU A 532 -12.04 -10.55 -7.43
CA LEU A 532 -12.12 -11.17 -8.76
C LEU A 532 -12.75 -12.56 -8.68
N LEU A 533 -12.47 -13.34 -7.63
CA LEU A 533 -13.13 -14.61 -7.38
C LEU A 533 -14.65 -14.44 -7.27
N ALA A 534 -15.10 -13.48 -6.46
CA ALA A 534 -16.53 -13.21 -6.28
C ALA A 534 -17.20 -12.81 -7.61
N TYR A 535 -16.56 -11.96 -8.41
CA TYR A 535 -17.07 -11.53 -9.72
C TYR A 535 -17.12 -12.67 -10.76
N LEU A 536 -16.02 -13.43 -10.90
CA LEU A 536 -15.94 -14.52 -11.88
C LEU A 536 -16.87 -15.68 -11.54
N LYS A 537 -17.12 -15.94 -10.25
CA LYS A 537 -18.08 -16.95 -9.78
C LYS A 537 -19.50 -16.63 -10.25
N GLN A 538 -19.93 -15.37 -10.20
CA GLN A 538 -21.23 -14.93 -10.71
C GLN A 538 -21.34 -15.15 -12.23
N SER A 539 -20.26 -14.85 -12.96
CA SER A 539 -20.21 -15.01 -14.42
C SER A 539 -20.34 -16.46 -14.87
N LEU A 540 -19.67 -17.41 -14.19
CA LEU A 540 -19.80 -18.84 -14.49
C LEU A 540 -21.18 -19.39 -14.18
N SER A 541 -21.80 -18.93 -13.09
CA SER A 541 -23.13 -19.42 -12.67
C SER A 541 -24.22 -19.07 -13.68
N SER A 542 -24.08 -17.95 -14.40
CA SER A 542 -25.04 -17.50 -15.42
C SER A 542 -25.06 -18.32 -16.73
N CYS A 543 -24.12 -19.26 -16.93
CA CYS A 543 -24.04 -20.07 -18.14
C CYS A 543 -24.85 -21.38 -18.10
N HIS A 544 -25.30 -21.83 -16.93
CA HIS A 544 -26.02 -23.11 -16.81
C HIS A 544 -27.54 -23.03 -17.13
N ASP A 545 -28.08 -21.84 -17.40
CA ASP A 545 -29.52 -21.63 -17.68
C ASP A 545 -29.91 -21.65 -19.17
N VAL A 546 -29.07 -22.18 -20.07
CA VAL A 546 -29.44 -22.38 -21.48
C VAL A 546 -30.14 -23.73 -21.66
N PRO A 547 -31.42 -23.80 -22.07
CA PRO A 547 -32.11 -25.07 -22.23
C PRO A 547 -31.53 -25.82 -23.43
N SER A 548 -30.92 -26.98 -23.15
CA SER A 548 -30.53 -27.95 -24.16
C SER A 548 -31.78 -28.47 -24.88
N ARG A 549 -32.00 -28.02 -26.12
CA ARG A 549 -33.00 -28.62 -26.99
C ARG A 549 -32.52 -30.00 -27.46
N SER A 550 -33.47 -30.93 -27.39
CA SER A 550 -33.59 -32.21 -28.12
C SER A 550 -32.85 -33.44 -27.60
N SER A 551 -33.61 -34.34 -26.94
CA SER A 551 -34.11 -35.56 -27.62
C SER A 551 -35.31 -36.16 -26.89
N VAL A 552 -36.25 -36.67 -27.68
CA VAL A 552 -37.53 -37.27 -27.30
C VAL A 552 -37.36 -38.77 -27.10
N SER A 553 -37.93 -39.36 -26.05
CA SER A 553 -38.70 -40.62 -26.12
C SER A 553 -39.35 -40.98 -24.77
N ALA A 554 -40.42 -41.77 -24.87
CA ALA A 554 -41.57 -41.81 -23.99
C ALA A 554 -41.50 -42.80 -22.82
N GLY A 555 -42.26 -42.45 -21.75
CA GLY A 555 -43.14 -43.38 -21.04
C GLY A 555 -42.57 -44.12 -19.82
N HIS A 556 -43.02 -43.74 -18.62
CA HIS A 556 -43.80 -44.57 -17.66
C HIS A 556 -44.03 -43.77 -16.35
N SER A 557 -45.12 -44.07 -15.67
CA SER A 557 -45.81 -43.22 -14.67
C SER A 557 -45.60 -43.64 -13.19
N VAL A 558 -45.45 -42.61 -12.32
CA VAL A 558 -45.69 -42.48 -10.82
C VAL A 558 -44.86 -43.34 -9.82
N PRO A 559 -44.66 -42.95 -8.52
CA PRO A 559 -44.98 -41.69 -7.81
C PRO A 559 -43.88 -41.10 -6.87
N PHE A 560 -44.07 -39.80 -6.57
CA PHE A 560 -43.62 -38.99 -5.43
C PHE A 560 -42.89 -39.70 -4.26
N CYS A 561 -41.62 -39.34 -3.99
CA CYS A 561 -41.02 -39.44 -2.66
C CYS A 561 -39.90 -38.39 -2.49
N HIS A 562 -39.76 -37.91 -1.26
CA HIS A 562 -38.87 -36.86 -0.78
C HIS A 562 -37.37 -37.07 -1.05
N SER A 563 -36.66 -35.94 -0.97
CA SER A 563 -35.22 -35.72 -0.82
C SER A 563 -34.36 -35.78 -2.08
N GLU A 564 -33.97 -34.60 -2.56
CA GLU A 564 -32.60 -34.31 -3.02
C GLU A 564 -32.43 -32.79 -3.15
N ARG A 565 -31.68 -32.22 -2.20
CA ARG A 565 -31.24 -30.81 -2.21
C ARG A 565 -29.69 -30.76 -2.20
N SER A 566 -29.06 -31.77 -2.82
CA SER A 566 -27.64 -32.10 -2.64
C SER A 566 -26.76 -31.94 -3.90
N GLU A 567 -27.32 -31.64 -5.08
CA GLU A 567 -26.50 -31.48 -6.29
C GLU A 567 -26.02 -30.05 -6.55
N GLU A 568 -26.80 -29.01 -6.20
CA GLU A 568 -26.41 -27.60 -6.44
C GLU A 568 -25.27 -27.10 -5.52
N SER A 569 -25.21 -27.54 -4.25
CA SER A 569 -24.13 -27.09 -3.35
C SER A 569 -22.77 -27.65 -3.75
N ASN A 570 -22.73 -28.90 -4.23
CA ASN A 570 -21.48 -29.58 -4.63
C ASN A 570 -20.83 -28.95 -5.86
N ASN A 571 -21.61 -28.41 -6.81
CA ASN A 571 -21.08 -27.77 -8.01
C ASN A 571 -20.51 -26.36 -7.72
N THR A 572 -21.11 -25.66 -6.76
CA THR A 572 -20.74 -24.29 -6.38
C THR A 572 -19.38 -24.22 -5.68
N ASP A 573 -19.09 -25.20 -4.81
CA ASP A 573 -17.79 -25.31 -4.13
C ASP A 573 -16.69 -25.76 -5.10
N LYS A 574 -17.00 -26.66 -6.04
CA LYS A 574 -16.06 -27.12 -7.08
C LYS A 574 -15.62 -25.99 -8.02
N ASN A 575 -16.53 -25.10 -8.42
CA ASN A 575 -16.19 -23.94 -9.25
C ASN A 575 -15.32 -22.93 -8.50
N GLU A 576 -15.54 -22.74 -7.20
CA GLU A 576 -14.67 -21.89 -6.39
C GLU A 576 -13.25 -22.44 -6.29
N GLU A 577 -13.07 -23.75 -6.09
CA GLU A 577 -11.75 -24.37 -6.08
C GLU A 577 -11.00 -24.21 -7.42
N ARG A 578 -11.69 -24.44 -8.54
CA ARG A 578 -11.13 -24.24 -9.90
C ARG A 578 -10.74 -22.80 -10.14
N LEU A 579 -11.56 -21.84 -9.73
CA LEU A 579 -11.22 -20.41 -9.81
C LEU A 579 -10.03 -20.08 -8.90
N ARG A 580 -9.97 -20.60 -7.67
CA ARG A 580 -8.81 -20.38 -6.79
C ARG A 580 -7.52 -20.93 -7.40
N ASP A 581 -7.56 -22.08 -8.08
CA ASP A 581 -6.40 -22.60 -8.81
C ASP A 581 -6.00 -21.70 -9.99
N LEU A 582 -6.98 -21.15 -10.72
CA LEU A 582 -6.76 -20.16 -11.78
C LEU A 582 -6.12 -18.87 -11.25
N LEU A 583 -6.57 -18.36 -10.10
CA LEU A 583 -5.97 -17.18 -9.47
C LEU A 583 -4.60 -17.50 -8.82
N SER A 584 -4.35 -18.74 -8.44
CA SER A 584 -3.08 -19.13 -7.81
C SER A 584 -1.91 -19.06 -8.78
N TYR A 585 -0.72 -18.79 -8.26
CA TYR A 585 0.54 -18.93 -8.99
C TYR A 585 1.02 -20.38 -9.10
N SER A 586 0.12 -21.36 -8.90
CA SER A 586 0.42 -22.77 -9.17
C SER A 586 0.74 -22.98 -10.65
N GLU A 587 1.59 -23.96 -10.93
CA GLU A 587 1.90 -24.39 -12.30
C GLU A 587 0.86 -25.37 -12.84
N ASN A 588 -0.30 -25.47 -12.19
CA ASN A 588 -1.39 -26.33 -12.65
C ASN A 588 -1.91 -25.81 -14.00
N PRO A 589 -2.26 -26.72 -14.94
CA PRO A 589 -2.83 -26.34 -16.22
C PRO A 589 -4.18 -25.64 -16.02
N ASN A 590 -4.65 -24.94 -17.04
CA ASN A 590 -5.96 -24.28 -17.02
C ASN A 590 -7.07 -25.27 -16.58
N PRO A 591 -7.76 -25.02 -15.44
CA PRO A 591 -8.79 -25.93 -14.93
C PRO A 591 -10.13 -25.80 -15.66
N PHE A 592 -10.23 -24.95 -16.69
CA PHE A 592 -11.44 -24.67 -17.46
C PHE A 592 -11.34 -25.16 -18.91
N ASN A 593 -12.46 -25.66 -19.43
CA ASN A 593 -12.54 -26.06 -20.83
C ASN A 593 -12.59 -24.82 -21.75
N THR A 594 -12.61 -25.05 -23.07
CA THR A 594 -12.56 -23.96 -24.08
C THR A 594 -13.75 -23.00 -24.00
N GLU A 595 -14.96 -23.49 -23.73
CA GLU A 595 -16.16 -22.66 -23.65
C GLU A 595 -16.17 -21.83 -22.35
N GLU A 596 -15.92 -22.48 -21.21
CA GLU A 596 -15.78 -21.81 -19.91
C GLU A 596 -14.67 -20.76 -19.93
N ALA A 597 -13.52 -21.07 -20.54
CA ALA A 597 -12.43 -20.13 -20.71
C ALA A 597 -12.86 -18.91 -21.56
N GLY A 598 -13.67 -19.12 -22.60
CA GLY A 598 -14.26 -18.03 -23.38
C GLY A 598 -15.17 -17.12 -22.56
N VAL A 599 -16.02 -17.70 -21.70
CA VAL A 599 -16.88 -16.97 -20.77
C VAL A 599 -16.06 -16.14 -19.79
N LEU A 600 -15.02 -16.72 -19.20
CA LEU A 600 -14.14 -16.04 -18.25
C LEU A 600 -13.33 -14.91 -18.91
N VAL A 601 -12.79 -15.13 -20.11
CA VAL A 601 -12.10 -14.08 -20.88
C VAL A 601 -13.06 -12.92 -21.21
N LYS A 602 -14.31 -13.24 -21.58
CA LYS A 602 -15.36 -12.23 -21.79
C LYS A 602 -15.67 -11.45 -20.51
N ALA A 603 -15.82 -12.13 -19.38
CA ALA A 603 -16.08 -11.51 -18.09
C ALA A 603 -14.95 -10.55 -17.70
N ILE A 604 -13.69 -10.97 -17.87
CA ILE A 604 -12.50 -10.13 -17.61
C ILE A 604 -12.54 -8.86 -18.47
N ASP A 605 -12.80 -8.97 -19.77
CA ASP A 605 -12.84 -7.83 -20.70
C ASP A 605 -13.92 -6.80 -20.38
N THR A 606 -15.03 -7.23 -19.77
CA THR A 606 -16.18 -6.36 -19.46
C THR A 606 -16.18 -5.83 -18.04
N CYS A 607 -15.30 -6.32 -17.18
CA CYS A 607 -15.28 -6.01 -15.75
C CYS A 607 -14.76 -4.59 -15.50
N LYS A 608 -15.64 -3.69 -15.05
CA LYS A 608 -15.28 -2.31 -14.68
C LYS A 608 -14.96 -2.24 -13.20
N ILE A 609 -13.74 -1.83 -12.87
CA ILE A 609 -13.18 -1.85 -11.53
C ILE A 609 -12.74 -0.45 -11.15
N LEU A 610 -13.23 0.03 -10.00
CA LEU A 610 -12.88 1.34 -9.46
C LEU A 610 -12.19 1.22 -8.10
N ASP A 611 -11.07 1.94 -7.95
CA ASP A 611 -10.58 2.34 -6.65
C ASP A 611 -10.90 3.83 -6.37
N PRO A 612 -11.82 4.13 -5.43
CA PRO A 612 -12.28 5.49 -5.18
C PRO A 612 -11.34 6.32 -4.28
N ALA A 613 -10.24 5.74 -3.80
CA ALA A 613 -9.20 6.40 -3.03
C ALA A 613 -7.85 5.72 -3.32
N CYS A 614 -7.45 5.78 -4.60
CA CYS A 614 -6.45 4.86 -5.15
C CYS A 614 -5.02 5.11 -4.69
N GLY A 615 -4.73 6.27 -4.09
CA GLY A 615 -3.38 6.66 -3.72
C GLY A 615 -2.43 6.55 -4.92
N SER A 616 -1.27 5.94 -4.69
CA SER A 616 -0.27 5.62 -5.72
C SER A 616 -0.65 4.46 -6.66
N GLY A 617 -1.89 3.96 -6.60
CA GLY A 617 -2.41 2.94 -7.50
C GLY A 617 -2.12 1.50 -7.06
N ALA A 618 -2.03 1.22 -5.76
CA ALA A 618 -1.75 -0.13 -5.24
C ALA A 618 -2.79 -1.18 -5.70
N PHE A 619 -4.08 -0.94 -5.50
CA PHE A 619 -5.14 -1.86 -5.95
C PHE A 619 -5.31 -1.88 -7.48
N PRO A 620 -5.34 -0.74 -8.20
CA PRO A 620 -5.35 -0.76 -9.67
C PRO A 620 -4.22 -1.60 -10.28
N MET A 621 -2.99 -1.49 -9.77
CA MET A 621 -1.86 -2.30 -10.23
C MET A 621 -1.99 -3.78 -9.84
N GLY A 622 -2.47 -4.08 -8.64
CA GLY A 622 -2.75 -5.45 -8.21
C GLY A 622 -3.80 -6.14 -9.10
N ILE A 623 -4.86 -5.42 -9.45
CA ILE A 623 -5.90 -5.87 -10.39
C ILE A 623 -5.30 -6.13 -11.77
N LEU A 624 -4.51 -5.20 -12.31
CA LEU A 624 -3.83 -5.36 -13.60
C LEU A 624 -3.01 -6.66 -13.62
N HIS A 625 -2.14 -6.85 -12.62
CA HIS A 625 -1.28 -8.02 -12.55
C HIS A 625 -2.07 -9.32 -12.41
N ARG A 626 -3.13 -9.32 -11.59
CA ARG A 626 -3.94 -10.53 -11.42
C ARG A 626 -4.74 -10.88 -12.67
N MET A 627 -5.34 -9.90 -13.34
CA MET A 627 -6.06 -10.14 -14.59
C MET A 627 -5.13 -10.59 -15.72
N VAL A 628 -3.92 -10.04 -15.83
CA VAL A 628 -2.89 -10.52 -16.77
C VAL A 628 -2.51 -11.98 -16.48
N HIS A 629 -2.31 -12.33 -15.20
CA HIS A 629 -2.03 -13.71 -14.78
C HIS A 629 -3.16 -14.68 -15.15
N ILE A 630 -4.42 -14.28 -14.90
CA ILE A 630 -5.58 -15.09 -15.27
C ILE A 630 -5.65 -15.28 -16.80
N LEU A 631 -5.46 -14.22 -17.58
CA LEU A 631 -5.42 -14.30 -19.04
C LEU A 631 -4.26 -15.17 -19.53
N HIS A 632 -3.11 -15.15 -18.86
CA HIS A 632 -1.99 -16.03 -19.19
C HIS A 632 -2.36 -17.51 -19.05
N LYS A 633 -3.12 -17.88 -18.02
CA LYS A 633 -3.60 -19.25 -17.84
C LYS A 633 -4.74 -19.62 -18.81
N LEU A 634 -5.69 -18.72 -19.05
CA LEU A 634 -6.86 -19.01 -19.91
C LEU A 634 -6.57 -18.94 -21.42
N ASP A 635 -5.67 -18.04 -21.83
CA ASP A 635 -5.33 -17.73 -23.21
C ASP A 635 -3.83 -17.37 -23.36
N PRO A 636 -2.92 -18.35 -23.21
CA PRO A 636 -1.47 -18.12 -23.17
C PRO A 636 -0.91 -17.37 -24.38
N ASN A 637 -1.51 -17.55 -25.56
CA ASN A 637 -1.05 -16.97 -26.83
C ASN A 637 -1.85 -15.74 -27.27
N ASN A 638 -2.73 -15.19 -26.43
CA ASN A 638 -3.62 -14.06 -26.74
C ASN A 638 -4.57 -14.29 -27.93
N ALA A 639 -4.88 -15.54 -28.30
CA ALA A 639 -5.72 -15.80 -29.46
C ALA A 639 -7.14 -15.26 -29.27
N ARG A 640 -7.76 -15.54 -28.13
CA ARG A 640 -9.12 -15.08 -27.80
C ARG A 640 -9.13 -13.62 -27.41
N TRP A 641 -8.14 -13.19 -26.62
CA TRP A 641 -8.05 -11.81 -26.15
C TRP A 641 -7.83 -10.83 -27.31
N LYS A 642 -6.91 -11.13 -28.24
CA LYS A 642 -6.68 -10.31 -29.46
C LYS A 642 -7.94 -10.27 -30.32
N GLN A 643 -8.52 -11.42 -30.63
CA GLN A 643 -9.71 -11.49 -31.49
C GLN A 643 -10.86 -10.67 -30.90
N ARG A 644 -11.06 -10.75 -29.58
CA ARG A 644 -12.11 -9.98 -28.89
C ARG A 644 -11.94 -8.47 -29.00
N GLN A 645 -10.71 -7.95 -29.01
CA GLN A 645 -10.49 -6.52 -29.24
C GLN A 645 -10.73 -6.13 -30.70
N LEU A 646 -10.38 -7.01 -31.65
CA LEU A 646 -10.68 -6.82 -33.06
C LEU A 646 -12.20 -6.83 -33.32
N ASP A 647 -12.94 -7.79 -32.75
CA ASP A 647 -14.40 -7.92 -32.91
C ASP A 647 -15.15 -6.65 -32.48
N LYS A 648 -14.65 -5.93 -31.45
CA LYS A 648 -15.23 -4.65 -31.02
C LYS A 648 -15.09 -3.58 -32.12
N VAL A 649 -13.94 -3.52 -32.77
CA VAL A 649 -13.68 -2.55 -33.84
C VAL A 649 -14.41 -2.95 -35.11
N ASP A 650 -14.42 -4.24 -35.45
CA ASP A 650 -15.14 -4.77 -36.61
C ASP A 650 -16.64 -4.46 -36.50
N LYS A 651 -17.24 -4.62 -35.31
CA LYS A 651 -18.62 -4.18 -35.04
C LYS A 651 -18.81 -2.67 -35.23
N LEU A 652 -17.86 -1.84 -34.79
CA LEU A 652 -17.94 -0.38 -35.00
C LEU A 652 -17.82 0.00 -36.49
N ILE A 653 -17.09 -0.79 -37.28
CA ILE A 653 -17.00 -0.61 -38.74
C ILE A 653 -18.35 -0.92 -39.37
N GLU A 654 -18.97 -2.05 -39.01
CA GLU A 654 -20.32 -2.42 -39.46
C GLU A 654 -21.35 -1.33 -39.11
N ASP A 655 -21.34 -0.84 -37.86
CA ASP A 655 -22.24 0.23 -37.41
C ASP A 655 -21.99 1.55 -38.19
N ALA A 656 -20.72 1.84 -38.55
CA ALA A 656 -20.36 3.03 -39.31
C ALA A 656 -20.83 3.00 -40.77
N GLU A 657 -21.10 1.82 -41.35
CA GLU A 657 -21.64 1.72 -42.71
C GLU A 657 -23.02 2.40 -42.84
N GLY A 658 -23.77 2.50 -41.74
CA GLY A 658 -25.07 3.17 -41.66
C GLY A 658 -25.00 4.71 -41.66
N ILE A 659 -23.82 5.34 -41.68
CA ILE A 659 -23.67 6.80 -41.74
C ILE A 659 -24.10 7.32 -43.12
N SER A 660 -25.07 8.23 -43.13
CA SER A 660 -25.67 8.78 -44.37
C SER A 660 -24.72 9.66 -45.20
N ASP A 661 -23.84 10.41 -44.54
CA ASP A 661 -22.84 11.25 -45.22
C ASP A 661 -21.65 10.40 -45.66
N THR A 662 -21.44 10.30 -46.98
CA THR A 662 -20.40 9.44 -47.57
C THR A 662 -18.99 9.83 -47.14
N ARG A 663 -18.69 11.14 -47.08
CA ARG A 663 -17.34 11.62 -46.76
C ARG A 663 -17.01 11.41 -45.28
N VAL A 664 -18.01 11.59 -44.41
CA VAL A 664 -17.87 11.31 -42.97
C VAL A 664 -17.73 9.81 -42.74
N ARG A 665 -18.55 8.99 -43.41
CA ARG A 665 -18.51 7.53 -43.34
C ARG A 665 -17.14 6.98 -43.72
N GLU A 666 -16.62 7.35 -44.90
CA GLU A 666 -15.31 6.90 -45.39
C GLU A 666 -14.19 7.23 -44.41
N LYS A 667 -14.20 8.45 -43.86
CA LYS A 667 -13.21 8.88 -42.87
C LYS A 667 -13.31 8.08 -41.56
N VAL A 668 -14.51 7.85 -41.05
CA VAL A 668 -14.72 7.07 -39.81
C VAL A 668 -14.26 5.62 -40.00
N ILE A 669 -14.59 5.01 -41.14
CA ILE A 669 -14.16 3.65 -41.47
C ILE A 669 -12.63 3.57 -41.61
N GLU A 670 -12.00 4.55 -42.26
CA GLU A 670 -10.53 4.64 -42.34
C GLU A 670 -9.89 4.74 -40.96
N ASP A 671 -10.42 5.60 -40.07
CA ASP A 671 -9.94 5.75 -38.69
C ASP A 671 -10.09 4.43 -37.91
N LEU A 672 -11.21 3.72 -38.05
CA LEU A 672 -11.42 2.42 -37.40
C LEU A 672 -10.49 1.32 -37.96
N HIS A 673 -10.23 1.31 -39.27
CA HIS A 673 -9.21 0.42 -39.84
C HIS A 673 -7.80 0.73 -39.32
N ASN A 674 -7.49 1.99 -39.02
CA ASN A 674 -6.23 2.36 -38.36
C ASN A 674 -6.18 1.80 -36.94
N THR A 675 -7.25 1.95 -36.15
CA THR A 675 -7.35 1.36 -34.80
C THR A 675 -7.23 -0.15 -34.85
N ARG A 676 -7.84 -0.82 -35.83
CA ARG A 676 -7.73 -2.28 -36.03
C ARG A 676 -6.28 -2.71 -36.27
N ARG A 677 -5.55 -2.02 -37.16
CA ARG A 677 -4.11 -2.26 -37.40
C ARG A 677 -3.26 -1.98 -36.17
N ASP A 678 -3.63 -0.96 -35.39
CA ASP A 678 -2.98 -0.63 -34.14
C ASP A 678 -3.12 -1.74 -33.09
N ILE A 679 -4.29 -2.39 -33.01
CA ILE A 679 -4.50 -3.57 -32.15
C ILE A 679 -3.58 -4.71 -32.59
N GLU A 680 -3.55 -5.02 -33.89
CA GLU A 680 -2.68 -6.08 -34.43
C GLU A 680 -1.22 -5.82 -34.08
N GLU A 681 -0.73 -4.60 -34.28
CA GLU A 681 0.65 -4.24 -33.95
C GLU A 681 0.95 -4.34 -32.44
N ALA A 682 0.00 -3.99 -31.57
CA ALA A 682 0.17 -4.10 -30.12
C ALA A 682 0.47 -5.56 -29.70
N PHE A 683 -0.23 -6.53 -30.29
CA PHE A 683 -0.03 -7.96 -29.99
C PHE A 683 1.15 -8.57 -30.74
N ASP A 684 1.32 -8.26 -32.02
CA ASP A 684 2.23 -9.01 -32.89
C ASP A 684 3.70 -8.59 -32.73
N ASN A 685 3.95 -7.37 -32.24
CA ASN A 685 5.30 -6.79 -32.21
C ASN A 685 5.86 -6.53 -30.81
N ASN A 686 5.14 -6.92 -29.75
CA ASN A 686 5.58 -6.72 -28.37
C ASN A 686 5.66 -8.07 -27.63
N GLU A 687 5.94 -8.03 -26.32
CA GLU A 687 5.70 -9.21 -25.48
C GLU A 687 4.21 -9.47 -25.32
N PHE A 688 3.84 -10.73 -25.07
CA PHE A 688 2.43 -11.14 -24.96
C PHE A 688 1.64 -10.31 -23.94
N ASP A 689 2.28 -9.85 -22.87
CA ASP A 689 1.61 -9.10 -21.81
C ASP A 689 1.33 -7.63 -22.16
N TYR A 690 2.03 -7.05 -23.15
CA TYR A 690 1.78 -5.65 -23.55
C TYR A 690 0.33 -5.45 -23.99
N GLY A 691 -0.15 -6.28 -24.93
CA GLY A 691 -1.52 -6.21 -25.41
C GLY A 691 -2.55 -6.53 -24.33
N ARG A 692 -2.28 -7.49 -23.43
CA ARG A 692 -3.13 -7.75 -22.27
C ARG A 692 -3.27 -6.51 -21.39
N LYS A 693 -2.13 -5.93 -20.97
CA LYS A 693 -2.09 -4.78 -20.09
C LYS A 693 -2.78 -3.58 -20.70
N LEU A 694 -2.47 -3.23 -21.96
CA LEU A 694 -3.02 -2.06 -22.63
C LEU A 694 -4.56 -2.07 -22.63
N TYR A 695 -5.17 -3.18 -23.05
CA TYR A 695 -6.63 -3.27 -23.17
C TYR A 695 -7.34 -3.52 -21.82
N LEU A 696 -6.65 -4.07 -20.81
CA LEU A 696 -7.17 -4.08 -19.43
C LEU A 696 -7.19 -2.67 -18.83
N ILE A 697 -6.13 -1.88 -19.02
CA ILE A 697 -6.06 -0.49 -18.57
C ILE A 697 -7.15 0.35 -19.26
N GLU A 698 -7.35 0.11 -20.55
CA GLU A 698 -8.33 0.82 -21.34
C GLU A 698 -9.77 0.47 -20.96
N ASN A 699 -10.08 -0.81 -20.77
CA ASN A 699 -11.48 -1.23 -20.66
C ASN A 699 -11.96 -1.42 -19.21
N CYS A 700 -11.04 -1.73 -18.29
CA CYS A 700 -11.41 -2.31 -17.00
C CYS A 700 -11.04 -1.44 -15.79
N ILE A 701 -9.91 -0.72 -15.82
CA ILE A 701 -9.30 -0.17 -14.60
C ILE A 701 -9.48 1.35 -14.49
N TYR A 702 -10.03 1.78 -13.35
CA TYR A 702 -10.30 3.18 -13.04
C TYR A 702 -9.84 3.52 -11.61
N GLY A 703 -9.38 4.74 -11.39
CA GLY A 703 -8.91 5.20 -10.08
C GLY A 703 -9.21 6.68 -9.82
N ILE A 704 -9.50 7.00 -8.57
CA ILE A 704 -9.72 8.36 -8.10
C ILE A 704 -8.90 8.58 -6.84
N ASP A 705 -8.26 9.74 -6.74
CA ASP A 705 -7.72 10.22 -5.48
C ASP A 705 -7.94 11.73 -5.35
N ILE A 706 -8.06 12.24 -4.13
CA ILE A 706 -8.18 13.68 -3.92
C ILE A 706 -6.86 14.42 -4.20
N GLN A 707 -5.72 13.73 -4.05
CA GLN A 707 -4.38 14.27 -4.27
C GLN A 707 -3.95 14.05 -5.73
N SER A 708 -3.80 15.15 -6.47
CA SER A 708 -3.34 15.12 -7.87
C SER A 708 -1.99 14.43 -8.06
N ILE A 709 -1.08 14.57 -7.09
CA ILE A 709 0.21 13.90 -7.11
C ILE A 709 0.10 12.37 -6.98
N ALA A 710 -0.80 11.86 -6.14
CA ALA A 710 -1.01 10.42 -5.98
C ALA A 710 -1.49 9.79 -7.29
N VAL A 711 -2.42 10.48 -7.96
CA VAL A 711 -2.91 10.15 -9.31
C VAL A 711 -1.77 10.14 -10.34
N GLN A 712 -0.86 11.12 -10.30
CA GLN A 712 0.31 11.14 -11.22
C GLN A 712 1.23 9.93 -11.00
N ILE A 713 1.45 9.52 -9.75
CA ILE A 713 2.26 8.34 -9.42
C ILE A 713 1.57 7.05 -9.87
N ALA A 714 0.25 6.95 -9.71
CA ALA A 714 -0.51 5.83 -10.26
C ALA A 714 -0.28 5.73 -11.78
N LYS A 715 -0.52 6.82 -12.54
CA LYS A 715 -0.27 6.88 -14.00
C LYS A 715 1.16 6.47 -14.36
N LEU A 716 2.15 6.92 -13.58
CA LEU A 716 3.56 6.58 -13.76
C LEU A 716 3.81 5.07 -13.71
N ARG A 717 3.25 4.38 -12.72
CA ARG A 717 3.41 2.93 -12.55
C ARG A 717 2.80 2.16 -13.72
N PHE A 718 1.63 2.59 -14.20
CA PHE A 718 1.02 2.02 -15.40
C PHE A 718 1.90 2.22 -16.65
N PHE A 719 2.50 3.40 -16.82
CA PHE A 719 3.44 3.65 -17.91
C PHE A 719 4.69 2.78 -17.83
N ILE A 720 5.27 2.58 -16.64
CA ILE A 720 6.42 1.67 -16.50
C ILE A 720 5.99 0.23 -16.80
N SER A 721 4.84 -0.22 -16.31
CA SER A 721 4.33 -1.57 -16.57
C SER A 721 4.11 -1.84 -18.06
N LEU A 722 3.68 -0.83 -18.83
CA LEU A 722 3.54 -0.90 -20.28
C LEU A 722 4.89 -0.82 -20.99
N ILE A 723 5.78 0.11 -20.60
CA ILE A 723 7.05 0.27 -21.32
C ILE A 723 7.87 -1.01 -21.23
N VAL A 724 7.89 -1.72 -20.10
CA VAL A 724 8.65 -2.97 -19.91
C VAL A 724 8.44 -3.96 -21.04
N ASP A 725 7.17 -4.18 -21.42
CA ASP A 725 6.77 -5.25 -22.34
C ASP A 725 6.92 -4.86 -23.83
N GLN A 726 7.36 -3.63 -24.11
CA GLN A 726 7.57 -3.19 -25.49
C GLN A 726 8.90 -3.67 -26.06
N LYS A 727 8.90 -4.19 -27.28
CA LYS A 727 10.14 -4.61 -27.97
C LYS A 727 10.77 -3.44 -28.72
N VAL A 728 12.09 -3.33 -28.66
CA VAL A 728 12.85 -2.31 -29.40
C VAL A 728 13.32 -2.89 -30.73
N ASN A 729 13.01 -2.19 -31.82
CA ASN A 729 13.40 -2.52 -33.19
C ASN A 729 13.86 -1.27 -33.95
N HIS A 730 15.18 -1.12 -34.09
CA HIS A 730 15.83 0.02 -34.74
C HIS A 730 15.50 0.22 -36.23
N ARG A 731 14.83 -0.74 -36.88
CA ARG A 731 14.44 -0.62 -38.29
C ARG A 731 13.05 -0.05 -38.50
N ARG A 732 12.27 0.12 -37.42
CA ARG A 732 10.90 0.63 -37.47
C ARG A 732 10.86 2.05 -36.94
N ASP A 733 9.84 2.78 -37.36
CA ASP A 733 9.55 4.11 -36.84
C ASP A 733 9.48 4.09 -35.31
N ASN A 734 10.00 5.15 -34.69
CA ASN A 734 10.10 5.27 -33.24
C ASN A 734 10.77 4.08 -32.53
N LEU A 735 11.71 3.39 -33.21
CA LEU A 735 12.34 2.16 -32.75
C LEU A 735 11.35 1.01 -32.47
N GLY A 736 10.17 1.01 -33.10
CA GLY A 736 9.10 0.05 -32.79
C GLY A 736 8.45 0.25 -31.41
N VAL A 737 8.88 1.27 -30.65
CA VAL A 737 8.27 1.63 -29.37
C VAL A 737 7.00 2.43 -29.66
N ARG A 738 5.87 1.94 -29.14
CA ARG A 738 4.59 2.62 -29.22
C ARG A 738 4.53 3.76 -28.19
N PRO A 739 4.06 4.96 -28.60
CA PRO A 739 3.77 6.05 -27.68
C PRO A 739 2.81 5.59 -26.57
N LEU A 740 3.03 6.06 -25.35
CA LEU A 740 2.21 5.67 -24.21
C LEU A 740 0.78 6.25 -24.32
N PRO A 741 -0.24 5.53 -23.82
CA PRO A 741 -1.61 6.01 -23.84
C PRO A 741 -1.80 7.23 -22.92
N ASN A 742 -2.88 7.99 -23.11
CA ASN A 742 -3.20 9.12 -22.23
C ASN A 742 -4.19 8.66 -21.14
N LEU A 743 -3.80 8.82 -19.87
CA LEU A 743 -4.50 8.23 -18.71
C LEU A 743 -5.34 9.25 -17.92
N GLU A 744 -5.46 10.49 -18.41
CA GLU A 744 -6.17 11.61 -17.79
C GLU A 744 -7.64 11.31 -17.46
N THR A 745 -8.27 10.44 -18.26
CA THR A 745 -9.67 10.03 -18.10
C THR A 745 -9.83 8.63 -17.48
N LYS A 746 -8.73 8.02 -17.00
CA LYS A 746 -8.73 6.74 -16.25
C LYS A 746 -8.39 6.93 -14.79
N PHE A 747 -7.45 7.83 -14.51
CA PHE A 747 -7.06 8.23 -13.17
C PHE A 747 -7.32 9.72 -13.00
N VAL A 748 -8.33 10.04 -12.19
CA VAL A 748 -8.85 11.39 -12.02
C VAL A 748 -8.58 11.90 -10.61
N ALA A 749 -8.10 13.14 -10.51
CA ALA A 749 -7.99 13.81 -9.23
C ALA A 749 -9.33 14.48 -8.87
N ALA A 750 -10.03 13.94 -7.88
CA ALA A 750 -11.37 14.40 -7.50
C ALA A 750 -11.72 14.05 -6.05
N ASN A 751 -12.66 14.82 -5.47
CA ASN A 751 -13.29 14.45 -4.21
C ASN A 751 -14.43 13.44 -4.44
N THR A 752 -14.14 12.16 -4.20
CA THR A 752 -15.09 11.04 -4.35
C THR A 752 -16.40 11.23 -3.57
N LEU A 753 -16.35 11.88 -2.39
CA LEU A 753 -17.50 12.02 -1.50
C LEU A 753 -18.47 13.12 -1.89
N ILE A 754 -18.10 14.03 -2.79
CA ILE A 754 -18.98 15.10 -3.24
C ILE A 754 -19.57 14.70 -4.59
N GLY A 755 -20.89 14.49 -4.63
CA GLY A 755 -21.63 14.18 -5.86
C GLY A 755 -22.18 15.46 -6.50
N LEU A 756 -22.71 15.32 -7.72
CA LEU A 756 -23.47 16.39 -8.36
C LEU A 756 -24.94 16.33 -7.92
N GLU A 757 -25.47 17.43 -7.39
CA GLU A 757 -26.90 17.58 -7.08
C GLU A 757 -27.70 17.74 -8.38
N LYS A 758 -28.48 16.72 -8.75
CA LYS A 758 -29.39 16.74 -9.90
C LYS A 758 -30.73 17.35 -9.50
N GLU A 759 -31.32 18.18 -10.37
CA GLU A 759 -32.72 18.57 -10.21
C GLU A 759 -33.64 17.39 -10.57
N LYS A 760 -34.92 17.45 -10.16
CA LYS A 760 -35.87 16.32 -10.25
C LYS A 760 -35.79 15.61 -11.61
N ALA A 761 -35.72 14.27 -11.58
CA ALA A 761 -35.64 13.46 -12.80
C ALA A 761 -36.81 13.76 -13.76
N HIS A 762 -36.48 14.21 -14.97
CA HIS A 762 -37.45 14.30 -16.06
C HIS A 762 -37.88 12.89 -16.51
N LEU A 763 -39.17 12.72 -16.83
CA LEU A 763 -39.74 11.46 -17.33
C LEU A 763 -39.15 11.03 -18.69
N PHE A 764 -38.53 11.95 -19.43
CA PHE A 764 -37.91 11.71 -20.72
C PHE A 764 -36.51 12.34 -20.76
N THR A 765 -35.52 11.58 -21.24
CA THR A 765 -34.15 12.07 -21.49
C THR A 765 -34.10 12.89 -22.77
N ASN A 766 -33.49 14.07 -22.72
CA ASN A 766 -33.25 14.91 -23.89
C ASN A 766 -32.27 14.18 -24.86
N PRO A 767 -32.69 13.85 -26.10
CA PRO A 767 -31.85 13.11 -27.05
C PRO A 767 -30.55 13.85 -27.42
N ASP A 768 -30.56 15.18 -27.45
CA ASP A 768 -29.39 15.99 -27.79
C ASP A 768 -28.33 15.92 -26.68
N ILE A 769 -28.77 15.89 -25.42
CA ILE A 769 -27.86 15.71 -24.26
C ILE A 769 -27.21 14.32 -24.32
N GLU A 770 -27.97 13.25 -24.56
CA GLU A 770 -27.40 11.90 -24.65
C GLU A 770 -26.47 11.75 -25.87
N LYS A 771 -26.79 12.38 -27.00
CA LYS A 771 -25.92 12.45 -28.17
C LYS A 771 -24.60 13.15 -27.84
N LYS A 772 -24.65 14.32 -27.20
CA LYS A 772 -23.45 15.09 -26.81
C LYS A 772 -22.60 14.36 -25.77
N LYS A 773 -23.21 13.67 -24.81
CA LYS A 773 -22.49 12.78 -23.88
C LYS A 773 -21.79 11.63 -24.59
N ALA A 774 -22.43 11.00 -25.59
CA ALA A 774 -21.82 9.97 -26.40
C ALA A 774 -20.64 10.52 -27.24
N GLU A 775 -20.77 11.71 -27.81
CA GLU A 775 -19.68 12.42 -28.49
C GLU A 775 -18.53 12.73 -27.53
N LEU A 776 -18.81 13.19 -26.30
CA LEU A 776 -17.79 13.47 -25.29
C LEU A 776 -17.04 12.19 -24.88
N LYS A 777 -17.78 11.09 -24.67
CA LYS A 777 -17.18 9.77 -24.40
C LYS A 777 -16.27 9.32 -25.53
N LYS A 778 -16.69 9.49 -26.78
CA LYS A 778 -15.87 9.17 -27.96
C LYS A 778 -14.59 10.01 -28.01
N VAL A 779 -14.69 11.32 -27.85
CA VAL A 779 -13.52 12.23 -27.88
C VAL A 779 -12.49 11.88 -26.79
N ARG A 780 -12.95 11.42 -25.62
CA ARG A 780 -12.05 10.99 -24.54
C ARG A 780 -11.37 9.66 -24.80
N HIS A 781 -12.05 8.75 -25.48
CA HIS A 781 -11.43 7.52 -25.99
C HIS A 781 -10.42 7.84 -27.11
N ASP A 782 -10.77 8.72 -28.05
CA ASP A 782 -9.85 9.20 -29.08
C ASP A 782 -8.60 9.88 -28.48
N TYR A 783 -8.78 10.58 -27.34
CA TYR A 783 -7.68 11.17 -26.58
C TYR A 783 -6.80 10.09 -25.93
N PHE A 784 -7.37 9.02 -25.36
CA PHE A 784 -6.59 7.90 -24.79
C PHE A 784 -5.57 7.35 -25.81
N GLU A 785 -6.00 7.18 -27.06
CA GLU A 785 -5.17 6.68 -28.16
C GLU A 785 -4.30 7.77 -28.83
N ALA A 786 -4.50 9.05 -28.54
CA ALA A 786 -3.85 10.14 -29.25
C ALA A 786 -2.32 10.14 -29.07
N ARG A 787 -1.62 9.90 -30.19
CA ARG A 787 -0.15 9.77 -30.22
C ARG A 787 0.60 11.03 -30.64
N THR A 788 -0.08 12.02 -31.22
CA THR A 788 0.58 13.25 -31.69
C THR A 788 0.09 14.47 -30.91
N PRO A 789 0.94 15.49 -30.69
CA PRO A 789 0.54 16.74 -30.06
C PRO A 789 -0.68 17.38 -30.73
N ARG A 790 -0.75 17.34 -32.08
CA ARG A 790 -1.88 17.89 -32.84
C ARG A 790 -3.19 17.17 -32.57
N ARG A 791 -3.18 15.83 -32.54
CA ARG A 791 -4.39 15.03 -32.28
C ARG A 791 -4.88 15.24 -30.84
N LYS A 792 -3.95 15.30 -29.88
CA LYS A 792 -4.24 15.66 -28.48
C LYS A 792 -4.94 17.00 -28.37
N GLU A 793 -4.36 18.04 -28.96
CA GLU A 793 -4.92 19.39 -28.90
C GLU A 793 -6.31 19.45 -29.54
N THR A 794 -6.49 18.76 -30.67
CA THR A 794 -7.81 18.65 -31.33
C THR A 794 -8.85 18.01 -30.40
N CYS A 795 -8.48 16.93 -29.70
CA CYS A 795 -9.38 16.28 -28.74
C CYS A 795 -9.67 17.18 -27.53
N ARG A 796 -8.67 17.90 -26.99
CA ARG A 796 -8.83 18.82 -25.86
C ARG A 796 -9.77 19.97 -26.17
N ILE A 797 -9.60 20.59 -27.35
CA ILE A 797 -10.48 21.67 -27.83
C ILE A 797 -11.91 21.15 -27.98
N LYS A 798 -12.07 19.97 -28.61
CA LYS A 798 -13.40 19.38 -28.84
C LYS A 798 -14.07 18.94 -27.53
N ASP A 799 -13.33 18.36 -26.58
CA ASP A 799 -13.83 18.01 -25.25
C ASP A 799 -14.33 19.27 -24.51
N LYS A 800 -13.57 20.35 -24.54
CA LYS A 800 -13.97 21.64 -23.96
C LYS A 800 -15.25 22.19 -24.60
N GLN A 801 -15.30 22.23 -25.94
CA GLN A 801 -16.49 22.68 -26.67
C GLN A 801 -17.73 21.85 -26.28
N LEU A 802 -17.61 20.52 -26.27
CA LEU A 802 -18.71 19.63 -25.88
C LEU A 802 -19.14 19.84 -24.43
N ARG A 803 -18.21 20.08 -23.50
CA ARG A 803 -18.52 20.40 -22.11
C ARG A 803 -19.27 21.74 -21.96
N ASP A 804 -18.83 22.76 -22.68
CA ASP A 804 -19.47 24.08 -22.68
C ASP A 804 -20.89 23.99 -23.25
N GLU A 805 -21.06 23.36 -24.43
CA GLU A 805 -22.37 23.09 -25.05
C GLU A 805 -23.29 22.25 -24.15
N LEU A 806 -22.75 21.19 -23.54
CA LEU A 806 -23.51 20.37 -22.61
C LEU A 806 -23.98 21.16 -21.38
N ALA A 807 -23.14 22.05 -20.84
CA ALA A 807 -23.54 22.85 -19.69
C ALA A 807 -24.69 23.82 -20.03
N GLU A 808 -24.69 24.41 -21.23
CA GLU A 808 -25.81 25.22 -21.70
C GLU A 808 -27.09 24.39 -21.82
N LEU A 809 -27.02 23.22 -22.49
CA LEU A 809 -28.16 22.32 -22.64
C LEU A 809 -28.73 21.83 -21.30
N LEU A 810 -27.87 21.54 -20.32
CA LEU A 810 -28.32 21.10 -18.98
C LEU A 810 -29.01 22.22 -18.20
N ILE A 811 -28.62 23.48 -18.43
CA ILE A 811 -29.28 24.65 -17.84
C ILE A 811 -30.64 24.87 -18.48
N GLU A 812 -30.70 24.82 -19.82
CA GLU A 812 -31.93 24.97 -20.59
C GLU A 812 -32.94 23.85 -20.30
N ASN A 813 -32.44 22.63 -20.16
CA ASN A 813 -33.26 21.45 -19.84
C ASN A 813 -33.59 21.34 -18.34
N HIS A 814 -33.11 22.26 -17.50
CA HIS A 814 -33.31 22.24 -16.04
C HIS A 814 -32.83 20.95 -15.33
N ASP A 815 -31.85 20.24 -15.90
CA ASP A 815 -31.26 19.04 -15.27
C ASP A 815 -30.37 19.40 -14.06
N PHE A 816 -29.76 20.58 -14.10
CA PHE A 816 -28.86 21.09 -13.07
C PHE A 816 -29.04 22.59 -12.87
N GLN A 817 -28.85 23.04 -11.62
CA GLN A 817 -28.69 24.46 -11.31
C GLN A 817 -27.54 25.07 -12.12
N PRO A 818 -27.65 26.33 -12.59
CA PRO A 818 -26.62 26.98 -13.40
C PRO A 818 -25.22 26.95 -12.80
N ALA A 819 -25.11 27.06 -11.47
CA ALA A 819 -23.83 26.96 -10.78
C ALA A 819 -23.21 25.55 -10.90
N THR A 820 -24.02 24.49 -10.85
CA THR A 820 -23.57 23.09 -10.96
C THR A 820 -23.19 22.76 -12.41
N ALA A 821 -24.01 23.15 -13.39
CA ALA A 821 -23.67 22.98 -14.80
C ALA A 821 -22.35 23.69 -15.18
N LYS A 822 -22.15 24.93 -14.70
CA LYS A 822 -20.88 25.65 -14.86
C LYS A 822 -19.70 24.96 -14.18
N LYS A 823 -19.88 24.32 -13.01
CA LYS A 823 -18.84 23.51 -12.37
C LYS A 823 -18.44 22.30 -13.21
N ILE A 824 -19.41 21.64 -13.86
CA ILE A 824 -19.16 20.52 -14.77
C ILE A 824 -18.35 21.00 -15.98
N ALA A 825 -18.76 22.10 -16.61
CA ALA A 825 -18.02 22.69 -17.73
C ALA A 825 -16.63 23.19 -17.33
N ALA A 826 -16.45 23.70 -16.10
CA ALA A 826 -15.15 24.19 -15.65
C ALA A 826 -14.14 23.05 -15.36
N TRP A 827 -14.59 21.81 -15.18
CA TRP A 827 -13.70 20.70 -14.89
C TRP A 827 -12.87 20.32 -16.14
N ASP A 828 -11.55 20.48 -16.02
CA ASP A 828 -10.59 20.13 -17.05
C ASP A 828 -9.84 18.84 -16.65
N PRO A 829 -10.10 17.69 -17.30
CA PRO A 829 -9.38 16.44 -17.00
C PRO A 829 -7.88 16.51 -17.36
N TYR A 830 -7.46 17.50 -18.14
CA TYR A 830 -6.09 17.66 -18.61
C TYR A 830 -5.24 18.56 -17.69
N ASP A 831 -5.84 19.18 -16.66
CA ASP A 831 -5.11 19.92 -15.63
C ASP A 831 -4.58 18.97 -14.56
N GLN A 832 -3.32 18.56 -14.71
CA GLN A 832 -2.66 17.60 -13.83
C GLN A 832 -2.37 18.14 -12.42
N ASN A 833 -2.51 19.44 -12.17
CA ASN A 833 -2.21 20.05 -10.86
C ASN A 833 -3.47 20.35 -10.04
N ASN A 834 -4.64 20.25 -10.66
CA ASN A 834 -5.91 20.56 -10.00
C ASN A 834 -6.64 19.27 -9.59
N SER A 835 -7.45 19.38 -8.53
CA SER A 835 -8.35 18.31 -8.09
C SER A 835 -9.78 18.81 -8.18
N ALA A 836 -10.66 18.01 -8.79
CA ALA A 836 -12.07 18.36 -8.90
C ALA A 836 -12.74 18.33 -7.52
N THR A 837 -13.59 19.31 -7.24
CA THR A 837 -14.32 19.39 -5.97
C THR A 837 -15.49 18.40 -5.89
N PHE A 838 -15.78 17.66 -6.96
CA PHE A 838 -16.84 16.66 -7.06
C PHE A 838 -16.37 15.44 -7.84
N PHE A 839 -17.12 14.35 -7.77
CA PHE A 839 -16.93 13.15 -8.57
C PHE A 839 -18.27 12.68 -9.17
N ASP A 840 -18.29 12.30 -10.44
CA ASP A 840 -19.43 11.66 -11.10
C ASP A 840 -18.97 10.64 -12.16
N THR A 841 -19.57 9.45 -12.17
CA THR A 841 -19.11 8.31 -12.98
C THR A 841 -19.37 8.51 -14.47
N GLU A 842 -20.49 9.14 -14.82
CA GLU A 842 -20.90 9.37 -16.20
C GLU A 842 -20.06 10.51 -16.78
N TRP A 843 -19.97 11.62 -16.03
CA TRP A 843 -19.22 12.79 -16.46
C TRP A 843 -17.73 12.58 -16.52
N MET A 844 -17.13 11.78 -15.64
CA MET A 844 -15.68 11.63 -15.61
C MET A 844 -15.20 10.41 -16.41
N PHE A 845 -15.93 9.30 -16.35
CA PHE A 845 -15.51 8.03 -16.96
C PHE A 845 -16.40 7.54 -18.11
N GLY A 846 -17.52 8.21 -18.40
CA GLY A 846 -18.48 7.73 -19.41
C GLY A 846 -19.18 6.43 -19.00
N ILE A 847 -19.31 6.19 -17.68
CA ILE A 847 -19.92 5.00 -17.09
C ILE A 847 -21.24 5.36 -16.41
N LYS A 848 -22.35 4.95 -17.04
CA LYS A 848 -23.72 5.20 -16.58
C LYS A 848 -24.25 4.09 -15.66
N GLU A 849 -23.88 2.84 -15.92
CA GLU A 849 -24.43 1.67 -15.21
C GLU A 849 -23.77 1.37 -13.86
N GLY A 850 -22.62 2.01 -13.59
CA GLY A 850 -21.80 1.75 -12.41
C GLY A 850 -20.63 0.81 -12.67
N PHE A 851 -20.00 0.36 -11.59
CA PHE A 851 -18.83 -0.51 -11.58
C PHE A 851 -19.18 -1.91 -11.07
N ASP A 852 -18.54 -2.94 -11.65
CA ASP A 852 -18.69 -4.33 -11.24
C ASP A 852 -17.93 -4.65 -9.96
N VAL A 853 -16.81 -3.96 -9.74
CA VAL A 853 -16.00 -4.07 -8.51
C VAL A 853 -15.61 -2.69 -8.02
N VAL A 854 -15.84 -2.42 -6.74
CA VAL A 854 -15.28 -1.26 -6.04
C VAL A 854 -14.41 -1.77 -4.90
N ILE A 855 -13.10 -1.48 -4.99
CA ILE A 855 -12.06 -1.99 -4.11
C ILE A 855 -11.13 -0.86 -3.68
N GLY A 856 -10.66 -0.83 -2.43
CA GLY A 856 -9.73 0.23 -2.02
C GLY A 856 -9.44 0.31 -0.53
N ASN A 857 -8.60 1.29 -0.18
CA ASN A 857 -8.27 1.68 1.18
C ASN A 857 -8.66 3.16 1.41
N PRO A 858 -9.92 3.45 1.78
CA PRO A 858 -10.34 4.83 2.04
C PRO A 858 -9.62 5.42 3.27
N PRO A 859 -9.50 6.76 3.37
CA PRO A 859 -8.74 7.42 4.45
C PRO A 859 -9.36 7.23 5.85
N TYR A 860 -8.52 7.25 6.89
CA TYR A 860 -8.93 7.08 8.29
C TYR A 860 -8.90 8.40 9.08
N ILE A 861 -9.84 9.30 8.78
CA ILE A 861 -9.98 10.61 9.43
C ILE A 861 -11.28 10.66 10.22
N ARG A 862 -11.24 11.15 11.46
CA ARG A 862 -12.44 11.31 12.29
C ARG A 862 -13.27 12.49 11.83
N ALA A 863 -14.59 12.38 11.92
CA ALA A 863 -15.53 13.46 11.57
C ALA A 863 -15.38 14.76 12.39
N GLU A 864 -14.62 14.75 13.47
CA GLU A 864 -14.28 15.93 14.26
C GLU A 864 -13.21 16.80 13.58
N ASP A 865 -12.38 16.19 12.73
CA ASP A 865 -11.24 16.83 12.07
C ASP A 865 -11.57 17.32 10.64
N LEU A 866 -12.83 17.19 10.20
CA LEU A 866 -13.26 17.46 8.81
C LEU A 866 -13.67 18.92 8.51
N GLY A 867 -13.68 19.81 9.50
CA GLY A 867 -14.07 21.22 9.30
C GLY A 867 -15.43 21.38 8.62
N ASP A 868 -15.49 22.22 7.59
CA ASP A 868 -16.72 22.58 6.86
C ASP A 868 -17.37 21.42 6.08
N LEU A 869 -16.58 20.40 5.69
CA LEU A 869 -17.07 19.22 4.98
C LEU A 869 -18.14 18.47 5.81
N LYS A 870 -18.06 18.57 7.14
CA LYS A 870 -19.01 17.93 8.06
C LYS A 870 -20.47 18.32 7.80
N THR A 871 -20.73 19.57 7.43
CA THR A 871 -22.08 20.08 7.17
C THR A 871 -22.68 19.41 5.94
N TYR A 872 -21.89 19.32 4.86
CA TYR A 872 -22.28 18.64 3.64
C TYR A 872 -22.52 17.14 3.88
N LEU A 873 -21.60 16.48 4.61
CA LEU A 873 -21.71 15.04 4.89
C LEU A 873 -22.99 14.72 5.69
N LYS A 874 -23.35 15.57 6.65
CA LYS A 874 -24.57 15.42 7.45
C LYS A 874 -25.85 15.57 6.62
N ALA A 875 -25.85 16.45 5.62
CA ALA A 875 -27.01 16.69 4.76
C ALA A 875 -27.17 15.59 3.69
N THR A 876 -26.05 15.00 3.24
CA THR A 876 -26.03 14.12 2.06
C THR A 876 -26.11 12.64 2.41
N TYR A 877 -25.50 12.20 3.51
CA TYR A 877 -25.28 10.79 3.78
C TYR A 877 -26.11 10.28 4.96
N THR A 878 -26.79 9.16 4.74
CA THR A 878 -27.59 8.47 5.78
C THR A 878 -26.71 7.81 6.84
N VAL A 879 -25.48 7.42 6.47
CA VAL A 879 -24.50 6.82 7.39
C VAL A 879 -23.82 7.82 8.34
N PHE A 880 -24.15 9.12 8.25
CA PHE A 880 -23.53 10.17 9.06
C PHE A 880 -23.57 9.86 10.56
N ALA A 881 -22.39 9.94 11.19
CA ALA A 881 -22.22 9.85 12.63
C ALA A 881 -21.30 11.00 13.10
N PRO A 882 -21.68 11.78 14.14
CA PRO A 882 -20.90 12.95 14.59
C PRO A 882 -19.43 12.65 14.95
N SER A 883 -19.16 11.41 15.37
CA SER A 883 -17.85 10.86 15.73
C SER A 883 -17.46 9.64 14.86
N GLY A 884 -18.10 9.48 13.70
CA GLY A 884 -17.75 8.46 12.70
C GLY A 884 -16.47 8.79 11.96
N ASP A 885 -15.86 7.78 11.34
CA ASP A 885 -14.73 7.97 10.44
C ASP A 885 -15.21 8.31 9.02
N ILE A 886 -14.38 9.02 8.25
CA ILE A 886 -14.69 9.47 6.89
C ILE A 886 -14.97 8.29 5.93
N PHE A 887 -14.38 7.11 6.17
CA PHE A 887 -14.64 5.93 5.34
C PHE A 887 -16.12 5.49 5.36
N TYR A 888 -16.92 5.91 6.34
CA TYR A 888 -18.35 5.57 6.41
C TYR A 888 -19.07 6.08 5.16
N TYR A 889 -18.75 7.30 4.74
CA TYR A 889 -19.34 7.93 3.56
C TYR A 889 -18.89 7.26 2.27
N PHE A 890 -17.67 6.68 2.25
CA PHE A 890 -17.20 5.88 1.12
C PHE A 890 -18.01 4.59 0.96
N TYR A 891 -18.55 3.98 2.03
CA TYR A 891 -19.43 2.80 1.91
C TYR A 891 -20.72 3.15 1.15
N GLU A 892 -21.42 4.20 1.57
CA GLU A 892 -22.67 4.63 0.94
C GLU A 892 -22.41 5.16 -0.48
N ARG A 893 -21.32 5.91 -0.69
CA ARG A 893 -20.93 6.37 -2.03
C ARG A 893 -20.62 5.21 -2.97
N SER A 894 -19.88 4.21 -2.50
CA SER A 894 -19.51 3.02 -3.29
C SER A 894 -20.73 2.16 -3.61
N PHE A 895 -21.64 1.98 -2.65
CA PHE A 895 -22.93 1.31 -2.90
C PHE A 895 -23.70 1.96 -4.06
N ASN A 896 -23.75 3.28 -4.10
CA ASN A 896 -24.49 4.03 -5.12
C ASN A 896 -23.88 3.91 -6.52
N ILE A 897 -22.57 3.67 -6.64
CA ILE A 897 -21.87 3.56 -7.93
C ILE A 897 -21.58 2.11 -8.35
N LEU A 898 -21.91 1.12 -7.53
CA LEU A 898 -21.84 -0.30 -7.90
C LEU A 898 -23.01 -0.70 -8.80
N THR A 899 -22.76 -1.60 -9.75
CA THR A 899 -23.82 -2.31 -10.49
C THR A 899 -24.62 -3.22 -9.53
N ASN A 900 -25.81 -3.66 -9.94
CA ASN A 900 -26.51 -4.71 -9.20
C ASN A 900 -25.66 -5.99 -9.20
N GLN A 901 -25.57 -6.66 -8.05
CA GLN A 901 -24.63 -7.78 -7.82
C GLN A 901 -23.14 -7.40 -7.86
N GLY A 902 -22.80 -6.11 -7.96
CA GLY A 902 -21.42 -5.64 -7.92
C GLY A 902 -20.71 -5.98 -6.61
N VAL A 903 -19.40 -6.19 -6.69
CA VAL A 903 -18.53 -6.59 -5.58
C VAL A 903 -17.95 -5.37 -4.87
N PHE A 904 -18.07 -5.31 -3.56
CA PHE A 904 -17.50 -4.29 -2.69
C PHE A 904 -16.41 -4.90 -1.81
N CYS A 905 -15.21 -4.30 -1.79
CA CYS A 905 -14.10 -4.81 -0.97
C CYS A 905 -13.21 -3.69 -0.38
N PHE A 906 -13.38 -3.34 0.89
CA PHE A 906 -12.55 -2.31 1.56
C PHE A 906 -11.75 -2.84 2.75
N ILE A 907 -10.55 -2.30 2.93
CA ILE A 907 -9.82 -2.32 4.20
C ILE A 907 -10.10 -1.02 4.97
N ASN A 908 -10.47 -1.12 6.25
CA ASN A 908 -10.82 0.02 7.10
C ASN A 908 -10.62 -0.29 8.59
N ASN A 909 -10.76 0.71 9.47
CA ASN A 909 -10.75 0.48 10.91
C ASN A 909 -12.04 -0.22 11.39
N ALA A 910 -11.87 -1.13 12.35
CA ALA A 910 -12.95 -1.87 12.99
C ALA A 910 -14.08 -0.95 13.50
N PHE A 911 -15.28 -1.18 12.98
CA PHE A 911 -16.52 -0.51 13.38
C PHE A 911 -17.58 -1.49 13.89
N ASP A 912 -17.24 -2.77 14.07
CA ASP A 912 -18.14 -3.86 14.49
C ASP A 912 -18.75 -3.66 15.90
N LYS A 913 -18.01 -3.00 16.81
CA LYS A 913 -18.45 -2.79 18.20
C LYS A 913 -18.58 -1.33 18.64
N THR A 914 -18.14 -0.37 17.81
CA THR A 914 -18.07 1.04 18.23
C THR A 914 -19.46 1.70 18.23
N THR A 915 -19.69 2.67 19.13
CA THR A 915 -20.95 3.44 19.15
C THR A 915 -21.09 4.27 17.87
N ALA A 916 -20.00 4.84 17.37
CA ALA A 916 -19.98 5.60 16.13
C ALA A 916 -20.43 4.75 14.93
N GLY A 917 -20.04 3.48 14.88
CA GLY A 917 -20.37 2.56 13.77
C GLY A 917 -21.82 2.09 13.70
N LYS A 918 -22.71 2.51 14.60
CA LYS A 918 -24.10 2.04 14.65
C LYS A 918 -24.86 2.31 13.34
N THR A 919 -24.70 3.51 12.76
CA THR A 919 -25.36 3.89 11.50
C THR A 919 -24.80 3.08 10.34
N LEU A 920 -23.47 2.95 10.26
CA LEU A 920 -22.82 2.15 9.22
C LEU A 920 -23.20 0.66 9.30
N ARG A 921 -23.19 0.03 10.49
CA ARG A 921 -23.61 -1.37 10.66
C ARG A 921 -25.03 -1.61 10.17
N LYS A 922 -25.95 -0.69 10.49
CA LYS A 922 -27.33 -0.76 9.98
C LYS A 922 -27.34 -0.67 8.45
N TYR A 923 -26.66 0.32 7.89
CA TYR A 923 -26.60 0.51 6.45
C TYR A 923 -26.03 -0.70 5.72
N VAL A 924 -24.94 -1.29 6.22
CA VAL A 924 -24.34 -2.50 5.63
C VAL A 924 -25.32 -3.68 5.69
N SER A 925 -25.99 -3.89 6.83
CA SER A 925 -26.94 -5.00 6.99
C SER A 925 -28.20 -4.85 6.11
N ASP A 926 -28.62 -3.62 5.83
CA ASP A 926 -29.82 -3.33 5.04
C ASP A 926 -29.56 -3.36 3.52
N ASN A 927 -28.33 -3.05 3.08
CA ASN A 927 -28.03 -2.79 1.67
C ASN A 927 -27.08 -3.81 1.03
N PHE A 928 -26.23 -4.47 1.82
CA PHE A 928 -25.23 -5.41 1.32
C PHE A 928 -25.49 -6.83 1.79
N SER A 929 -25.10 -7.77 0.94
CA SER A 929 -24.89 -9.15 1.33
C SER A 929 -23.43 -9.35 1.74
N LEU A 930 -23.17 -9.50 3.04
CA LEU A 930 -21.81 -9.69 3.55
C LEU A 930 -21.29 -11.06 3.08
N ASN A 931 -20.17 -11.09 2.37
CA ASN A 931 -19.55 -12.33 1.89
C ASN A 931 -18.42 -12.77 2.82
N LYS A 932 -17.47 -11.86 3.13
CA LYS A 932 -16.37 -12.13 4.06
C LYS A 932 -16.10 -10.95 5.00
N TYR A 933 -15.75 -11.29 6.24
CA TYR A 933 -15.21 -10.37 7.24
C TYR A 933 -13.88 -10.91 7.77
N VAL A 934 -12.79 -10.19 7.48
CA VAL A 934 -11.44 -10.56 7.93
C VAL A 934 -10.95 -9.56 8.97
N ASP A 935 -10.60 -10.07 10.14
CA ASP A 935 -10.26 -9.31 11.34
C ASP A 935 -8.75 -9.34 11.61
N PHE A 936 -8.08 -8.19 11.48
CA PHE A 936 -6.65 -8.03 11.77
C PHE A 936 -6.41 -7.27 13.09
N LYS A 937 -7.39 -7.15 13.99
CA LYS A 937 -7.28 -6.36 15.24
C LYS A 937 -6.14 -6.80 16.16
N SER A 938 -5.64 -8.03 16.01
CA SER A 938 -4.53 -8.60 16.77
C SER A 938 -3.16 -8.46 16.11
N VAL A 939 -3.05 -7.80 14.95
CA VAL A 939 -1.83 -7.75 14.14
C VAL A 939 -1.44 -6.32 13.77
N GLY A 940 -0.14 -6.03 13.81
CA GLY A 940 0.42 -4.76 13.36
C GLY A 940 0.52 -4.65 11.83
N VAL A 941 -0.61 -4.44 11.14
CA VAL A 941 -0.66 -4.39 9.66
C VAL A 941 0.07 -3.17 9.07
N PHE A 942 -0.13 -1.98 9.65
CA PHE A 942 0.43 -0.73 9.14
C PHE A 942 1.57 -0.25 10.05
N GLU A 943 2.78 -0.13 9.50
CA GLU A 943 3.96 0.31 10.26
C GLU A 943 3.74 1.70 10.90
N GLY A 944 4.09 1.84 12.17
CA GLY A 944 4.10 3.13 12.87
C GLY A 944 2.73 3.68 13.30
N THR A 945 1.64 2.89 13.23
CA THR A 945 0.31 3.30 13.72
C THR A 945 -0.40 2.22 14.54
N THR A 946 -1.22 2.64 15.50
CA THR A 946 -2.10 1.75 16.28
C THR A 946 -3.50 1.77 15.67
N THR A 947 -3.66 1.11 14.52
CA THR A 947 -4.94 0.92 13.83
C THR A 947 -5.51 -0.47 14.10
N TYR A 948 -6.78 -0.67 13.76
CA TYR A 948 -7.52 -1.92 14.00
C TYR A 948 -8.14 -2.40 12.69
N PRO A 949 -7.33 -2.80 11.69
CA PRO A 949 -7.83 -3.02 10.35
C PRO A 949 -8.73 -4.25 10.24
N ILE A 950 -9.74 -4.13 9.38
CA ILE A 950 -10.60 -5.22 8.94
C ILE A 950 -10.77 -5.12 7.43
N ILE A 951 -10.91 -6.27 6.75
CA ILE A 951 -11.32 -6.34 5.35
C ILE A 951 -12.78 -6.79 5.32
N LEU A 952 -13.61 -6.03 4.61
CA LEU A 952 -15.02 -6.37 4.38
C LEU A 952 -15.23 -6.58 2.89
N LEU A 953 -15.58 -7.80 2.51
CA LEU A 953 -16.02 -8.19 1.17
C LEU A 953 -17.54 -8.39 1.21
N ALA A 954 -18.27 -7.69 0.35
CA ALA A 954 -19.71 -7.80 0.26
C ALA A 954 -20.20 -7.68 -1.19
N ILE A 955 -21.43 -8.11 -1.44
CA ILE A 955 -22.10 -8.02 -2.74
C ILE A 955 -23.27 -7.03 -2.62
N LYS A 956 -23.46 -6.18 -3.64
CA LYS A 956 -24.64 -5.32 -3.76
C LYS A 956 -25.87 -6.16 -4.11
N SER A 957 -26.45 -6.76 -3.08
CA SER A 957 -27.69 -7.53 -3.14
C SER A 957 -28.37 -7.54 -1.77
N LYS A 958 -29.66 -7.89 -1.75
CA LYS A 958 -30.42 -8.05 -0.50
C LYS A 958 -30.36 -9.52 -0.10
N HIS A 959 -29.83 -9.77 1.09
CA HIS A 959 -29.84 -11.06 1.81
C HIS A 959 -28.88 -12.16 1.31
N GLN A 960 -28.18 -12.73 2.29
CA GLN A 960 -27.53 -14.05 2.27
C GLN A 960 -27.69 -14.64 3.67
N GLU A 961 -27.79 -15.96 3.79
CA GLU A 961 -28.06 -16.62 5.08
C GLU A 961 -26.85 -16.57 6.03
N ALA A 962 -25.64 -16.59 5.48
CA ALA A 962 -24.41 -16.65 6.24
C ALA A 962 -23.21 -16.01 5.50
N PHE A 963 -22.17 -15.66 6.24
CA PHE A 963 -20.93 -15.06 5.73
C PHE A 963 -19.70 -15.71 6.36
N ALA A 964 -18.54 -15.59 5.69
CA ALA A 964 -17.29 -16.16 6.18
C ALA A 964 -16.57 -15.17 7.12
N TYR A 965 -16.29 -15.59 8.35
CA TYR A 965 -15.48 -14.83 9.31
C TYR A 965 -14.09 -15.44 9.46
N LEU A 966 -13.07 -14.58 9.45
CA LEU A 966 -11.68 -14.96 9.67
C LEU A 966 -11.03 -14.03 10.68
N LYS A 967 -10.52 -14.59 11.78
CA LYS A 967 -9.65 -13.86 12.71
C LYS A 967 -8.18 -14.13 12.40
N VAL A 968 -7.44 -13.08 12.09
CA VAL A 968 -6.02 -13.16 11.73
C VAL A 968 -5.16 -12.97 12.97
N THR A 969 -4.34 -13.98 13.27
CA THR A 969 -3.27 -13.92 14.27
C THR A 969 -1.94 -13.58 13.61
N GLU A 970 -0.94 -13.14 14.39
CA GLU A 970 0.42 -12.87 13.88
C GLU A 970 0.98 -14.08 13.08
N ASP A 971 0.78 -15.29 13.60
CA ASP A 971 1.20 -16.53 12.93
C ASP A 971 0.50 -16.76 11.58
N LEU A 972 -0.76 -16.32 11.46
CA LEU A 972 -1.55 -16.46 10.24
C LEU A 972 -1.24 -15.34 9.25
N PHE A 973 -0.95 -14.13 9.73
CA PHE A 973 -0.62 -12.96 8.91
C PHE A 973 0.57 -13.23 8.00
N GLY A 974 1.66 -13.80 8.54
CA GLY A 974 2.82 -14.23 7.75
C GLY A 974 2.51 -15.30 6.68
N ASN A 975 1.33 -15.93 6.72
CA ASN A 975 0.91 -16.94 5.75
C ASN A 975 -0.04 -16.41 4.66
N PHE A 976 -0.45 -15.14 4.66
CA PHE A 976 -1.31 -14.56 3.60
C PHE A 976 -0.68 -14.72 2.20
N ASN A 977 0.66 -14.77 2.11
CA ASN A 977 1.40 -15.01 0.86
C ASN A 977 1.43 -16.47 0.36
N SER A 978 0.98 -17.44 1.16
CA SER A 978 1.30 -18.86 0.91
C SER A 978 0.27 -19.66 0.11
N GLY A 979 -0.81 -19.03 -0.38
CA GLY A 979 -1.84 -19.71 -1.19
C GLY A 979 -2.56 -20.85 -0.46
N ARG A 980 -2.44 -20.96 0.87
CA ARG A 980 -3.15 -21.96 1.66
C ARG A 980 -4.63 -21.60 1.76
N ALA A 981 -5.49 -22.62 1.74
CA ALA A 981 -6.87 -22.49 2.18
C ALA A 981 -6.87 -21.97 3.63
N ILE A 982 -7.30 -20.72 3.81
CA ILE A 982 -7.52 -20.16 5.13
C ILE A 982 -8.87 -20.68 5.60
N SER A 983 -8.91 -21.34 6.76
CA SER A 983 -10.18 -21.82 7.31
C SER A 983 -10.99 -20.63 7.79
N TYR A 984 -12.21 -20.51 7.28
CA TYR A 984 -13.18 -19.52 7.75
C TYR A 984 -14.18 -20.19 8.68
N THR A 985 -14.71 -19.42 9.62
CA THR A 985 -15.91 -19.80 10.37
C THR A 985 -17.10 -19.24 9.62
N LEU A 986 -18.05 -20.09 9.22
CA LEU A 986 -19.30 -19.62 8.63
C LEU A 986 -20.22 -19.12 9.75
N LEU A 987 -20.68 -17.88 9.66
CA LEU A 987 -21.55 -17.25 10.66
C LEU A 987 -22.88 -16.83 10.04
N PRO A 988 -24.01 -17.01 10.74
CA PRO A 988 -25.30 -16.59 10.22
C PRO A 988 -25.41 -15.07 10.16
N SER A 989 -26.18 -14.55 9.21
CA SER A 989 -26.41 -13.10 9.06
C SER A 989 -27.12 -12.48 10.28
N SER A 990 -27.75 -13.29 11.15
CA SER A 990 -28.27 -12.86 12.44
C SER A 990 -27.19 -12.35 13.41
N ALA A 991 -25.91 -12.66 13.16
CA ALA A 991 -24.77 -12.09 13.87
C ALA A 991 -24.58 -10.59 13.61
N LEU A 992 -25.13 -10.06 12.50
CA LEU A 992 -25.00 -8.67 12.08
C LEU A 992 -26.03 -7.74 12.76
N LYS A 993 -26.06 -7.73 14.10
CA LYS A 993 -27.01 -6.91 14.87
C LYS A 993 -26.64 -5.41 14.83
N GLN A 994 -27.64 -4.52 14.85
CA GLN A 994 -27.43 -3.08 14.77
C GLN A 994 -26.48 -2.52 15.87
N PHE A 995 -26.62 -3.00 17.11
CA PHE A 995 -25.88 -2.45 18.24
C PHE A 995 -24.44 -2.93 18.32
N SER A 996 -24.16 -4.18 17.96
CA SER A 996 -22.81 -4.75 17.91
C SER A 996 -22.87 -6.01 17.04
N TRP A 997 -21.86 -6.21 16.22
CA TRP A 997 -21.63 -7.50 15.58
C TRP A 997 -20.83 -8.39 16.54
N SER A 998 -21.29 -9.62 16.76
CA SER A 998 -20.55 -10.63 17.54
C SER A 998 -20.27 -11.83 16.65
N PHE A 999 -19.01 -12.19 16.53
CA PHE A 999 -18.54 -13.24 15.62
C PHE A 999 -18.29 -14.57 16.35
N ASP A 1000 -19.08 -14.82 17.39
CA ASP A 1000 -18.95 -15.96 18.29
C ASP A 1000 -19.56 -17.24 17.66
N HIS A 1001 -19.07 -18.43 18.04
CA HIS A 1001 -19.61 -19.72 17.56
C HIS A 1001 -21.05 -19.97 18.07
N GLN A 1002 -21.80 -20.87 17.45
CA GLN A 1002 -23.22 -21.10 17.78
C GLN A 1002 -23.47 -21.38 19.28
N GLY A 1003 -22.64 -22.20 19.94
CA GLY A 1003 -22.74 -22.44 21.39
C GLY A 1003 -22.38 -21.22 22.28
N GLN A 1004 -21.60 -20.28 21.76
CA GLN A 1004 -21.30 -19.01 22.44
C GLN A 1004 -22.44 -17.99 22.28
N VAL A 1005 -23.22 -18.07 21.20
CA VAL A 1005 -24.43 -17.23 21.00
C VAL A 1005 -25.51 -17.62 22.01
N GLU A 1006 -25.83 -18.90 22.13
CA GLU A 1006 -26.81 -19.41 23.12
C GLU A 1006 -26.40 -19.03 24.56
N LEU A 1007 -25.12 -19.22 24.89
CA LEU A 1007 -24.56 -18.81 26.17
C LEU A 1007 -24.67 -17.29 26.39
N SER A 1008 -24.41 -16.48 25.38
CA SER A 1008 -24.51 -15.02 25.48
C SER A 1008 -25.94 -14.56 25.67
N GLU A 1009 -26.90 -15.19 25.00
CA GLU A 1009 -28.33 -14.92 25.17
C GLU A 1009 -28.79 -15.29 26.58
N LYS A 1010 -28.38 -16.46 27.07
CA LYS A 1010 -28.64 -16.92 28.44
C LYS A 1010 -28.08 -15.99 29.50
N ILE A 1011 -26.85 -15.48 29.33
CA ILE A 1011 -26.28 -14.46 30.22
C ILE A 1011 -27.07 -13.15 30.13
N SER A 1012 -27.52 -12.76 28.93
CA SER A 1012 -28.17 -11.47 28.66
C SER A 1012 -29.63 -11.37 29.13
N ILE A 1013 -30.28 -12.48 29.55
CA ILE A 1013 -31.66 -12.45 30.06
C ILE A 1013 -31.80 -11.66 31.37
N HIS A 1014 -30.69 -11.51 32.11
CA HIS A 1014 -30.68 -10.85 33.41
C HIS A 1014 -30.73 -9.31 33.27
N LYS A 1015 -31.17 -8.62 34.33
CA LYS A 1015 -31.22 -7.15 34.34
C LYS A 1015 -29.82 -6.57 34.18
N LYS A 1016 -29.69 -5.47 33.44
CA LYS A 1016 -28.41 -4.80 33.25
C LYS A 1016 -27.97 -4.13 34.55
N LEU A 1017 -26.66 -4.05 34.77
CA LEU A 1017 -26.06 -3.43 35.96
C LEU A 1017 -26.60 -2.02 36.19
N LYS A 1018 -26.79 -1.24 35.12
CA LYS A 1018 -27.37 0.10 35.20
C LYS A 1018 -28.78 0.14 35.79
N ASP A 1019 -29.59 -0.85 35.48
CA ASP A 1019 -30.98 -0.91 35.95
C ASP A 1019 -31.06 -1.32 37.43
N VAL A 1020 -29.98 -1.91 37.96
CA VAL A 1020 -29.88 -2.37 39.36
C VAL A 1020 -29.13 -1.37 40.25
N PHE A 1021 -28.04 -0.77 39.75
CA PHE A 1021 -27.12 0.06 40.53
C PHE A 1021 -26.99 1.52 40.04
N GLY A 1022 -27.64 1.87 38.93
CA GLY A 1022 -27.51 3.20 38.33
C GLY A 1022 -26.28 3.36 37.42
N LYS A 1023 -25.93 4.60 37.10
CA LYS A 1023 -24.87 4.92 36.13
C LYS A 1023 -23.47 4.73 36.70
N CYS A 1024 -22.53 4.43 35.82
CA CYS A 1024 -21.10 4.50 36.10
C CYS A 1024 -20.52 5.87 35.72
N TYR A 1025 -19.44 6.25 36.39
CA TYR A 1025 -18.83 7.58 36.26
C TYR A 1025 -17.36 7.46 35.87
N TYR A 1026 -16.93 8.33 34.97
CA TYR A 1026 -15.50 8.49 34.69
C TYR A 1026 -14.81 9.19 35.87
N GLY A 1027 -13.54 8.86 36.07
CA GLY A 1027 -12.62 9.70 36.82
C GLY A 1027 -12.53 11.12 36.26
N ILE A 1028 -11.77 11.97 36.94
CA ILE A 1028 -11.60 13.36 36.55
C ILE A 1028 -10.64 13.47 35.36
N LYS A 1029 -11.08 14.12 34.28
CA LYS A 1029 -10.25 14.46 33.12
C LYS A 1029 -9.51 15.76 33.40
N THR A 1030 -8.18 15.69 33.41
CA THR A 1030 -7.31 16.87 33.59
C THR A 1030 -6.96 17.53 32.25
N ALA A 1031 -6.90 16.75 31.17
CA ALA A 1031 -6.35 17.13 29.86
C ALA A 1031 -4.90 17.66 29.90
N LEU A 1032 -4.19 17.50 31.02
CA LEU A 1032 -2.77 17.81 31.24
C LEU A 1032 -2.27 17.16 32.54
N ASN A 1033 -2.11 15.83 32.54
CA ASN A 1033 -1.80 15.06 33.76
C ASN A 1033 -0.52 15.55 34.47
N GLU A 1034 0.52 15.91 33.72
CA GLU A 1034 1.81 16.39 34.24
C GLU A 1034 1.72 17.66 35.10
N ALA A 1035 0.68 18.48 34.92
CA ALA A 1035 0.46 19.68 35.72
C ALA A 1035 -0.44 19.42 36.94
N PHE A 1036 -1.42 18.52 36.80
CA PHE A 1036 -2.50 18.36 37.80
C PHE A 1036 -2.36 17.11 38.67
N ILE A 1037 -1.42 16.21 38.38
CA ILE A 1037 -1.13 15.02 39.17
C ILE A 1037 0.35 15.06 39.55
N THR A 1038 0.64 14.96 40.84
CA THR A 1038 1.99 15.14 41.35
C THR A 1038 2.28 14.26 42.55
N GLU A 1039 3.54 13.83 42.66
CA GLU A 1039 4.13 13.15 43.81
C GLU A 1039 4.83 14.17 44.75
N LYS A 1040 4.98 15.42 44.31
CA LYS A 1040 5.62 16.47 45.12
C LYS A 1040 4.74 16.78 46.33
N ASP A 1041 5.37 16.90 47.48
CA ASP A 1041 4.69 17.44 48.66
C ASP A 1041 4.46 18.94 48.48
N LEU A 1042 3.20 19.29 48.22
CA LEU A 1042 2.73 20.68 48.10
C LEU A 1042 2.05 21.16 49.40
N GLY A 1043 2.24 20.44 50.51
CA GLY A 1043 1.65 20.70 51.81
C GLY A 1043 0.23 20.12 51.96
N ASN A 1044 -0.45 20.56 53.02
CA ASN A 1044 -1.83 20.17 53.32
C ASN A 1044 -2.81 21.21 52.80
N SER A 1045 -3.59 20.86 51.77
CA SER A 1045 -4.62 21.72 51.19
C SER A 1045 -5.85 20.90 50.82
N LYS A 1046 -7.05 21.47 51.01
CA LYS A 1046 -8.31 20.85 50.59
C LYS A 1046 -8.40 20.59 49.07
N HIS A 1047 -7.59 21.31 48.28
CA HIS A 1047 -7.48 21.20 46.84
C HIS A 1047 -6.52 20.09 46.39
N LEU A 1048 -5.81 19.45 47.32
CA LEU A 1048 -4.97 18.29 47.04
C LEU A 1048 -5.74 17.04 47.44
N LYS A 1049 -6.17 16.27 46.45
CA LYS A 1049 -6.95 15.04 46.66
C LYS A 1049 -6.08 13.82 46.37
N PRO A 1050 -6.06 12.78 47.22
CA PRO A 1050 -5.51 11.47 46.86
C PRO A 1050 -6.03 11.03 45.50
N VAL A 1051 -5.19 10.47 44.63
CA VAL A 1051 -5.62 10.01 43.30
C VAL A 1051 -5.01 8.68 42.93
N PHE A 1052 -5.80 7.81 42.29
CA PHE A 1052 -5.31 6.66 41.56
C PHE A 1052 -5.32 6.91 40.05
N GLU A 1053 -4.27 6.48 39.36
CA GLU A 1053 -4.28 6.33 37.91
C GLU A 1053 -4.76 4.93 37.55
N GLY A 1054 -5.43 4.79 36.39
CA GLY A 1054 -5.99 3.49 35.99
C GLY A 1054 -4.94 2.37 35.89
N LYS A 1055 -3.72 2.68 35.43
CA LYS A 1055 -2.63 1.71 35.28
C LYS A 1055 -2.22 1.03 36.60
N ASP A 1056 -2.51 1.67 37.74
CA ASP A 1056 -2.11 1.21 39.06
C ASP A 1056 -3.19 0.34 39.74
N ILE A 1057 -4.41 0.31 39.20
CA ILE A 1057 -5.53 -0.47 39.73
C ILE A 1057 -5.39 -1.95 39.32
N LYS A 1058 -5.42 -2.85 40.32
CA LYS A 1058 -5.29 -4.30 40.13
C LYS A 1058 -6.55 -5.03 40.58
N LYS A 1059 -6.67 -6.31 40.20
CA LYS A 1059 -7.77 -7.18 40.65
C LYS A 1059 -7.78 -7.26 42.18
N TRP A 1060 -8.92 -6.97 42.79
CA TRP A 1060 -9.14 -6.95 44.25
C TRP A 1060 -8.35 -5.90 45.04
N GLN A 1061 -7.53 -5.06 44.40
CA GLN A 1061 -6.54 -4.24 45.10
C GLN A 1061 -6.55 -2.79 44.63
N THR A 1062 -6.60 -1.90 45.61
CA THR A 1062 -6.27 -0.49 45.43
C THR A 1062 -4.77 -0.29 45.63
N PRO A 1063 -4.09 0.54 44.82
CA PRO A 1063 -2.68 0.85 45.04
C PRO A 1063 -2.49 1.70 46.30
N ALA A 1064 -1.24 1.79 46.78
CA ALA A 1064 -0.90 2.76 47.82
C ALA A 1064 -1.09 4.19 47.28
N ILE A 1065 -1.50 5.10 48.16
CA ILE A 1065 -1.66 6.52 47.79
C ILE A 1065 -0.29 7.20 47.82
N ASP A 1066 0.32 7.37 46.66
CA ASP A 1066 1.60 8.08 46.47
C ASP A 1066 1.44 9.41 45.72
N LYS A 1067 0.30 9.63 45.07
CA LYS A 1067 0.01 10.81 44.23
C LYS A 1067 -1.16 11.62 44.76
N LYS A 1068 -1.10 12.92 44.49
CA LYS A 1068 -2.19 13.88 44.73
C LYS A 1068 -2.60 14.56 43.43
N MET A 1069 -3.90 14.73 43.24
CA MET A 1069 -4.50 15.54 42.19
C MET A 1069 -4.79 16.94 42.72
N ILE A 1070 -4.41 17.96 41.96
CA ILE A 1070 -4.79 19.36 42.20
C ILE A 1070 -6.18 19.59 41.64
N VAL A 1071 -7.14 19.90 42.51
CA VAL A 1071 -8.56 20.08 42.18
C VAL A 1071 -9.01 21.49 42.56
N PHE A 1072 -9.00 22.38 41.57
CA PHE A 1072 -9.80 23.60 41.57
C PHE A 1072 -11.02 23.36 40.68
N GLU A 1073 -12.20 23.35 41.29
CA GLU A 1073 -13.46 23.12 40.58
C GLU A 1073 -13.78 24.31 39.66
N ASN A 1074 -14.59 24.07 38.64
CA ASN A 1074 -15.03 25.10 37.72
C ASN A 1074 -15.66 26.29 38.46
N LYS A 1075 -15.17 27.50 38.20
CA LYS A 1075 -15.56 28.77 38.85
C LYS A 1075 -15.22 28.87 40.34
N SER A 1076 -14.53 27.89 40.92
CA SER A 1076 -14.14 27.92 42.34
C SER A 1076 -13.13 29.03 42.63
N THR A 1077 -12.36 29.48 41.64
CA THR A 1077 -11.42 30.58 41.83
C THR A 1077 -12.16 31.84 42.29
N ARG A 1078 -13.40 32.08 41.83
CA ARG A 1078 -14.18 33.29 42.17
C ARG A 1078 -14.46 33.44 43.67
N THR A 1079 -14.34 32.37 44.47
CA THR A 1079 -14.48 32.47 45.92
C THR A 1079 -13.25 33.11 46.59
N TYR A 1080 -12.14 33.25 45.87
CA TYR A 1080 -10.85 33.76 46.36
C TYR A 1080 -10.49 35.14 45.77
N PHE A 1081 -11.20 35.59 44.73
CA PHE A 1081 -10.96 36.91 44.13
C PHE A 1081 -12.28 37.51 43.60
N ASN A 1082 -12.45 38.83 43.78
CA ASN A 1082 -13.71 39.54 43.54
C ASN A 1082 -13.83 40.07 42.09
N GLY A 1083 -13.72 39.18 41.10
CA GLY A 1083 -14.15 39.45 39.70
C GLY A 1083 -13.28 40.38 38.85
N GLN A 1084 -11.94 40.28 38.90
CA GLN A 1084 -11.02 40.99 37.99
C GLN A 1084 -10.18 40.05 37.12
N ASP A 1085 -9.49 40.63 36.12
CA ASP A 1085 -8.60 40.04 35.09
C ASP A 1085 -7.73 38.83 35.55
N GLU A 1086 -7.43 37.91 34.61
CA GLU A 1086 -6.74 36.62 34.87
C GLU A 1086 -5.44 36.79 35.66
N ALA A 1087 -4.65 37.84 35.38
CA ALA A 1087 -3.40 38.09 36.08
C ALA A 1087 -3.61 38.35 37.58
N LYS A 1088 -4.65 39.11 37.94
CA LYS A 1088 -5.00 39.40 39.33
C LYS A 1088 -5.58 38.18 40.03
N ALA A 1089 -6.40 37.40 39.34
CA ALA A 1089 -6.91 36.13 39.86
C ALA A 1089 -5.76 35.16 40.15
N PHE A 1090 -4.77 35.07 39.27
CA PHE A 1090 -3.59 34.23 39.50
C PHE A 1090 -2.78 34.68 40.72
N GLU A 1091 -2.57 36.00 40.89
CA GLU A 1091 -1.85 36.53 42.06
C GLU A 1091 -2.60 36.27 43.37
N ALA A 1092 -3.92 36.44 43.40
CA ALA A 1092 -4.75 36.10 44.56
C ALA A 1092 -4.66 34.60 44.91
N MET A 1093 -4.73 33.74 43.89
CA MET A 1093 -4.55 32.29 44.07
C MET A 1093 -3.13 31.94 44.53
N ARG A 1094 -2.11 32.64 44.03
CA ARG A 1094 -0.72 32.44 44.42
C ARG A 1094 -0.48 32.86 45.86
N ALA A 1095 -1.13 33.92 46.33
CA ALA A 1095 -1.09 34.31 47.74
C ALA A 1095 -1.81 33.28 48.64
N ALA A 1096 -2.96 32.75 48.21
CA ALA A 1096 -3.72 31.77 48.98
C ALA A 1096 -3.10 30.36 48.97
N PHE A 1097 -2.51 29.94 47.84
CA PHE A 1097 -1.99 28.60 47.61
C PHE A 1097 -0.60 28.63 46.93
N PRO A 1098 0.43 29.23 47.56
CA PRO A 1098 1.71 29.51 46.92
C PRO A 1098 2.39 28.26 46.36
N SER A 1099 2.42 27.16 47.12
CA SER A 1099 3.04 25.91 46.68
C SER A 1099 2.35 25.31 45.45
N ILE A 1100 1.02 25.33 45.41
CA ILE A 1100 0.23 24.78 44.30
C ILE A 1100 0.37 25.65 43.04
N MET A 1101 0.23 26.98 43.19
CA MET A 1101 0.27 27.87 42.04
C MET A 1101 1.68 28.00 41.45
N ASN A 1102 2.73 27.95 42.27
CA ASN A 1102 4.11 27.89 41.78
C ASN A 1102 4.39 26.58 41.03
N HIS A 1103 3.79 25.47 41.44
CA HIS A 1103 3.87 24.20 40.71
C HIS A 1103 3.16 24.27 39.34
N LEU A 1104 2.00 24.91 39.27
CA LEU A 1104 1.22 25.04 38.03
C LEU A 1104 1.79 26.06 37.04
N LYS A 1105 2.49 27.11 37.52
CA LYS A 1105 2.98 28.24 36.70
C LYS A 1105 3.77 27.82 35.44
N PRO A 1106 4.71 26.85 35.48
CA PRO A 1106 5.46 26.43 34.29
C PRO A 1106 4.57 25.84 33.18
N PHE A 1107 3.37 25.36 33.53
CA PHE A 1107 2.43 24.73 32.60
C PHE A 1107 1.37 25.69 32.05
N ALA A 1108 1.43 26.99 32.37
CA ALA A 1108 0.36 27.94 32.07
C ALA A 1108 -0.02 28.00 30.58
N GLU A 1109 0.96 28.04 29.67
CA GLU A 1109 0.68 28.07 28.22
C GLU A 1109 -0.03 26.80 27.73
N ALA A 1110 0.45 25.63 28.14
CA ALA A 1110 -0.17 24.35 27.80
C ALA A 1110 -1.58 24.24 28.41
N ALA A 1111 -1.74 24.67 29.66
CA ALA A 1111 -3.00 24.63 30.37
C ALA A 1111 -4.06 25.58 29.78
N ARG A 1112 -3.67 26.75 29.24
CA ARG A 1112 -4.57 27.67 28.51
C ARG A 1112 -5.12 27.04 27.23
N LYS A 1113 -4.31 26.25 26.53
CA LYS A 1113 -4.72 25.54 25.30
C LYS A 1113 -5.69 24.38 25.53
N ARG A 1114 -5.92 23.96 26.79
CA ARG A 1114 -6.93 22.93 27.09
C ARG A 1114 -8.32 23.39 26.65
N TYR A 1115 -8.94 22.59 25.79
CA TYR A 1115 -10.31 22.80 25.34
C TYR A 1115 -11.32 22.62 26.49
N ASP A 1116 -11.10 21.62 27.34
CA ASP A 1116 -12.01 21.18 28.40
C ASP A 1116 -11.43 21.52 29.78
N LYS A 1117 -11.63 22.78 30.21
CA LYS A 1117 -11.16 23.36 31.48
C LYS A 1117 -12.27 24.16 32.17
N GLY A 1118 -12.01 24.64 33.38
CA GLY A 1118 -12.87 25.62 34.04
C GLY A 1118 -12.74 27.02 33.44
N GLU A 1119 -13.15 28.03 34.18
CA GLU A 1119 -13.06 29.44 33.74
C GLU A 1119 -11.61 29.88 33.58
N PHE A 1120 -10.75 29.48 34.51
CA PHE A 1120 -9.32 29.79 34.48
C PHE A 1120 -8.48 28.57 34.09
N TRP A 1121 -7.29 28.80 33.55
CA TRP A 1121 -6.44 27.71 33.05
C TRP A 1121 -5.95 26.75 34.15
N TRP A 1122 -5.97 27.15 35.42
CA TRP A 1122 -5.67 26.28 36.57
C TRP A 1122 -6.90 25.54 37.13
N GLU A 1123 -8.10 25.76 36.59
CA GLU A 1123 -9.31 25.05 36.99
C GLU A 1123 -9.55 23.79 36.14
N LEU A 1124 -10.16 22.78 36.75
CA LEU A 1124 -10.63 21.59 36.07
C LEU A 1124 -12.02 21.81 35.48
N ARG A 1125 -12.39 20.98 34.49
CA ARG A 1125 -13.72 20.99 33.86
C ARG A 1125 -14.85 20.87 34.88
N ASN A 1126 -16.04 21.29 34.50
CA ASN A 1126 -17.24 21.08 35.32
C ASN A 1126 -17.49 19.57 35.55
N CYS A 1127 -17.75 19.19 36.80
CA CYS A 1127 -18.05 17.82 37.22
C CYS A 1127 -19.15 17.85 38.29
N ALA A 1128 -20.30 17.24 37.99
CA ALA A 1128 -21.49 17.30 38.86
C ALA A 1128 -21.52 16.23 39.96
N TYR A 1129 -20.46 15.43 40.10
CA TYR A 1129 -20.47 14.21 40.92
C TYR A 1129 -19.23 14.07 41.82
N TYR A 1130 -18.59 15.18 42.22
CA TYR A 1130 -17.45 15.16 43.14
C TYR A 1130 -17.76 14.42 44.45
N ASP A 1131 -18.95 14.60 45.01
CA ASP A 1131 -19.36 13.96 46.27
C ASP A 1131 -19.42 12.43 46.19
N LEU A 1132 -19.53 11.86 44.98
CA LEU A 1132 -19.56 10.42 44.79
C LEU A 1132 -18.18 9.76 44.99
N PHE A 1133 -17.08 10.51 44.91
CA PHE A 1133 -15.75 9.95 45.19
C PHE A 1133 -15.58 9.61 46.68
N ALA A 1134 -16.28 10.29 47.58
CA ALA A 1134 -16.21 10.02 49.02
C ALA A 1134 -16.98 8.75 49.44
N LYS A 1135 -17.92 8.27 48.61
CA LYS A 1135 -18.71 7.08 48.90
C LYS A 1135 -17.89 5.80 48.65
N PRO A 1136 -18.21 4.68 49.32
CA PRO A 1136 -17.74 3.37 48.91
C PRO A 1136 -18.03 3.14 47.43
N LYS A 1137 -17.04 2.60 46.72
CA LYS A 1137 -17.10 2.47 45.26
C LYS A 1137 -16.28 1.31 44.74
N ILE A 1138 -16.75 0.72 43.65
CA ILE A 1138 -15.95 -0.20 42.84
C ILE A 1138 -15.24 0.61 41.77
N ILE A 1139 -13.92 0.46 41.66
CA ILE A 1139 -13.06 1.18 40.73
C ILE A 1139 -12.39 0.21 39.75
N PHE A 1140 -12.12 0.67 38.53
CA PHE A 1140 -11.44 -0.14 37.52
C PHE A 1140 -10.80 0.70 36.40
N PRO A 1141 -9.74 0.16 35.75
CA PRO A 1141 -9.15 0.81 34.58
C PRO A 1141 -10.01 0.66 33.33
N ASN A 1142 -9.86 1.62 32.41
CA ASN A 1142 -10.48 1.56 31.08
C ASN A 1142 -9.90 0.43 30.22
N LEU A 1143 -8.60 0.15 30.30
CA LEU A 1143 -7.95 -0.91 29.53
C LEU A 1143 -7.66 -2.10 30.43
N GLN A 1144 -8.20 -3.26 30.08
CA GLN A 1144 -8.14 -4.48 30.90
C GLN A 1144 -7.77 -5.70 30.04
N ASN A 1145 -6.85 -6.55 30.49
CA ASN A 1145 -6.51 -7.85 29.88
C ASN A 1145 -6.95 -9.05 30.75
N SER A 1146 -7.55 -8.75 31.89
CA SER A 1146 -8.26 -9.62 32.83
C SER A 1146 -9.20 -8.72 33.65
N ASN A 1147 -10.15 -9.29 34.41
CA ASN A 1147 -10.93 -8.51 35.36
C ASN A 1147 -10.00 -7.79 36.34
N LYS A 1148 -10.10 -6.47 36.43
CA LYS A 1148 -9.31 -5.62 37.35
C LYS A 1148 -10.23 -4.70 38.15
N PHE A 1149 -11.24 -5.28 38.79
CA PHE A 1149 -12.14 -4.54 39.67
C PHE A 1149 -11.61 -4.55 41.09
N ALA A 1150 -11.57 -3.38 41.72
CA ALA A 1150 -11.15 -3.18 43.10
C ALA A 1150 -12.23 -2.43 43.89
N TYR A 1151 -12.24 -2.61 45.21
CA TYR A 1151 -13.16 -1.94 46.11
C TYR A 1151 -12.42 -0.84 46.87
N ASP A 1152 -12.93 0.38 46.79
CA ASP A 1152 -12.33 1.54 47.45
C ASP A 1152 -13.31 2.17 48.46
N ILE A 1153 -12.81 2.35 49.69
CA ILE A 1153 -13.49 3.03 50.80
C ILE A 1153 -12.70 4.24 51.30
N SER A 1154 -11.57 4.57 50.67
CA SER A 1154 -10.63 5.61 51.13
C SER A 1154 -11.02 7.04 50.72
N GLY A 1155 -12.06 7.20 49.90
CA GLY A 1155 -12.46 8.51 49.37
C GLY A 1155 -11.55 9.04 48.27
N THR A 1156 -10.71 8.18 47.68
CA THR A 1156 -9.70 8.54 46.68
C THR A 1156 -10.32 8.94 45.34
N TYR A 1157 -9.74 9.94 44.67
CA TYR A 1157 -10.14 10.38 43.34
C TYR A 1157 -9.55 9.45 42.27
N LEU A 1158 -10.12 9.46 41.06
CA LEU A 1158 -9.60 8.70 39.93
C LEU A 1158 -9.22 9.63 38.79
N ASN A 1159 -8.10 9.35 38.12
CA ASN A 1159 -7.79 9.98 36.84
C ASN A 1159 -8.50 9.25 35.69
N ALA A 1160 -9.20 9.99 34.83
CA ALA A 1160 -9.77 9.45 33.60
C ALA A 1160 -8.66 8.93 32.66
N PRO A 1161 -8.86 7.82 31.93
CA PRO A 1161 -10.16 7.19 31.64
C PRO A 1161 -10.61 6.12 32.65
N ALA A 1162 -9.98 5.95 33.81
CA ALA A 1162 -10.48 5.02 34.84
C ALA A 1162 -11.94 5.36 35.24
N VAL A 1163 -12.67 4.35 35.69
CA VAL A 1163 -14.11 4.40 35.91
C VAL A 1163 -14.43 3.90 37.30
N PHE A 1164 -15.55 4.38 37.87
CA PHE A 1164 -16.08 3.87 39.13
C PHE A 1164 -17.60 3.74 39.13
N LEU A 1165 -18.08 2.86 40.01
CA LEU A 1165 -19.48 2.68 40.38
C LEU A 1165 -19.62 2.94 41.89
N PRO A 1166 -20.35 3.98 42.33
CA PRO A 1166 -20.65 4.19 43.75
C PRO A 1166 -21.56 3.08 44.26
N THR A 1167 -21.05 2.22 45.15
CA THR A 1167 -21.80 1.12 45.75
C THR A 1167 -21.02 0.54 46.94
N ASP A 1168 -21.74 0.06 47.95
CA ASP A 1168 -21.22 -0.67 49.11
C ASP A 1168 -21.36 -2.20 48.97
N ALA A 1169 -21.90 -2.68 47.85
CA ALA A 1169 -22.19 -4.10 47.61
C ALA A 1169 -20.92 -4.90 47.28
N LYS A 1170 -20.24 -5.46 48.29
CA LYS A 1170 -19.04 -6.30 48.08
C LYS A 1170 -19.32 -7.57 47.28
N TRP A 1171 -20.49 -8.19 47.44
CA TRP A 1171 -20.90 -9.34 46.64
C TRP A 1171 -20.92 -9.04 45.14
N LEU A 1172 -21.19 -7.79 44.74
CA LEU A 1172 -21.13 -7.36 43.34
C LEU A 1172 -19.68 -7.41 42.84
N LEU A 1173 -18.70 -6.99 43.64
CA LEU A 1173 -17.28 -7.13 43.31
C LEU A 1173 -16.91 -8.59 43.03
N GLY A 1174 -17.48 -9.51 43.81
CA GLY A 1174 -17.39 -10.96 43.59
C GLY A 1174 -17.82 -11.37 42.17
N ILE A 1175 -19.03 -10.97 41.79
CA ILE A 1175 -19.58 -11.24 40.45
C ILE A 1175 -18.74 -10.57 39.36
N LEU A 1176 -18.37 -9.30 39.52
CA LEU A 1176 -17.61 -8.54 38.52
C LEU A 1176 -16.23 -9.15 38.23
N ASN A 1177 -15.59 -9.73 39.24
CA ASN A 1177 -14.30 -10.40 39.09
C ASN A 1177 -14.39 -11.86 38.63
N SER A 1178 -15.59 -12.40 38.40
CA SER A 1178 -15.81 -13.77 37.90
C SER A 1178 -15.49 -13.96 36.42
N LYS A 1179 -15.20 -15.21 36.03
CA LYS A 1179 -14.96 -15.57 34.62
C LYS A 1179 -16.17 -15.33 33.72
N VAL A 1180 -17.41 -15.41 34.24
CA VAL A 1180 -18.63 -15.13 33.47
C VAL A 1180 -18.68 -13.68 33.01
N VAL A 1181 -18.41 -12.73 33.92
CA VAL A 1181 -18.37 -11.30 33.57
C VAL A 1181 -17.21 -11.00 32.62
N TRP A 1182 -16.05 -11.63 32.81
CA TRP A 1182 -14.93 -11.47 31.88
C TRP A 1182 -15.28 -11.97 30.47
N TYR A 1183 -15.92 -13.14 30.39
CA TYR A 1183 -16.43 -13.69 29.13
C TYR A 1183 -17.40 -12.71 28.47
N PHE A 1184 -18.41 -12.25 29.20
CA PHE A 1184 -19.39 -11.29 28.68
C PHE A 1184 -18.73 -9.99 28.20
N LEU A 1185 -17.82 -9.40 28.97
CA LEU A 1185 -17.13 -8.17 28.56
C LEU A 1185 -16.32 -8.34 27.27
N LYS A 1186 -15.69 -9.51 27.03
CA LYS A 1186 -15.01 -9.79 25.75
C LYS A 1186 -15.97 -9.80 24.55
N THR A 1187 -17.24 -10.16 24.75
CA THR A 1187 -18.25 -10.17 23.67
C THR A 1187 -18.66 -8.75 23.25
N ILE A 1188 -18.79 -7.80 24.19
CA ILE A 1188 -19.30 -6.46 23.88
C ILE A 1188 -18.24 -5.34 23.82
N CYS A 1189 -17.08 -5.51 24.47
CA CYS A 1189 -16.07 -4.47 24.52
C CYS A 1189 -15.19 -4.44 23.27
N VAL A 1190 -14.65 -3.26 22.97
CA VAL A 1190 -13.67 -3.05 21.90
C VAL A 1190 -12.35 -3.69 22.29
N VAL A 1191 -11.85 -4.59 21.45
CA VAL A 1191 -10.53 -5.22 21.62
C VAL A 1191 -9.44 -4.25 21.15
N ARG A 1192 -8.36 -4.17 21.91
CA ARG A 1192 -7.15 -3.39 21.66
C ARG A 1192 -5.96 -4.33 21.55
N SER A 1193 -4.85 -3.82 21.01
CA SER A 1193 -3.64 -4.63 20.80
C SER A 1193 -3.14 -5.25 22.12
N GLY A 1194 -2.53 -6.44 22.03
CA GLY A 1194 -2.05 -7.19 23.21
C GLY A 1194 -3.13 -7.88 24.05
N GLY A 1195 -4.33 -8.08 23.51
CA GLY A 1195 -5.43 -8.79 24.19
C GLY A 1195 -6.18 -7.96 25.24
N PHE A 1196 -5.96 -6.64 25.25
CA PHE A 1196 -6.71 -5.72 26.11
C PHE A 1196 -8.11 -5.45 25.55
N ILE A 1197 -9.08 -5.20 26.43
CA ILE A 1197 -10.41 -4.69 26.09
C ILE A 1197 -10.63 -3.32 26.72
N GLU A 1198 -11.42 -2.48 26.05
CA GLU A 1198 -11.77 -1.15 26.52
C GLU A 1198 -13.11 -1.15 27.27
N VAL A 1199 -13.06 -1.20 28.61
CA VAL A 1199 -14.22 -1.26 29.51
C VAL A 1199 -14.71 0.15 29.85
N LYS A 1200 -15.49 0.73 28.94
CA LYS A 1200 -16.18 2.03 29.15
C LYS A 1200 -17.45 1.89 29.98
N PRO A 1201 -17.95 2.97 30.62
CA PRO A 1201 -19.23 2.98 31.30
C PRO A 1201 -20.37 2.40 30.46
N GLN A 1202 -20.46 2.74 29.17
CA GLN A 1202 -21.51 2.22 28.28
C GLN A 1202 -21.49 0.69 28.10
N TYR A 1203 -20.35 0.02 28.25
CA TYR A 1203 -20.26 -1.44 28.16
C TYR A 1203 -20.43 -2.06 29.54
N PHE A 1204 -19.77 -1.49 30.55
CA PHE A 1204 -19.88 -1.94 31.94
C PHE A 1204 -21.32 -1.86 32.47
N GLU A 1205 -22.06 -0.81 32.12
CA GLU A 1205 -23.47 -0.62 32.44
C GLU A 1205 -24.38 -1.71 31.86
N GLN A 1206 -23.93 -2.45 30.84
CA GLN A 1206 -24.67 -3.53 30.20
C GLN A 1206 -24.43 -4.90 30.83
N ILE A 1207 -23.50 -5.04 31.79
CA ILE A 1207 -23.22 -6.31 32.47
C ILE A 1207 -24.53 -6.84 33.07
N PRO A 1208 -25.02 -8.02 32.66
CA PRO A 1208 -26.21 -8.60 33.24
C PRO A 1208 -25.92 -9.04 34.68
N ILE A 1209 -26.86 -8.83 35.60
CA ILE A 1209 -26.70 -9.17 37.02
C ILE A 1209 -27.81 -10.14 37.42
N PRO A 1210 -27.48 -11.37 37.86
CA PRO A 1210 -28.47 -12.37 38.23
C PRO A 1210 -29.25 -11.92 39.46
N ILE A 1211 -30.44 -12.50 39.67
CA ILE A 1211 -31.23 -12.25 40.87
C ILE A 1211 -30.71 -13.17 41.97
N LEU A 1212 -30.12 -12.60 43.04
CA LEU A 1212 -29.54 -13.37 44.15
C LEU A 1212 -30.46 -13.41 45.36
N LYS A 1213 -30.51 -14.56 46.05
CA LYS A 1213 -31.10 -14.66 47.39
C LYS A 1213 -30.17 -14.02 48.42
N ASN A 1214 -30.72 -13.62 49.57
CA ASN A 1214 -29.91 -13.02 50.65
C ASN A 1214 -28.81 -13.96 51.18
N THR A 1215 -29.03 -15.27 51.11
CA THR A 1215 -28.01 -16.29 51.46
C THR A 1215 -26.81 -16.22 50.52
N ASP A 1216 -27.04 -16.11 49.21
CA ASP A 1216 -25.98 -16.08 48.20
C ASP A 1216 -25.17 -14.79 48.29
N LYS A 1217 -25.84 -13.65 48.56
CA LYS A 1217 -25.18 -12.35 48.81
C LYS A 1217 -24.24 -12.44 50.00
N LYS A 1218 -24.71 -12.96 51.14
CA LYS A 1218 -23.88 -13.13 52.35
C LYS A 1218 -22.68 -14.05 52.12
N GLN A 1219 -22.87 -15.12 51.35
CA GLN A 1219 -21.78 -16.04 51.01
C GLN A 1219 -20.72 -15.35 50.13
N LEU A 1220 -21.14 -14.61 49.10
CA LEU A 1220 -20.22 -13.83 48.27
C LEU A 1220 -19.50 -12.73 49.07
N ASP A 1221 -20.22 -11.99 49.91
CA ASP A 1221 -19.62 -10.97 50.78
C ASP A 1221 -18.52 -11.58 51.66
N SER A 1222 -18.78 -12.75 52.26
CA SER A 1222 -17.81 -13.45 53.10
C SER A 1222 -16.55 -13.88 52.32
N LEU A 1223 -16.71 -14.42 51.12
CA LEU A 1223 -15.58 -14.81 50.26
C LEU A 1223 -14.78 -13.58 49.81
N VAL A 1224 -15.46 -12.50 49.44
CA VAL A 1224 -14.80 -11.24 49.05
C VAL A 1224 -14.05 -10.64 50.23
N ASP A 1225 -14.62 -10.63 51.43
CA ASP A 1225 -13.95 -10.14 52.64
C ASP A 1225 -12.68 -10.93 52.98
N GLN A 1226 -12.69 -12.25 52.81
CA GLN A 1226 -11.49 -13.07 52.95
C GLN A 1226 -10.42 -12.70 51.92
N ILE A 1227 -10.79 -12.55 50.64
CA ILE A 1227 -9.88 -12.14 49.57
C ILE A 1227 -9.27 -10.76 49.88
N LEU A 1228 -10.10 -9.77 50.20
CA LEU A 1228 -9.64 -8.43 50.50
C LEU A 1228 -8.71 -8.39 51.72
N THR A 1229 -9.02 -9.17 52.76
CA THR A 1229 -8.18 -9.26 53.98
C THR A 1229 -6.82 -9.88 53.68
N GLU A 1230 -6.77 -10.97 52.91
CA GLU A 1230 -5.50 -11.61 52.54
C GLU A 1230 -4.66 -10.71 51.62
N LYS A 1231 -5.29 -10.06 50.63
CA LYS A 1231 -4.61 -9.10 49.75
C LYS A 1231 -4.14 -7.83 50.46
N GLN A 1232 -4.81 -7.42 51.55
CA GLN A 1232 -4.37 -6.30 52.36
C GLN A 1232 -3.13 -6.65 53.19
N LYS A 1233 -3.00 -7.90 53.66
CA LYS A 1233 -1.80 -8.37 54.38
C LYS A 1233 -0.61 -8.56 53.43
N ASP A 1234 -0.84 -9.20 52.30
CA ASP A 1234 0.14 -9.39 51.23
C ASP A 1234 -0.52 -9.18 49.86
N PRO A 1235 -0.16 -8.09 49.14
CA PRO A 1235 -0.65 -7.85 47.77
C PRO A 1235 -0.44 -9.05 46.82
N ASN A 1236 0.55 -9.90 47.09
CA ASN A 1236 0.87 -11.07 46.27
C ASN A 1236 0.21 -12.38 46.75
N ALA A 1237 -0.59 -12.37 47.83
CA ALA A 1237 -1.23 -13.57 48.37
C ALA A 1237 -2.03 -14.34 47.32
N ASP A 1238 -1.92 -15.66 47.25
CA ASP A 1238 -2.68 -16.47 46.30
C ASP A 1238 -4.15 -16.63 46.74
N THR A 1239 -5.04 -15.91 46.07
CA THR A 1239 -6.50 -15.96 46.31
C THR A 1239 -7.24 -16.85 45.32
N SER A 1240 -6.52 -17.55 44.43
CA SER A 1240 -7.10 -18.40 43.39
C SER A 1240 -8.09 -19.45 43.92
N PRO A 1241 -7.88 -20.09 45.10
CA PRO A 1241 -8.86 -21.03 45.65
C PRO A 1241 -10.21 -20.38 46.01
N LEU A 1242 -10.18 -19.18 46.59
CA LEU A 1242 -11.40 -18.42 46.94
C LEU A 1242 -12.09 -17.90 45.67
N GLU A 1243 -11.32 -17.46 44.69
CA GLU A 1243 -11.84 -17.04 43.39
C GLU A 1243 -12.55 -18.19 42.65
N ARG A 1244 -12.02 -19.42 42.72
CA ARG A 1244 -12.69 -20.60 42.15
C ARG A 1244 -14.03 -20.88 42.84
N GLN A 1245 -14.14 -20.68 44.15
CA GLN A 1245 -15.42 -20.83 44.86
C GLN A 1245 -16.43 -19.76 44.43
N ILE A 1246 -15.98 -18.52 44.23
CA ILE A 1246 -16.81 -17.45 43.64
C ILE A 1246 -17.27 -17.85 42.24
N ASP A 1247 -16.36 -18.30 41.37
CA ASP A 1247 -16.71 -18.72 40.00
C ASP A 1247 -17.76 -19.84 40.01
N GLN A 1248 -17.60 -20.87 40.84
CA GLN A 1248 -18.59 -21.96 40.96
C GLN A 1248 -19.97 -21.46 41.40
N LEU A 1249 -20.02 -20.56 42.38
CA LEU A 1249 -21.28 -19.95 42.81
C LEU A 1249 -21.90 -19.12 41.68
N VAL A 1250 -21.10 -18.32 40.98
CA VAL A 1250 -21.55 -17.49 39.87
C VAL A 1250 -22.07 -18.36 38.71
N TYR A 1251 -21.40 -19.46 38.35
CA TYR A 1251 -21.89 -20.39 37.33
C TYR A 1251 -23.29 -20.91 37.66
N LYS A 1252 -23.52 -21.27 38.93
CA LYS A 1252 -24.84 -21.70 39.40
C LYS A 1252 -25.89 -20.59 39.31
N LEU A 1253 -25.53 -19.34 39.63
CA LEU A 1253 -26.43 -18.19 39.55
C LEU A 1253 -26.89 -17.87 38.12
N TYR A 1254 -26.04 -18.13 37.12
CA TYR A 1254 -26.37 -18.01 35.70
C TYR A 1254 -26.94 -19.30 35.10
N GLY A 1255 -27.10 -20.36 35.90
CA GLY A 1255 -27.64 -21.65 35.45
C GLY A 1255 -26.79 -22.36 34.41
N LEU A 1256 -25.46 -22.19 34.44
CA LEU A 1256 -24.55 -22.70 33.42
C LEU A 1256 -24.34 -24.23 33.54
N THR A 1257 -24.30 -24.88 32.39
CA THR A 1257 -23.99 -26.30 32.20
C THR A 1257 -22.48 -26.52 32.14
N GLY A 1258 -22.03 -27.79 32.27
CA GLY A 1258 -20.62 -28.13 32.18
C GLY A 1258 -19.96 -27.66 30.87
N VAL A 1259 -20.66 -27.83 29.74
CA VAL A 1259 -20.18 -27.40 28.41
C VAL A 1259 -20.01 -25.88 28.34
N GLU A 1260 -21.01 -25.13 28.82
CA GLU A 1260 -20.96 -23.66 28.87
C GLU A 1260 -19.83 -23.16 29.78
N ILE A 1261 -19.59 -23.83 30.91
CA ILE A 1261 -18.46 -23.52 31.79
C ILE A 1261 -17.13 -23.74 31.05
N THR A 1262 -16.96 -24.85 30.34
CA THR A 1262 -15.76 -25.11 29.53
C THR A 1262 -15.51 -24.00 28.51
N ILE A 1263 -16.56 -23.51 27.84
CA ILE A 1263 -16.47 -22.38 26.90
C ILE A 1263 -15.97 -21.10 27.62
N ILE A 1264 -16.53 -20.78 28.80
CA ILE A 1264 -16.12 -19.61 29.59
C ILE A 1264 -14.66 -19.71 30.07
N GLU A 1265 -14.24 -20.91 30.45
CA GLU A 1265 -12.88 -21.17 30.94
C GLU A 1265 -11.82 -21.27 29.84
N GLY A 1266 -12.23 -21.22 28.57
CA GLY A 1266 -11.33 -21.27 27.42
C GLY A 1266 -10.88 -22.69 27.06
N GLY A 1267 -11.63 -23.71 27.49
CA GLY A 1267 -11.50 -25.06 26.95
C GLY A 1267 -11.97 -25.10 25.50
N LYS A 1268 -11.21 -25.80 24.65
CA LYS A 1268 -11.53 -25.97 23.23
C LYS A 1268 -12.59 -27.04 23.01
#